data_AF-A0A1D3K8T5-F1
#
_entry.id   AF-A0A1D3K8T5-F1
#
_cell.length_a   1.000
_cell.length_b   1.000
_cell.length_c   1.000
_cell.angle_alpha   90.00
_cell.angle_beta   90.00
_cell.angle_gamma   90.00
#
_symmetry.space_group_name_H-M   'P 1'
#
loop_
_entity.id
_entity.type
_entity.pdbx_description
1 polymer ?
#
loop_
_entity_poly.entity_id
_entity_poly.type
_entity_poly.pdbx_seq_one_letter_code
_entity_poly.pdbx_strand_id
1 'polypeptide(L)'
;MASGPNDQVHYNAVRRALQNGNAAVMVGAGFSKNAENGVELAMWQEVAQELWRELNPGAPELSDFSASTVTQLGEQYARVFSKPGLEELLKRLIPDDRVAPGLLHRSLMSLQWSEIFTTNYDTLLERAAEAIVDKAHYTVMCREDIPQSKILGRRRIVKLHGSFPSQRPFIFTEEDYRRYPEKSAPFINLVRQSMLENVFCLIGFSGDDPNFLYWIGWVRDMLDEHALPIYLFVIHPPSLGTQKLLESRRVTFVVLPTKAGIEDWDYAARFATLFEILKKPLTEDVEDWGHRPAELSHILNAPENTSPRYERVVATFSVIRKARNSHPGWFVTPYAIRKRFFSSVREIHNLLHSSQVHEQFLTRAPYVGIAVLAEYSWHQDVLLQCLSDELAGVALRLLGQTDPKSFNVSAIERDDLERLEAQTPFAFQQRWKDLALGVLRWAREAVRHAEFLTITDSLQRHFSTDLQVIDQITYEDILLKLYTGERDIAQQALKNWDIRSPDSYMLVRKGMLLGEIGEITAGLKIALLGLKRLRKNQRSRSKSTLYLSQEAWACLAIGYLQNTLDDPLDQQAPVDEQEFFPEVVTRRLSYLASVGHDVEREILQLTADLNAEAPAPSQPVTYTPLFELGRYSTTRHLAGGHSFGNKIRAAFAWLSLTDRVSLVPRVGNATFDMGSFGQAAWWVQYADSMQRVLSVMIRLLSSKMLEPRNPTQFIHSAGWLSRYQVARMPWPLAQELFERSIDFVDRMFPQEFQSDLMERVIGFHMQLASRLVIRIPVPGFAAIQLERVIRLYKSKQMVLHPDLWKEATNLTARCFEVLSPSERLNSLVSLASIPDFLELGIHNRFHETDWLSLHLLHRRESDLVIGKPSGEMEALVDALIDRLLVNASVIGTNSAESEPNTEGIWSRLFWIREWGGVSKSQMSAVERLLLSEEGWPAIPGRHRWAVFSWVTSQRKKNARKRYKHWMLQQSLEDFSSVSPRSASEGQPVRSWGLRNADGFLTNLYHSVDLAAWSEDEMATALLIIKRWWDAEWLFIQPELSRLDELKKMFVTRMKAIDSILAAFVDAYSLSALSKRAALMDWCNEMRDGLETAGSSLLCSDLACAFNSADQATLAQLEGKVLFRLFDSDIVGANDIAKVISYWAQHRGTKQYEPPSGLVYSLAGVISARRMPVLPWALSAVTEISERHPDWITSSCYSLLNVGLTIMLSELTYVERPDGTGIPDDSVPVLRFGCVRLARALRMCSFYRAEDACGLWLKQAINDPLPELRFI
;
A
#
# COMPACT_ATOMS: atom_id res chain seq x y z
N MET A 1 -19.56 27.62 -55.40
CA MET A 1 -20.40 28.01 -54.24
C MET A 1 -20.18 26.96 -53.17
N ALA A 2 -19.63 27.34 -52.02
CA ALA A 2 -19.36 26.42 -50.92
C ALA A 2 -20.67 25.83 -50.35
N SER A 3 -20.67 24.54 -50.00
CA SER A 3 -21.74 23.86 -49.28
C SER A 3 -22.23 24.75 -48.12
N GLY A 4 -23.52 25.06 -48.09
CA GLY A 4 -24.07 25.95 -47.08
C GLY A 4 -23.97 25.35 -45.66
N PRO A 5 -23.95 26.18 -44.60
CA PRO A 5 -23.88 25.73 -43.21
C PRO A 5 -25.01 24.76 -42.78
N ASN A 6 -26.08 24.61 -43.57
CA ASN A 6 -27.19 23.68 -43.30
C ASN A 6 -26.86 22.20 -43.52
N ASP A 7 -25.95 21.84 -44.44
CA ASP A 7 -25.71 20.42 -44.79
C ASP A 7 -24.99 19.66 -43.67
N GLN A 8 -24.18 20.36 -42.87
CA GLN A 8 -23.47 19.77 -41.73
C GLN A 8 -24.43 19.24 -40.65
N VAL A 9 -25.60 19.89 -40.50
CA VAL A 9 -26.65 19.44 -39.57
C VAL A 9 -27.20 18.09 -40.02
N HIS A 10 -27.40 17.91 -41.33
CA HIS A 10 -27.88 16.67 -41.91
C HIS A 10 -26.85 15.53 -41.82
N TYR A 11 -25.56 15.82 -42.06
CA TYR A 11 -24.50 14.83 -41.84
C TYR A 11 -24.43 14.36 -40.39
N ASN A 12 -24.54 15.28 -39.43
CA ASN A 12 -24.55 14.94 -38.01
C ASN A 12 -25.80 14.14 -37.61
N ALA A 13 -26.96 14.43 -38.21
CA ALA A 13 -28.18 13.66 -38.00
C ALA A 13 -28.03 12.21 -38.49
N VAL A 14 -27.49 12.00 -39.71
CA VAL A 14 -27.23 10.67 -40.27
C VAL A 14 -26.17 9.92 -39.45
N ARG A 15 -25.08 10.59 -39.05
CA ARG A 15 -24.07 10.01 -38.16
C ARG A 15 -24.69 9.53 -36.84
N ARG A 16 -25.59 10.33 -36.26
CA ARG A 16 -26.24 9.99 -34.98
C ARG A 16 -27.13 8.77 -35.15
N ALA A 17 -27.82 8.70 -36.28
CA ALA A 17 -28.67 7.56 -36.61
C ALA A 17 -27.85 6.28 -36.88
N LEU A 18 -26.73 6.38 -37.59
CA LEU A 18 -25.79 5.27 -37.80
C LEU A 18 -25.25 4.73 -36.48
N GLN A 19 -24.82 5.60 -35.55
CA GLN A 19 -24.33 5.19 -34.23
C GLN A 19 -25.40 4.53 -33.35
N ASN A 20 -26.65 4.99 -33.45
CA ASN A 20 -27.76 4.44 -32.67
C ASN A 20 -28.38 3.20 -33.33
N GLY A 21 -27.89 2.77 -34.49
CA GLY A 21 -28.40 1.62 -35.23
C GLY A 21 -29.79 1.83 -35.83
N ASN A 22 -30.20 3.07 -36.08
CA ASN A 22 -31.50 3.42 -36.64
C ASN A 22 -31.39 4.22 -37.96
N ALA A 23 -30.42 3.86 -38.80
CA ALA A 23 -30.24 4.42 -40.15
C ALA A 23 -30.28 3.32 -41.21
N ALA A 24 -31.18 3.44 -42.17
CA ALA A 24 -31.30 2.53 -43.31
C ALA A 24 -30.87 3.24 -44.60
N VAL A 25 -30.39 2.49 -45.58
CA VAL A 25 -29.95 3.04 -46.88
C VAL A 25 -30.62 2.32 -48.04
N MET A 26 -31.00 3.09 -49.05
CA MET A 26 -31.47 2.63 -50.35
C MET A 26 -30.44 3.01 -51.41
N VAL A 27 -29.90 2.01 -52.10
CA VAL A 27 -28.84 2.17 -53.10
C VAL A 27 -29.41 1.94 -54.50
N GLY A 28 -29.27 2.93 -55.37
CA GLY A 28 -29.73 2.86 -56.76
C GLY A 28 -28.61 2.61 -57.77
N ALA A 29 -29.00 2.46 -59.04
CA ALA A 29 -28.10 2.10 -60.14
C ALA A 29 -27.01 3.16 -60.40
N GLY A 30 -27.27 4.42 -60.04
CA GLY A 30 -26.30 5.50 -60.16
C GLY A 30 -25.07 5.28 -59.27
N PHE A 31 -25.21 4.55 -58.16
CA PHE A 31 -24.07 4.19 -57.32
C PHE A 31 -23.23 3.06 -57.94
N SER A 32 -23.86 2.13 -58.67
CA SER A 32 -23.18 1.01 -59.34
C SER A 32 -22.17 1.46 -60.41
N LYS A 33 -22.35 2.65 -61.01
CA LYS A 33 -21.36 3.26 -61.93
C LYS A 33 -19.98 3.50 -61.27
N ASN A 34 -19.88 3.51 -59.94
CA ASN A 34 -18.62 3.60 -59.19
C ASN A 34 -17.87 2.26 -59.06
N ALA A 35 -18.33 1.19 -59.71
CA ALA A 35 -17.65 -0.09 -59.78
C ALA A 35 -16.40 -0.02 -60.65
N GLU A 36 -15.49 -0.98 -60.48
CA GLU A 36 -14.41 -1.20 -61.45
C GLU A 36 -15.06 -1.65 -62.77
N ASN A 37 -14.74 -0.94 -63.86
CA ASN A 37 -15.43 -1.02 -65.16
C ASN A 37 -16.93 -0.65 -65.12
N GLY A 38 -17.38 0.11 -64.11
CA GLY A 38 -18.79 0.47 -63.92
C GLY A 38 -19.42 1.27 -65.06
N VAL A 39 -18.63 1.88 -65.95
CA VAL A 39 -19.12 2.56 -67.16
C VAL A 39 -19.95 1.61 -68.05
N GLU A 40 -19.65 0.31 -68.02
CA GLU A 40 -20.36 -0.74 -68.78
C GLU A 40 -21.78 -1.02 -68.28
N LEU A 41 -22.17 -0.58 -67.08
CA LEU A 41 -23.50 -0.83 -66.51
C LEU A 41 -24.52 0.18 -67.03
N ALA A 42 -25.54 -0.28 -67.75
CA ALA A 42 -26.56 0.61 -68.29
C ALA A 42 -27.48 1.22 -67.21
N MET A 43 -27.72 2.53 -67.29
CA MET A 43 -28.78 3.25 -66.58
C MET A 43 -30.10 3.15 -67.34
N TRP A 44 -31.21 3.53 -66.70
CA TRP A 44 -32.54 3.48 -67.33
C TRP A 44 -32.63 4.18 -68.68
N GLN A 45 -31.91 5.31 -68.88
CA GLN A 45 -31.87 6.00 -70.17
C GLN A 45 -31.17 5.18 -71.25
N GLU A 46 -30.04 4.56 -70.92
CA GLU A 46 -29.28 3.70 -71.84
C GLU A 46 -30.09 2.43 -72.18
N VAL A 47 -30.81 1.86 -71.20
CA VAL A 47 -31.71 0.72 -71.42
C VAL A 47 -32.90 1.10 -72.29
N ALA A 48 -33.55 2.24 -72.04
CA ALA A 48 -34.68 2.72 -72.84
C ALA A 48 -34.28 3.01 -74.29
N GLN A 49 -33.08 3.58 -74.49
CA GLN A 49 -32.54 3.83 -75.82
C GLN A 49 -32.33 2.54 -76.60
N GLU A 50 -31.77 1.51 -75.95
CA GLU A 50 -31.54 0.22 -76.59
C GLU A 50 -32.85 -0.53 -76.89
N LEU A 51 -33.80 -0.53 -75.95
CA LEU A 51 -35.15 -1.06 -76.16
C LEU A 51 -35.84 -0.38 -77.34
N TRP A 52 -35.73 0.94 -77.45
CA TRP A 52 -36.29 1.72 -78.55
C TRP A 52 -35.65 1.35 -79.90
N ARG A 53 -34.32 1.23 -79.94
CA ARG A 53 -33.56 0.88 -81.15
C ARG A 53 -33.92 -0.51 -81.68
N GLU A 54 -34.05 -1.50 -80.79
CA GLU A 54 -34.39 -2.87 -81.19
C GLU A 54 -35.89 -3.02 -81.55
N LEU A 55 -36.79 -2.26 -80.90
CA LEU A 55 -38.23 -2.27 -81.22
C LEU A 55 -38.56 -1.51 -82.52
N ASN A 56 -37.84 -0.41 -82.81
CA ASN A 56 -38.12 0.47 -83.94
C ASN A 56 -36.87 0.70 -84.81
N PRO A 57 -36.42 -0.32 -85.59
CA PRO A 57 -35.24 -0.17 -86.45
C PRO A 57 -35.46 0.94 -87.51
N GLY A 58 -34.69 2.02 -87.43
CA GLY A 58 -34.72 3.14 -88.39
C GLY A 58 -35.48 4.40 -87.92
N ALA A 59 -36.09 4.40 -86.74
CA ALA A 59 -36.64 5.61 -86.11
C ALA A 59 -35.53 6.51 -85.54
N PRO A 60 -35.75 7.85 -85.41
CA PRO A 60 -34.82 8.73 -84.72
C PRO A 60 -34.66 8.33 -83.24
N GLU A 61 -33.56 8.78 -82.63
CA GLU A 61 -33.27 8.53 -81.22
C GLU A 61 -34.38 9.05 -80.29
N LEU A 62 -34.61 8.35 -79.18
CA LEU A 62 -35.65 8.69 -78.22
C LEU A 62 -35.34 10.05 -77.56
N SER A 63 -36.15 11.09 -77.86
CA SER A 63 -35.94 12.45 -77.33
C SER A 63 -36.58 12.68 -75.97
N ASP A 64 -37.73 12.04 -75.69
CA ASP A 64 -38.48 12.20 -74.45
C ASP A 64 -38.32 10.97 -73.56
N PHE A 65 -37.68 11.15 -72.40
CA PHE A 65 -37.40 10.10 -71.43
C PHE A 65 -38.17 10.33 -70.14
N SER A 66 -38.94 9.31 -69.71
CA SER A 66 -39.57 9.28 -68.40
C SER A 66 -39.57 7.85 -67.85
N ALA A 67 -39.68 7.71 -66.53
CA ALA A 67 -39.79 6.41 -65.86
C ALA A 67 -40.91 5.53 -66.46
N SER A 68 -42.07 6.12 -66.77
CA SER A 68 -43.19 5.44 -67.43
C SER A 68 -42.88 5.03 -68.87
N THR A 69 -42.09 5.82 -69.59
CA THR A 69 -41.66 5.47 -70.96
C THR A 69 -40.81 4.20 -70.93
N VAL A 70 -39.90 4.05 -69.97
CA VAL A 70 -39.02 2.87 -69.86
C VAL A 70 -39.80 1.59 -69.60
N THR A 71 -40.73 1.62 -68.63
CA THR A 71 -41.52 0.43 -68.25
C THR A 71 -42.50 0.02 -69.35
N GLN A 72 -43.05 1.00 -70.09
CA GLN A 72 -43.88 0.77 -71.28
C GLN A 72 -43.07 0.16 -72.44
N LEU A 73 -41.87 0.68 -72.72
CA LEU A 73 -40.97 0.10 -73.72
C LEU A 73 -40.57 -1.32 -73.34
N GLY A 74 -40.33 -1.58 -72.05
CA GLY A 74 -40.10 -2.93 -71.53
C GLY A 74 -41.28 -3.87 -71.77
N GLU A 75 -42.51 -3.43 -71.53
CA GLU A 75 -43.72 -4.23 -71.81
C GLU A 75 -43.87 -4.49 -73.32
N GLN A 76 -43.71 -3.46 -74.17
CA GLN A 76 -43.74 -3.63 -75.62
C GLN A 76 -42.68 -4.63 -76.09
N TYR A 77 -41.45 -4.51 -75.60
CA TYR A 77 -40.35 -5.43 -75.92
C TYR A 77 -40.67 -6.86 -75.50
N ALA A 78 -41.18 -7.06 -74.28
CA ALA A 78 -41.57 -8.37 -73.78
C ALA A 78 -42.71 -9.01 -74.57
N ARG A 79 -43.60 -8.21 -75.19
CA ARG A 79 -44.69 -8.68 -76.05
C ARG A 79 -44.24 -8.99 -77.48
N VAL A 80 -43.32 -8.21 -78.02
CA VAL A 80 -42.80 -8.38 -79.39
C VAL A 80 -41.82 -9.55 -79.47
N PHE A 81 -40.86 -9.63 -78.54
CA PHE A 81 -39.83 -10.65 -78.54
C PHE A 81 -40.18 -11.80 -77.60
N SER A 82 -40.04 -11.58 -76.29
CA SER A 82 -40.53 -12.43 -75.19
C SER A 82 -39.98 -11.88 -73.86
N LYS A 83 -40.56 -12.29 -72.72
CA LYS A 83 -40.00 -11.96 -71.40
C LYS A 83 -38.57 -12.48 -71.18
N PRO A 84 -38.21 -13.74 -71.55
CA PRO A 84 -36.81 -14.19 -71.51
C PRO A 84 -35.87 -13.37 -72.40
N GLY A 85 -36.33 -12.93 -73.58
CA GLY A 85 -35.53 -12.06 -74.46
C GLY A 85 -35.25 -10.68 -73.84
N LEU A 86 -36.21 -10.12 -73.10
CA LEU A 86 -36.01 -8.90 -72.31
C LEU A 86 -34.96 -9.11 -71.20
N GLU A 87 -35.02 -10.24 -70.50
CA GLU A 87 -34.04 -10.56 -69.46
C GLU A 87 -32.62 -10.76 -70.02
N GLU A 88 -32.49 -11.36 -71.20
CA GLU A 88 -31.21 -11.50 -71.90
C GLU A 88 -30.66 -10.13 -72.32
N LEU A 89 -31.51 -9.24 -72.82
CA LEU A 89 -31.15 -7.85 -73.11
C LEU A 89 -30.68 -7.12 -71.84
N LEU A 90 -31.39 -7.25 -70.72
CA LEU A 90 -30.97 -6.67 -69.44
C LEU A 90 -29.63 -7.23 -68.96
N LYS A 91 -29.37 -8.54 -69.11
CA LYS A 91 -28.06 -9.15 -68.80
C LYS A 91 -26.95 -8.63 -69.71
N ARG A 92 -27.24 -8.37 -70.97
CA ARG A 92 -26.29 -7.79 -71.94
C ARG A 92 -25.92 -6.35 -71.58
N LEU A 93 -26.92 -5.58 -71.16
CA LEU A 93 -26.76 -4.16 -70.80
C LEU A 93 -26.24 -3.94 -69.37
N ILE A 94 -26.37 -4.93 -68.49
CA ILE A 94 -25.90 -4.88 -67.10
C ILE A 94 -25.05 -6.15 -66.85
N PRO A 95 -23.80 -6.19 -67.38
CA PRO A 95 -22.95 -7.37 -67.29
C PRO A 95 -22.29 -7.49 -65.90
N ASP A 96 -23.05 -7.98 -64.91
CA ASP A 96 -22.60 -8.11 -63.51
C ASP A 96 -21.27 -8.88 -63.35
N ASP A 97 -21.06 -9.93 -64.15
CA ASP A 97 -19.83 -10.74 -64.12
C ASP A 97 -18.58 -9.99 -64.63
N ARG A 98 -18.74 -8.90 -65.38
CA ARG A 98 -17.63 -8.11 -65.97
C ARG A 98 -17.21 -6.90 -65.14
N VAL A 99 -17.98 -6.60 -64.10
CA VAL A 99 -17.72 -5.50 -63.16
C VAL A 99 -17.37 -6.05 -61.79
N ALA A 100 -16.60 -5.28 -61.02
CA ALA A 100 -16.21 -5.64 -59.66
C ALA A 100 -16.46 -4.48 -58.68
N PRO A 101 -16.78 -4.76 -57.40
CA PRO A 101 -17.06 -3.72 -56.42
C PRO A 101 -15.82 -2.88 -56.10
N GLY A 102 -15.87 -1.59 -56.43
CA GLY A 102 -14.81 -0.62 -56.11
C GLY A 102 -14.76 -0.21 -54.63
N LEU A 103 -13.79 0.65 -54.27
CA LEU A 103 -13.55 1.12 -52.89
C LEU A 103 -14.75 1.80 -52.23
N LEU A 104 -15.62 2.46 -53.01
CA LEU A 104 -16.82 3.12 -52.50
C LEU A 104 -17.87 2.13 -52.03
N HIS A 105 -18.01 0.98 -52.69
CA HIS A 105 -18.93 -0.07 -52.27
C HIS A 105 -18.48 -0.63 -50.91
N ARG A 106 -17.18 -0.88 -50.73
CA ARG A 106 -16.62 -1.31 -49.43
C ARG A 106 -16.80 -0.24 -48.34
N SER A 107 -16.59 1.02 -48.69
CA SER A 107 -16.78 2.16 -47.76
C SER A 107 -18.23 2.25 -47.29
N LEU A 108 -19.20 2.15 -48.21
CA LEU A 108 -20.62 2.15 -47.90
C LEU A 108 -21.00 0.97 -46.99
N MET A 109 -20.55 -0.25 -47.34
CA MET A 109 -20.81 -1.47 -46.58
C MET A 109 -20.13 -1.50 -45.21
N SER A 110 -19.08 -0.69 -45.00
CA SER A 110 -18.39 -0.58 -43.71
C SER A 110 -19.18 0.19 -42.64
N LEU A 111 -20.14 1.03 -43.04
CA LEU A 111 -20.97 1.85 -42.16
C LEU A 111 -22.00 1.02 -41.37
N GLN A 112 -22.56 1.60 -40.31
CA GLN A 112 -23.52 0.92 -39.42
C GLN A 112 -24.98 1.07 -39.87
N TRP A 113 -25.29 0.64 -41.10
CA TRP A 113 -26.67 0.59 -41.58
C TRP A 113 -27.46 -0.50 -40.83
N SER A 114 -28.69 -0.18 -40.42
CA SER A 114 -29.65 -1.14 -39.88
C SER A 114 -30.12 -2.08 -40.99
N GLU A 115 -30.47 -1.49 -42.15
CA GLU A 115 -30.91 -2.21 -43.35
C GLU A 115 -30.40 -1.54 -44.62
N ILE A 116 -30.09 -2.37 -45.63
CA ILE A 116 -29.64 -1.94 -46.95
C ILE A 116 -30.65 -2.45 -47.97
N PHE A 117 -31.30 -1.54 -48.68
CA PHE A 117 -32.25 -1.84 -49.75
C PHE A 117 -31.66 -1.48 -51.11
N THR A 118 -32.02 -2.24 -52.15
CA THR A 118 -31.65 -1.87 -53.51
C THR A 118 -32.65 -2.40 -54.53
N THR A 119 -32.82 -1.64 -55.61
CA THR A 119 -33.56 -2.05 -56.83
C THR A 119 -32.61 -2.54 -57.93
N ASN A 120 -31.31 -2.60 -57.65
CA ASN A 120 -30.30 -2.99 -58.63
C ASN A 120 -30.25 -4.51 -58.76
N TYR A 121 -30.06 -4.97 -60.00
CA TYR A 121 -29.92 -6.40 -60.33
C TYR A 121 -28.49 -6.93 -60.15
N ASP A 122 -27.50 -6.05 -60.20
CA ASP A 122 -26.08 -6.39 -59.98
C ASP A 122 -25.82 -6.93 -58.57
N THR A 123 -24.72 -7.66 -58.37
CA THR A 123 -24.35 -8.27 -57.07
C THR A 123 -23.23 -7.50 -56.38
N LEU A 124 -23.01 -6.22 -56.72
CA LEU A 124 -21.85 -5.45 -56.27
C LEU A 124 -21.85 -5.23 -54.75
N LEU A 125 -23.00 -5.00 -54.14
CA LEU A 125 -23.10 -4.80 -52.68
C LEU A 125 -22.82 -6.10 -51.91
N GLU A 126 -23.30 -7.23 -52.43
CA GLU A 126 -23.09 -8.56 -51.87
C GLU A 126 -21.62 -8.96 -51.94
N ARG A 127 -21.01 -8.84 -53.13
CA ARG A 127 -19.58 -9.10 -53.33
C ARG A 127 -18.70 -8.14 -52.52
N ALA A 128 -19.12 -6.89 -52.33
CA ALA A 128 -18.41 -5.97 -51.44
C ALA A 128 -18.52 -6.37 -49.96
N ALA A 129 -19.64 -6.97 -49.54
CA ALA A 129 -19.88 -7.41 -48.18
C ALA A 129 -19.00 -8.62 -47.80
N GLU A 130 -18.74 -9.54 -48.75
CA GLU A 130 -17.87 -10.71 -48.55
C GLU A 130 -16.44 -10.33 -48.13
N ALA A 131 -15.95 -9.17 -48.57
CA ALA A 131 -14.62 -8.67 -48.22
C ALA A 131 -14.51 -8.06 -46.81
N ILE A 132 -15.61 -7.99 -46.04
CA ILE A 132 -15.66 -7.37 -44.71
C ILE A 132 -15.74 -8.45 -43.63
N VAL A 133 -14.60 -8.75 -43.02
CA VAL A 133 -14.44 -9.85 -42.03
C VAL A 133 -15.21 -9.59 -40.73
N ASP A 134 -15.28 -8.33 -40.27
CA ASP A 134 -15.81 -7.99 -38.94
C ASP A 134 -17.35 -7.84 -38.89
N LYS A 135 -18.06 -7.90 -40.03
CA LYS A 135 -19.51 -7.57 -40.12
C LYS A 135 -20.23 -8.42 -41.17
N ALA A 136 -20.79 -9.55 -40.74
CA ALA A 136 -21.53 -10.45 -41.62
C ALA A 136 -22.87 -9.84 -42.08
N HIS A 137 -23.06 -9.74 -43.40
CA HIS A 137 -24.32 -9.37 -44.04
C HIS A 137 -25.05 -10.62 -44.54
N TYR A 138 -26.37 -10.54 -44.67
CA TYR A 138 -27.25 -11.58 -45.20
C TYR A 138 -28.10 -11.00 -46.32
N THR A 139 -27.99 -11.57 -47.52
CA THR A 139 -28.77 -11.12 -48.67
C THR A 139 -30.14 -11.78 -48.68
N VAL A 140 -31.18 -10.94 -48.73
CA VAL A 140 -32.58 -11.36 -48.82
C VAL A 140 -33.01 -11.21 -50.27
N MET A 141 -33.19 -12.33 -50.96
CA MET A 141 -33.52 -12.38 -52.39
C MET A 141 -34.92 -12.93 -52.65
N CYS A 142 -35.48 -13.73 -51.74
CA CYS A 142 -36.87 -14.19 -51.78
C CYS A 142 -37.62 -13.96 -50.47
N ARG A 143 -38.94 -14.19 -50.49
CA ARG A 143 -39.79 -14.05 -49.29
C ARG A 143 -39.40 -15.02 -48.18
N GLU A 144 -38.87 -16.20 -48.53
CA GLU A 144 -38.43 -17.23 -47.59
C GLU A 144 -37.14 -16.85 -46.84
N ASP A 145 -36.37 -15.88 -47.35
CA ASP A 145 -35.13 -15.38 -46.74
C ASP A 145 -35.37 -14.38 -45.59
N ILE A 146 -36.54 -13.72 -45.59
CA ILE A 146 -36.85 -12.63 -44.66
C ILE A 146 -36.70 -13.07 -43.19
N PRO A 147 -37.22 -14.23 -42.74
CA PRO A 147 -37.09 -14.66 -41.34
C PRO A 147 -35.65 -15.06 -40.94
N GLN A 148 -34.85 -15.56 -41.88
CA GLN A 148 -33.53 -16.14 -41.60
C GLN A 148 -32.53 -15.09 -41.11
N SER A 149 -32.63 -13.87 -41.62
CA SER A 149 -31.80 -12.74 -41.22
C SER A 149 -31.81 -12.46 -39.70
N LYS A 150 -32.99 -12.54 -39.06
CA LYS A 150 -33.17 -12.27 -37.64
C LYS A 150 -32.64 -13.40 -36.75
N ILE A 151 -32.73 -14.64 -37.23
CA ILE A 151 -32.21 -15.84 -36.54
C ILE A 151 -30.67 -15.82 -36.49
N LEU A 152 -30.04 -15.35 -37.56
CA LEU A 152 -28.58 -15.32 -37.69
C LEU A 152 -27.92 -14.08 -37.06
N GLY A 153 -28.71 -13.11 -36.58
CA GLY A 153 -28.19 -11.85 -36.01
C GLY A 153 -27.38 -11.01 -37.01
N ARG A 154 -27.64 -11.15 -38.32
CA ARG A 154 -26.89 -10.50 -39.41
C ARG A 154 -27.67 -9.33 -40.01
N ARG A 155 -26.95 -8.36 -40.58
CA ARG A 155 -27.54 -7.20 -41.27
C ARG A 155 -28.06 -7.59 -42.65
N ARG A 156 -29.16 -7.01 -43.09
CA ARG A 156 -29.81 -7.39 -44.36
C ARG A 156 -29.38 -6.53 -45.54
N ILE A 157 -29.12 -7.18 -46.67
CA ILE A 157 -29.13 -6.57 -48.01
C ILE A 157 -30.39 -7.09 -48.71
N VAL A 158 -31.39 -6.24 -48.92
CA VAL A 158 -32.71 -6.60 -49.45
C VAL A 158 -32.80 -6.22 -50.92
N LYS A 159 -32.95 -7.23 -51.78
CA LYS A 159 -33.10 -7.06 -53.23
C LYS A 159 -34.58 -6.98 -53.58
N LEU A 160 -35.05 -5.80 -53.96
CA LEU A 160 -36.48 -5.54 -54.14
C LEU A 160 -36.98 -5.96 -55.52
N HIS A 161 -36.17 -5.80 -56.57
CA HIS A 161 -36.59 -6.02 -57.96
C HIS A 161 -36.04 -7.32 -58.58
N GLY A 162 -35.40 -8.18 -57.80
CA GLY A 162 -34.70 -9.39 -58.26
C GLY A 162 -33.17 -9.23 -58.23
N SER A 163 -32.43 -10.29 -58.58
CA SER A 163 -30.96 -10.30 -58.56
C SER A 163 -30.37 -11.29 -59.58
N PHE A 164 -29.20 -10.98 -60.14
CA PHE A 164 -28.42 -11.92 -60.95
C PHE A 164 -27.71 -12.98 -60.09
N PRO A 165 -27.38 -14.19 -60.63
CA PRO A 165 -27.60 -14.63 -62.02
C PRO A 165 -28.98 -15.25 -62.33
N SER A 166 -29.85 -15.52 -61.35
CA SER A 166 -31.07 -16.33 -61.57
C SER A 166 -32.27 -16.10 -60.63
N GLN A 167 -32.31 -15.08 -59.77
CA GLN A 167 -33.45 -14.89 -58.86
C GLN A 167 -34.61 -14.10 -59.51
N ARG A 168 -35.71 -14.80 -59.80
CA ARG A 168 -36.93 -14.26 -60.43
C ARG A 168 -38.03 -13.98 -59.41
N PRO A 169 -38.97 -13.04 -59.68
CA PRO A 169 -39.12 -12.26 -60.93
C PRO A 169 -38.29 -10.98 -60.98
N PHE A 170 -37.76 -10.64 -62.16
CA PHE A 170 -37.22 -9.30 -62.44
C PHE A 170 -38.36 -8.31 -62.64
N ILE A 171 -38.35 -7.21 -61.89
CA ILE A 171 -39.41 -6.18 -61.94
C ILE A 171 -38.99 -5.06 -62.88
N PHE A 172 -39.47 -5.11 -64.13
CA PHE A 172 -39.09 -4.13 -65.14
C PHE A 172 -40.26 -3.66 -66.02
N THR A 173 -41.19 -4.54 -66.42
CA THR A 173 -42.29 -4.14 -67.31
C THR A 173 -43.41 -3.41 -66.56
N GLU A 174 -44.24 -2.67 -67.28
CA GLU A 174 -45.42 -1.99 -66.72
C GLU A 174 -46.32 -2.94 -65.91
N GLU A 175 -46.56 -4.15 -66.43
CA GLU A 175 -47.38 -5.16 -65.73
C GLU A 175 -46.70 -5.72 -64.47
N ASP A 176 -45.37 -5.79 -64.44
CA ASP A 176 -44.61 -6.21 -63.26
C ASP A 176 -44.73 -5.18 -62.13
N TYR A 177 -44.58 -3.88 -62.45
CA TYR A 177 -44.80 -2.81 -61.48
C TYR A 177 -46.26 -2.76 -60.99
N ARG A 178 -47.25 -2.95 -61.87
CA ARG A 178 -48.67 -2.97 -61.49
C ARG A 178 -49.01 -4.10 -60.52
N ARG A 179 -48.44 -5.29 -60.72
CA ARG A 179 -48.68 -6.47 -59.86
C ARG A 179 -47.74 -6.56 -58.66
N TYR A 180 -46.72 -5.70 -58.57
CA TYR A 180 -45.73 -5.73 -57.50
C TYR A 180 -46.35 -5.58 -56.09
N PRO A 181 -47.33 -4.69 -55.84
CA PRO A 181 -48.02 -4.59 -54.55
C PRO A 181 -48.63 -5.90 -54.05
N GLU A 182 -49.22 -6.69 -54.95
CA GLU A 182 -49.89 -7.95 -54.61
C GLU A 182 -48.89 -9.11 -54.47
N LYS A 183 -47.91 -9.20 -55.39
CA LYS A 183 -46.98 -10.34 -55.46
C LYS A 183 -45.80 -10.25 -54.49
N SER A 184 -45.38 -9.03 -54.13
CA SER A 184 -44.20 -8.76 -53.30
C SER A 184 -44.55 -8.07 -51.98
N ALA A 185 -45.76 -8.28 -51.47
CA ALA A 185 -46.26 -7.67 -50.21
C ALA A 185 -45.30 -7.78 -49.00
N PRO A 186 -44.59 -8.91 -48.77
CA PRO A 186 -43.62 -9.01 -47.67
C PRO A 186 -42.46 -8.01 -47.77
N PHE A 187 -41.93 -7.77 -48.97
CA PHE A 187 -40.87 -6.80 -49.20
C PHE A 187 -41.37 -5.36 -49.00
N ILE A 188 -42.59 -5.07 -49.41
CA ILE A 188 -43.22 -3.76 -49.20
C ILE A 188 -43.38 -3.47 -47.72
N ASN A 189 -43.84 -4.45 -46.94
CA ASN A 189 -43.98 -4.29 -45.49
C ASN A 189 -42.63 -4.07 -44.81
N LEU A 190 -41.57 -4.73 -45.27
CA LEU A 190 -40.23 -4.54 -44.75
C LEU A 190 -39.71 -3.12 -45.02
N VAL A 191 -39.84 -2.62 -46.26
CA VAL A 191 -39.45 -1.24 -46.59
C VAL A 191 -40.27 -0.22 -45.79
N ARG A 192 -41.60 -0.43 -45.71
CA ARG A 192 -42.48 0.43 -44.91
C ARG A 192 -42.06 0.48 -43.45
N GLN A 193 -41.84 -0.68 -42.82
CA GLN A 193 -41.37 -0.75 -41.43
C GLN A 193 -40.04 -0.02 -41.27
N SER A 194 -39.08 -0.24 -42.18
CA SER A 194 -37.80 0.44 -42.14
C SER A 194 -37.94 1.96 -42.22
N MET A 195 -38.84 2.48 -43.06
CA MET A 195 -39.08 3.92 -43.20
C MET A 195 -39.80 4.53 -41.99
N LEU A 196 -40.55 3.74 -41.22
CA LEU A 196 -41.18 4.17 -39.96
C LEU A 196 -40.18 4.21 -38.78
N GLU A 197 -39.22 3.28 -38.75
CA GLU A 197 -38.31 3.09 -37.61
C GLU A 197 -36.93 3.76 -37.78
N ASN A 198 -36.50 4.04 -39.01
CA ASN A 198 -35.15 4.50 -39.32
C ASN A 198 -35.10 5.82 -40.09
N VAL A 199 -34.01 6.57 -39.91
CA VAL A 199 -33.61 7.63 -40.84
C VAL A 199 -33.22 6.97 -42.17
N PHE A 200 -33.88 7.37 -43.26
CA PHE A 200 -33.76 6.69 -44.55
C PHE A 200 -32.86 7.47 -45.51
N CYS A 201 -31.77 6.87 -45.99
CA CYS A 201 -30.78 7.52 -46.86
C CYS A 201 -30.86 6.98 -48.29
N LEU A 202 -30.96 7.84 -49.30
CA LEU A 202 -30.99 7.48 -50.71
C LEU A 202 -29.66 7.84 -51.37
N ILE A 203 -28.94 6.83 -51.88
CA ILE A 203 -27.60 6.99 -52.47
C ILE A 203 -27.60 6.44 -53.89
N GLY A 204 -27.19 7.27 -54.87
CA GLY A 204 -27.16 6.89 -56.28
C GLY A 204 -28.54 6.51 -56.85
N PHE A 205 -29.60 7.00 -56.21
CA PHE A 205 -31.00 6.71 -56.50
C PHE A 205 -31.70 8.00 -56.95
N SER A 206 -32.42 7.97 -58.08
CA SER A 206 -33.06 9.17 -58.64
C SER A 206 -34.31 9.59 -57.88
N GLY A 207 -34.99 8.67 -57.20
CA GLY A 207 -36.25 8.92 -56.51
C GLY A 207 -37.50 8.78 -57.39
N ASP A 208 -37.33 8.46 -58.67
CA ASP A 208 -38.42 8.39 -59.66
C ASP A 208 -39.00 6.98 -59.85
N ASP A 209 -38.51 6.00 -59.09
CA ASP A 209 -39.04 4.64 -59.16
C ASP A 209 -40.51 4.59 -58.71
N PRO A 210 -41.43 4.00 -59.51
CA PRO A 210 -42.85 3.97 -59.20
C PRO A 210 -43.18 3.33 -57.84
N ASN A 211 -42.47 2.27 -57.44
CA ASN A 211 -42.71 1.61 -56.16
C ASN A 211 -42.24 2.49 -55.00
N PHE A 212 -41.09 3.15 -55.15
CA PHE A 212 -40.58 4.07 -54.13
C PHE A 212 -41.51 5.27 -53.88
N LEU A 213 -42.04 5.86 -54.95
CA LEU A 213 -43.03 6.96 -54.85
C LEU A 213 -44.30 6.53 -54.10
N TYR A 214 -44.75 5.29 -54.33
CA TYR A 214 -45.88 4.71 -53.61
C TYR A 214 -45.58 4.51 -52.12
N TRP A 215 -44.38 4.05 -51.75
CA TRP A 215 -44.00 3.88 -50.35
C TRP A 215 -43.90 5.21 -49.60
N ILE A 216 -43.28 6.24 -50.21
CA ILE A 216 -43.21 7.58 -49.59
C ILE A 216 -44.61 8.15 -49.37
N GLY A 217 -45.49 8.05 -50.38
CA GLY A 217 -46.88 8.50 -50.27
C GLY A 217 -47.58 7.86 -49.07
N TRP A 218 -47.45 6.53 -48.94
CA TRP A 218 -48.03 5.79 -47.82
C TRP A 218 -47.46 6.20 -46.44
N VAL A 219 -46.13 6.36 -46.31
CA VAL A 219 -45.52 6.75 -45.02
C VAL A 219 -45.99 8.13 -44.59
N ARG A 220 -46.08 9.07 -45.54
CA ARG A 220 -46.58 10.42 -45.29
C ARG A 220 -48.04 10.38 -44.82
N ASP A 221 -48.89 9.64 -45.52
CA ASP A 221 -50.32 9.56 -45.21
C ASP A 221 -50.60 8.84 -43.88
N MET A 222 -49.65 8.06 -43.35
CA MET A 222 -49.78 7.31 -42.08
C MET A 222 -49.23 8.08 -40.85
N LEU A 223 -48.19 8.90 -41.02
CA LEU A 223 -47.48 9.55 -39.90
C LEU A 223 -47.60 11.08 -39.88
N ASP A 224 -48.16 11.71 -40.91
CA ASP A 224 -48.25 13.17 -41.06
C ASP A 224 -46.97 13.86 -40.59
N GLU A 225 -47.06 14.77 -39.60
CA GLU A 225 -45.95 15.56 -39.05
C GLU A 225 -44.84 14.75 -38.36
N HIS A 226 -45.10 13.50 -38.01
CA HIS A 226 -44.18 12.67 -37.20
C HIS A 226 -43.30 11.72 -38.02
N ALA A 227 -43.33 11.79 -39.35
CA ALA A 227 -42.47 10.98 -40.21
C ALA A 227 -40.97 11.28 -40.01
N LEU A 228 -40.15 10.23 -39.91
CA LEU A 228 -38.69 10.36 -39.85
C LEU A 228 -38.12 10.93 -41.17
N PRO A 229 -36.99 11.65 -41.12
CA PRO A 229 -36.44 12.30 -42.30
C PRO A 229 -35.90 11.30 -43.32
N ILE A 230 -36.18 11.56 -44.59
CA ILE A 230 -35.59 10.86 -45.74
C ILE A 230 -34.56 11.79 -46.38
N TYR A 231 -33.30 11.35 -46.48
CA TYR A 231 -32.21 12.12 -47.07
C TYR A 231 -31.86 11.62 -48.46
N LEU A 232 -31.93 12.50 -49.47
CA LEU A 232 -31.53 12.22 -50.84
C LEU A 232 -30.19 12.88 -51.16
N PHE A 233 -29.13 12.08 -51.34
CA PHE A 233 -27.80 12.61 -51.62
C PHE A 233 -27.63 12.95 -53.11
N VAL A 234 -27.40 14.24 -53.40
CA VAL A 234 -27.32 14.78 -54.77
C VAL A 234 -25.99 15.48 -55.04
N ILE A 235 -25.57 15.51 -56.31
CA ILE A 235 -24.34 16.19 -56.75
C ILE A 235 -24.53 17.71 -56.76
N HIS A 236 -25.66 18.15 -57.31
CA HIS A 236 -26.02 19.55 -57.48
C HIS A 236 -27.38 19.81 -56.84
N PRO A 237 -27.62 21.02 -56.31
CA PRO A 237 -28.93 21.39 -55.80
C PRO A 237 -29.98 21.28 -56.92
N PRO A 238 -31.14 20.65 -56.67
CA PRO A 238 -32.17 20.49 -57.69
C PRO A 238 -32.82 21.85 -58.03
N SER A 239 -33.55 21.93 -59.14
CA SER A 239 -34.29 23.14 -59.52
C SER A 239 -35.34 23.53 -58.46
N LEU A 240 -35.73 24.80 -58.36
CA LEU A 240 -36.68 25.27 -57.34
C LEU A 240 -38.01 24.49 -57.36
N GLY A 241 -38.53 24.14 -58.55
CA GLY A 241 -39.75 23.34 -58.68
C GLY A 241 -39.57 21.91 -58.12
N THR A 242 -38.43 21.28 -58.44
CA THR A 242 -38.07 19.96 -57.91
C THR A 242 -37.82 20.00 -56.39
N GLN A 243 -37.20 21.07 -55.88
CA GLN A 243 -37.02 21.27 -54.44
C GLN A 243 -38.36 21.32 -53.70
N LYS A 244 -39.31 22.14 -54.17
CA LYS A 244 -40.65 22.23 -53.58
C LYS A 244 -41.42 20.91 -53.66
N LEU A 245 -41.22 20.15 -54.73
CA LEU A 245 -41.79 18.82 -54.87
C LEU A 245 -41.20 17.84 -53.84
N LEU A 246 -39.88 17.81 -53.66
CA LEU A 246 -39.21 16.96 -52.66
C LEU A 246 -39.60 17.35 -51.23
N GLU A 247 -39.70 18.65 -50.93
CA GLU A 247 -40.21 19.17 -49.66
C GLU A 247 -41.65 18.69 -49.40
N SER A 248 -42.54 18.74 -50.40
CA SER A 248 -43.92 18.23 -50.29
C SER A 248 -44.00 16.71 -50.04
N ARG A 249 -42.96 15.99 -50.46
CA ARG A 249 -42.77 14.55 -50.25
C ARG A 249 -41.97 14.24 -48.97
N ARG A 250 -41.58 15.26 -48.19
CA ARG A 250 -40.73 15.16 -46.99
C ARG A 250 -39.39 14.48 -47.24
N VAL A 251 -38.85 14.66 -48.43
CA VAL A 251 -37.51 14.21 -48.81
C VAL A 251 -36.58 15.42 -48.80
N THR A 252 -35.58 15.38 -47.93
CA THR A 252 -34.56 16.43 -47.83
C THR A 252 -33.40 16.08 -48.74
N PHE A 253 -33.14 16.90 -49.76
CA PHE A 253 -31.93 16.71 -50.57
C PHE A 253 -30.70 17.22 -49.78
N VAL A 254 -29.58 16.50 -49.89
CA VAL A 254 -28.31 16.86 -49.27
C VAL A 254 -27.24 16.87 -50.36
N VAL A 255 -26.60 18.02 -50.55
CA VAL A 255 -25.56 18.17 -51.57
C VAL A 255 -24.27 17.52 -51.05
N LEU A 256 -23.69 16.59 -51.82
CA LEU A 256 -22.47 15.89 -51.42
C LEU A 256 -21.33 16.86 -51.05
N PRO A 257 -20.47 16.53 -50.06
CA PRO A 257 -19.43 17.45 -49.60
C PRO A 257 -18.36 17.69 -50.67
N THR A 258 -17.85 18.92 -50.74
CA THR A 258 -16.74 19.31 -51.62
C THR A 258 -15.51 19.62 -50.78
N LYS A 259 -14.39 18.92 -50.99
CA LYS A 259 -13.11 19.20 -50.33
C LYS A 259 -12.27 20.10 -51.24
N ALA A 260 -11.44 20.98 -50.66
CA ALA A 260 -10.52 21.81 -51.44
C ALA A 260 -9.60 20.92 -52.30
N GLY A 261 -9.59 21.15 -53.62
CA GLY A 261 -8.82 20.38 -54.60
C GLY A 261 -9.57 19.24 -55.31
N ILE A 262 -10.84 18.98 -54.98
CA ILE A 262 -11.70 18.05 -55.74
C ILE A 262 -12.54 18.84 -56.75
N GLU A 263 -12.52 18.42 -58.02
CA GLU A 263 -13.32 19.05 -59.08
C GLU A 263 -14.81 18.71 -58.95
N ASP A 264 -15.69 19.64 -59.36
CA ASP A 264 -17.14 19.53 -59.14
C ASP A 264 -17.80 18.29 -59.80
N TRP A 265 -17.18 17.75 -60.85
CA TRP A 265 -17.65 16.58 -61.61
C TRP A 265 -17.14 15.23 -61.08
N ASP A 266 -16.21 15.22 -60.11
CA ASP A 266 -15.66 13.97 -59.54
C ASP A 266 -16.63 13.33 -58.55
N TYR A 267 -17.56 12.56 -59.10
CA TYR A 267 -18.62 11.85 -58.37
C TYR A 267 -18.06 10.92 -57.29
N ALA A 268 -16.99 10.20 -57.61
CA ALA A 268 -16.41 9.19 -56.73
C ALA A 268 -15.74 9.83 -55.51
N ALA A 269 -14.95 10.89 -55.71
CA ALA A 269 -14.26 11.56 -54.60
C ALA A 269 -15.23 12.26 -53.62
N ARG A 270 -16.38 12.74 -54.10
CA ARG A 270 -17.42 13.34 -53.25
C ARG A 270 -18.14 12.30 -52.38
N PHE A 271 -18.42 11.10 -52.91
CA PHE A 271 -18.91 9.99 -52.08
C PHE A 271 -17.87 9.48 -51.08
N ALA A 272 -16.60 9.41 -51.47
CA ALA A 272 -15.53 9.06 -50.55
C ALA A 272 -15.51 10.03 -49.36
N THR A 273 -15.58 11.33 -49.65
CA THR A 273 -15.63 12.38 -48.62
C THR A 273 -16.87 12.27 -47.74
N LEU A 274 -18.05 11.97 -48.31
CA LEU A 274 -19.25 11.72 -47.52
C LEU A 274 -19.05 10.55 -46.55
N PHE A 275 -18.56 9.41 -47.03
CA PHE A 275 -18.36 8.22 -46.20
C PHE A 275 -17.28 8.43 -45.14
N GLU A 276 -16.22 9.19 -45.42
CA GLU A 276 -15.27 9.63 -44.40
C GLU A 276 -15.95 10.45 -43.30
N ILE A 277 -16.80 11.41 -43.66
CA ILE A 277 -17.56 12.22 -42.69
C ILE A 277 -18.50 11.33 -41.88
N LEU A 278 -19.22 10.41 -42.52
CA LEU A 278 -20.17 9.51 -41.86
C LEU A 278 -19.49 8.47 -40.96
N LYS A 279 -18.25 8.06 -41.28
CA LYS A 279 -17.47 7.09 -40.50
C LYS A 279 -16.86 7.69 -39.24
N LYS A 280 -16.62 9.00 -39.18
CA LYS A 280 -16.09 9.67 -37.99
C LYS A 280 -17.04 9.50 -36.81
N PRO A 281 -16.58 8.99 -35.65
CA PRO A 281 -17.42 8.89 -34.45
C PRO A 281 -17.88 10.29 -34.01
N LEU A 282 -19.12 10.43 -33.54
CA LEU A 282 -19.67 11.72 -33.07
C LEU A 282 -18.95 12.28 -31.85
N THR A 283 -18.36 11.41 -31.04
CA THR A 283 -17.53 11.74 -29.88
C THR A 283 -16.11 11.29 -30.18
N GLU A 284 -15.12 12.11 -29.85
CA GLU A 284 -13.70 11.70 -29.86
C GLU A 284 -13.52 10.44 -29.02
N ASP A 285 -12.58 9.58 -29.41
CA ASP A 285 -12.25 8.42 -28.61
C ASP A 285 -11.68 8.91 -27.28
N VAL A 286 -12.45 8.71 -26.22
CA VAL A 286 -12.11 9.07 -24.86
C VAL A 286 -10.79 8.40 -24.45
N GLU A 287 -10.43 7.26 -25.06
CA GLU A 287 -9.17 6.55 -24.81
C GLU A 287 -7.94 7.19 -25.48
N ASP A 288 -8.10 8.16 -26.38
CA ASP A 288 -6.99 8.85 -27.07
C ASP A 288 -6.46 10.08 -26.30
N TRP A 289 -7.07 10.45 -25.17
CA TRP A 289 -6.63 11.65 -24.43
C TRP A 289 -5.24 11.47 -23.77
N GLY A 290 -4.45 12.55 -23.65
CA GLY A 290 -3.19 12.56 -22.88
C GLY A 290 -1.89 12.36 -23.69
N HIS A 291 -1.96 12.33 -25.02
CA HIS A 291 -0.79 12.42 -25.89
C HIS A 291 -0.10 13.79 -25.80
N ARG A 292 1.22 13.82 -26.04
CA ARG A 292 2.03 15.05 -26.00
C ARG A 292 1.64 15.96 -27.16
N PRO A 293 1.13 17.18 -26.90
CA PRO A 293 0.83 18.12 -27.97
C PRO A 293 2.10 18.56 -28.71
N ALA A 294 2.03 18.76 -30.02
CA ALA A 294 3.16 19.27 -30.81
C ALA A 294 3.64 20.64 -30.28
N GLU A 295 2.70 21.52 -29.93
CA GLU A 295 2.96 22.82 -29.29
C GLU A 295 3.87 22.69 -28.06
N LEU A 296 3.59 21.72 -27.17
CA LEU A 296 4.37 21.50 -25.95
C LEU A 296 5.81 21.09 -26.26
N SER A 297 6.01 20.26 -27.29
CA SER A 297 7.35 19.81 -27.71
C SER A 297 8.18 20.99 -28.23
N HIS A 298 7.56 21.90 -28.98
CA HIS A 298 8.24 23.11 -29.46
C HIS A 298 8.65 24.04 -28.31
N ILE A 299 7.80 24.20 -27.29
CA ILE A 299 8.08 25.05 -26.13
C ILE A 299 9.22 24.49 -25.26
N LEU A 300 9.19 23.17 -24.98
CA LEU A 300 10.18 22.51 -24.13
C LEU A 300 11.56 22.41 -24.80
N ASN A 301 11.60 22.18 -26.11
CA ASN A 301 12.85 22.05 -26.88
C ASN A 301 13.46 23.39 -27.31
N ALA A 302 12.81 24.52 -27.01
CA ALA A 302 13.34 25.83 -27.37
C ALA A 302 14.63 26.15 -26.58
N PRO A 303 15.70 26.67 -27.21
CA PRO A 303 16.95 27.01 -26.53
C PRO A 303 16.70 28.02 -25.39
N GLU A 304 17.32 27.81 -24.22
CA GLU A 304 17.10 28.64 -23.01
C GLU A 304 17.35 30.14 -23.26
N ASN A 305 18.22 30.50 -24.20
CA ASN A 305 18.56 31.88 -24.54
C ASN A 305 17.48 32.63 -25.35
N THR A 306 16.44 31.93 -25.86
CA THR A 306 15.50 32.49 -26.85
C THR A 306 14.25 33.10 -26.21
N SER A 307 13.87 32.68 -24.99
CA SER A 307 12.69 33.22 -24.28
C SER A 307 12.87 33.12 -22.77
N PRO A 308 12.53 34.16 -21.99
CA PRO A 308 12.64 34.15 -20.54
C PRO A 308 11.80 33.03 -19.93
N ARG A 309 12.30 32.42 -18.85
CA ARG A 309 11.69 31.22 -18.24
C ARG A 309 10.22 31.42 -17.84
N TYR A 310 9.84 32.62 -17.40
CA TYR A 310 8.45 32.97 -17.09
C TYR A 310 7.51 32.82 -18.29
N GLU A 311 7.90 33.35 -19.46
CA GLU A 311 7.09 33.25 -20.69
C GLU A 311 6.92 31.79 -21.11
N ARG A 312 7.98 30.98 -20.94
CA ARG A 312 7.93 29.53 -21.18
C ARG A 312 6.94 28.83 -20.23
N VAL A 313 6.86 29.25 -18.97
CA VAL A 313 5.88 28.73 -17.99
C VAL A 313 4.46 29.07 -18.44
N VAL A 314 4.15 30.34 -18.73
CA VAL A 314 2.81 30.75 -19.17
C VAL A 314 2.40 30.02 -20.45
N ALA A 315 3.29 29.94 -21.45
CA ALA A 315 3.05 29.20 -22.68
C ALA A 315 2.78 27.71 -22.40
N THR A 316 3.57 27.07 -21.54
CA THR A 316 3.39 25.65 -21.18
C THR A 316 2.03 25.41 -20.52
N PHE A 317 1.66 26.22 -19.54
CA PHE A 317 0.39 26.04 -18.83
C PHE A 317 -0.84 26.45 -19.64
N SER A 318 -0.68 27.29 -20.68
CA SER A 318 -1.73 27.50 -21.68
C SER A 318 -2.04 26.22 -22.49
N VAL A 319 -1.02 25.40 -22.77
CA VAL A 319 -1.21 24.08 -23.42
C VAL A 319 -1.85 23.08 -22.45
N ILE A 320 -1.45 23.09 -21.16
CA ILE A 320 -2.08 22.27 -20.12
C ILE A 320 -3.56 22.65 -19.94
N ARG A 321 -3.89 23.95 -20.03
CA ARG A 321 -5.27 24.44 -20.01
C ARG A 321 -6.11 23.86 -21.15
N LYS A 322 -5.59 23.86 -22.39
CA LYS A 322 -6.24 23.18 -23.53
C LYS A 322 -6.43 21.67 -23.28
N ALA A 323 -5.44 21.02 -22.66
CA ALA A 323 -5.53 19.61 -22.29
C ALA A 323 -6.63 19.34 -21.24
N ARG A 324 -6.81 20.25 -20.27
CA ARG A 324 -7.91 20.19 -19.30
C ARG A 324 -9.28 20.37 -19.94
N ASN A 325 -9.41 21.29 -20.89
CA ASN A 325 -10.67 21.53 -21.60
C ASN A 325 -11.11 20.34 -22.46
N SER A 326 -10.15 19.58 -22.99
CA SER A 326 -10.39 18.34 -23.73
C SER A 326 -10.45 17.09 -22.84
N HIS A 327 -10.27 17.22 -21.53
CA HIS A 327 -10.33 16.08 -20.61
C HIS A 327 -11.77 15.52 -20.57
N PRO A 328 -11.97 14.21 -20.85
CA PRO A 328 -13.28 13.57 -20.85
C PRO A 328 -14.08 13.63 -19.54
N GLY A 329 -13.45 14.06 -18.44
CA GLY A 329 -14.11 14.24 -17.15
C GLY A 329 -14.12 13.00 -16.27
N TRP A 330 -13.20 12.04 -16.44
CA TRP A 330 -13.11 10.89 -15.53
C TRP A 330 -12.98 11.33 -14.07
N PHE A 331 -13.67 10.61 -13.17
CA PHE A 331 -13.50 10.83 -11.74
C PHE A 331 -12.09 10.49 -11.28
N VAL A 332 -11.54 9.38 -11.78
CA VAL A 332 -10.11 9.03 -11.77
C VAL A 332 -9.71 8.67 -13.18
N THR A 333 -8.71 9.36 -13.73
CA THR A 333 -8.21 9.07 -15.09
C THR A 333 -7.62 7.65 -15.13
N PRO A 334 -7.96 6.80 -16.11
CA PRO A 334 -7.46 5.42 -16.18
C PRO A 334 -5.94 5.32 -16.20
N TYR A 335 -5.40 4.25 -15.62
CA TYR A 335 -3.96 4.05 -15.39
C TYR A 335 -3.09 4.22 -16.63
N ALA A 336 -3.45 3.55 -17.74
CA ALA A 336 -2.70 3.63 -18.99
C ALA A 336 -2.67 5.07 -19.53
N ILE A 337 -3.80 5.77 -19.41
CA ILE A 337 -3.97 7.17 -19.81
C ILE A 337 -3.15 8.10 -18.91
N ARG A 338 -3.15 7.88 -17.58
CA ARG A 338 -2.28 8.63 -16.66
C ARG A 338 -0.80 8.43 -16.95
N LYS A 339 -0.35 7.19 -17.16
CA LYS A 339 1.06 6.90 -17.49
C LYS A 339 1.47 7.57 -18.80
N ARG A 340 0.59 7.57 -19.80
CA ARG A 340 0.78 8.30 -21.06
C ARG A 340 0.86 9.81 -20.82
N PHE A 341 -0.12 10.39 -20.11
CA PHE A 341 -0.14 11.82 -19.80
C PHE A 341 1.11 12.25 -19.02
N PHE A 342 1.51 11.49 -17.99
CA PHE A 342 2.75 11.72 -17.26
C PHE A 342 3.96 11.77 -18.19
N SER A 343 4.09 10.78 -19.08
CA SER A 343 5.20 10.73 -20.04
C SER A 343 5.20 11.95 -20.97
N SER A 344 4.02 12.43 -21.36
CA SER A 344 3.84 13.62 -22.19
C SER A 344 4.29 14.92 -21.50
N VAL A 345 4.20 15.00 -20.18
CA VAL A 345 4.40 16.26 -19.44
C VAL A 345 5.45 16.18 -18.32
N ARG A 346 6.20 15.09 -18.19
CA ARG A 346 7.18 14.86 -17.11
C ARG A 346 8.17 16.01 -16.88
N GLU A 347 8.53 16.75 -17.93
CA GLU A 347 9.51 17.83 -17.90
C GLU A 347 8.94 19.16 -17.37
N ILE A 348 7.61 19.32 -17.29
CA ILE A 348 7.00 20.62 -16.90
C ILE A 348 7.28 20.97 -15.43
N HIS A 349 7.44 19.96 -14.57
CA HIS A 349 7.64 20.14 -13.13
C HIS A 349 8.84 21.04 -12.85
N ASN A 350 9.97 20.79 -13.53
CA ASN A 350 11.21 21.53 -13.35
C ASN A 350 11.08 23.02 -13.72
N LEU A 351 10.15 23.39 -14.59
CA LEU A 351 9.99 24.78 -15.01
C LEU A 351 9.55 25.69 -13.87
N LEU A 352 8.72 25.17 -12.95
CA LEU A 352 8.14 25.93 -11.85
C LEU A 352 9.13 26.17 -10.71
N HIS A 353 10.08 25.27 -10.42
CA HIS A 353 11.05 25.36 -9.31
C HIS A 353 12.15 26.45 -9.46
N SER A 354 11.86 27.53 -10.18
CA SER A 354 12.78 28.66 -10.33
C SER A 354 12.41 29.79 -9.37
N SER A 355 13.37 30.21 -8.54
CA SER A 355 13.20 31.35 -7.63
C SER A 355 12.78 32.64 -8.34
N GLN A 356 13.29 32.87 -9.56
CA GLN A 356 12.92 34.02 -10.38
C GLN A 356 11.44 33.99 -10.82
N VAL A 357 10.93 32.80 -11.15
CA VAL A 357 9.52 32.62 -11.53
C VAL A 357 8.63 32.84 -10.30
N HIS A 358 9.01 32.30 -9.15
CA HIS A 358 8.30 32.52 -7.89
C HIS A 358 8.23 34.00 -7.50
N GLU A 359 9.35 34.72 -7.59
CA GLU A 359 9.40 36.15 -7.30
C GLU A 359 8.51 36.96 -8.28
N GLN A 360 8.52 36.60 -9.57
CA GLN A 360 7.68 37.26 -10.56
C GLN A 360 6.19 37.07 -10.30
N PHE A 361 5.75 35.84 -9.95
CA PHE A 361 4.37 35.60 -9.54
C PHE A 361 4.00 36.39 -8.29
N LEU A 362 4.86 36.44 -7.28
CA LEU A 362 4.53 37.10 -6.02
C LEU A 362 4.49 38.63 -6.12
N THR A 363 5.34 39.24 -6.96
CA THR A 363 5.54 40.70 -6.98
C THR A 363 4.89 41.40 -8.17
N ARG A 364 4.91 40.78 -9.36
CA ARG A 364 4.49 41.44 -10.62
C ARG A 364 3.23 40.86 -11.23
N ALA A 365 3.02 39.55 -11.11
CA ALA A 365 1.94 38.84 -11.79
C ALA A 365 1.19 37.82 -10.89
N PRO A 366 0.58 38.27 -9.78
CA PRO A 366 -0.06 37.37 -8.81
C PRO A 366 -1.30 36.65 -9.35
N TYR A 367 -2.10 37.28 -10.20
CA TYR A 367 -3.29 36.65 -10.78
C TYR A 367 -2.89 35.56 -11.78
N VAL A 368 -1.82 35.78 -12.55
CA VAL A 368 -1.24 34.76 -13.45
C VAL A 368 -0.69 33.59 -12.63
N GLY A 369 0.01 33.87 -11.53
CA GLY A 369 0.51 32.84 -10.61
C GLY A 369 -0.59 31.91 -10.09
N ILE A 370 -1.75 32.46 -9.68
CA ILE A 370 -2.92 31.67 -9.29
C ILE A 370 -3.42 30.80 -10.44
N ALA A 371 -3.57 31.36 -11.64
CA ALA A 371 -4.07 30.63 -12.80
C ALA A 371 -3.14 29.46 -13.19
N VAL A 372 -1.82 29.70 -13.20
CA VAL A 372 -0.80 28.67 -13.48
C VAL A 372 -0.80 27.57 -12.43
N LEU A 373 -0.76 27.92 -11.14
CA LEU A 373 -0.71 26.92 -10.07
C LEU A 373 -2.03 26.15 -9.93
N ALA A 374 -3.17 26.74 -10.29
CA ALA A 374 -4.45 26.03 -10.37
C ALA A 374 -4.41 24.92 -11.45
N GLU A 375 -3.86 25.21 -12.63
CA GLU A 375 -3.71 24.20 -13.69
C GLU A 375 -2.65 23.15 -13.32
N TYR A 376 -1.59 23.55 -12.62
CA TYR A 376 -0.62 22.61 -12.06
C TYR A 376 -1.24 21.69 -11.00
N SER A 377 -2.06 22.24 -10.10
CA SER A 377 -2.79 21.46 -9.09
C SER A 377 -3.74 20.45 -9.75
N TRP A 378 -4.47 20.85 -10.78
CA TRP A 378 -5.30 19.93 -11.56
C TRP A 378 -4.46 18.84 -12.26
N HIS A 379 -3.29 19.21 -12.79
CA HIS A 379 -2.36 18.26 -13.38
C HIS A 379 -1.88 17.20 -12.34
N GLN A 380 -1.55 17.61 -11.11
CA GLN A 380 -1.22 16.69 -10.02
C GLN A 380 -2.42 15.80 -9.66
N ASP A 381 -3.63 16.36 -9.63
CA ASP A 381 -4.87 15.61 -9.41
C ASP A 381 -5.10 14.52 -10.47
N VAL A 382 -4.81 14.81 -11.75
CA VAL A 382 -4.90 13.81 -12.82
C VAL A 382 -3.90 12.69 -12.60
N LEU A 383 -2.69 13.00 -12.13
CA LEU A 383 -1.61 12.03 -11.90
C LEU A 383 -1.71 11.29 -10.57
N LEU A 384 -2.65 11.67 -9.69
CA LEU A 384 -2.72 11.21 -8.31
C LEU A 384 -1.41 11.50 -7.57
N GLN A 385 -0.97 12.75 -7.63
CA GLN A 385 0.24 13.23 -6.98
C GLN A 385 -0.09 14.45 -6.12
N CYS A 386 0.89 14.90 -5.33
CA CYS A 386 0.74 15.98 -4.36
C CYS A 386 1.47 17.25 -4.83
N LEU A 387 1.06 18.41 -4.32
CA LEU A 387 1.87 19.62 -4.45
C LEU A 387 3.18 19.45 -3.66
N SER A 388 4.28 19.93 -4.23
CA SER A 388 5.55 20.05 -3.49
C SER A 388 5.46 21.18 -2.46
N ASP A 389 6.11 21.03 -1.31
CA ASP A 389 6.13 22.04 -0.24
C ASP A 389 6.52 23.45 -0.72
N GLU A 390 7.49 23.55 -1.63
CA GLU A 390 7.93 24.84 -2.19
C GLU A 390 6.78 25.55 -2.93
N LEU A 391 6.15 24.86 -3.89
CA LEU A 391 5.05 25.40 -4.69
C LEU A 391 3.79 25.65 -3.86
N ALA A 392 3.51 24.81 -2.86
CA ALA A 392 2.42 25.04 -1.92
C ALA A 392 2.66 26.31 -1.08
N GLY A 393 3.91 26.56 -0.65
CA GLY A 393 4.29 27.81 0.03
C GLY A 393 4.16 29.06 -0.84
N VAL A 394 4.39 28.94 -2.16
CA VAL A 394 4.10 30.03 -3.12
C VAL A 394 2.59 30.21 -3.28
N ALA A 395 1.83 29.12 -3.43
CA ALA A 395 0.38 29.15 -3.55
C ALA A 395 -0.29 29.79 -2.33
N LEU A 396 0.12 29.45 -1.11
CA LEU A 396 -0.38 30.06 0.14
C LEU A 396 -0.22 31.58 0.15
N ARG A 397 0.96 32.08 -0.24
CA ARG A 397 1.23 33.53 -0.32
C ARG A 397 0.37 34.21 -1.38
N LEU A 398 0.24 33.60 -2.56
CA LEU A 398 -0.62 34.10 -3.64
C LEU A 398 -2.09 34.16 -3.21
N LEU A 399 -2.60 33.10 -2.58
CA LEU A 399 -3.98 33.04 -2.06
C LEU A 399 -4.20 34.07 -0.94
N GLY A 400 -3.17 34.37 -0.13
CA GLY A 400 -3.25 35.38 0.93
C GLY A 400 -3.25 36.83 0.42
N GLN A 401 -2.60 37.12 -0.72
CA GLN A 401 -2.50 38.47 -1.28
C GLN A 401 -3.52 38.77 -2.39
N THR A 402 -4.25 37.76 -2.88
CA THR A 402 -5.28 37.92 -3.91
C THR A 402 -6.66 37.61 -3.35
N ASP A 403 -7.63 38.49 -3.61
CA ASP A 403 -9.03 38.26 -3.24
C ASP A 403 -9.84 37.86 -4.49
N PRO A 404 -10.49 36.68 -4.49
CA PRO A 404 -11.26 36.20 -5.63
C PRO A 404 -12.51 37.06 -5.95
N LYS A 405 -12.97 37.91 -5.02
CA LYS A 405 -14.10 38.82 -5.24
C LYS A 405 -13.69 40.17 -5.81
N SER A 406 -12.44 40.61 -5.58
CA SER A 406 -11.89 41.87 -6.08
C SER A 406 -10.85 41.62 -7.17
N PHE A 407 -11.35 41.33 -8.37
CA PHE A 407 -10.54 41.03 -9.55
C PHE A 407 -10.06 42.32 -10.24
N ASN A 408 -8.90 42.84 -9.83
CA ASN A 408 -8.25 44.04 -10.39
C ASN A 408 -6.90 43.67 -11.04
N VAL A 409 -6.94 43.37 -12.34
CA VAL A 409 -5.78 42.89 -13.10
C VAL A 409 -4.96 44.06 -13.64
N SER A 410 -3.63 43.99 -13.51
CA SER A 410 -2.71 44.96 -14.12
C SER A 410 -2.69 44.83 -15.66
N ALA A 411 -2.31 45.89 -16.37
CA ALA A 411 -2.22 45.83 -17.84
C ALA A 411 -1.23 44.74 -18.34
N ILE A 412 -0.25 44.37 -17.51
CA ILE A 412 0.80 43.39 -17.82
C ILE A 412 0.26 41.96 -17.75
N GLU A 413 -0.67 41.68 -16.83
CA GLU A 413 -1.21 40.33 -16.61
C GLU A 413 -2.35 39.97 -17.55
N ARG A 414 -2.97 40.97 -18.20
CA ARG A 414 -4.20 40.78 -18.98
C ARG A 414 -4.01 39.79 -20.13
N ASP A 415 -2.93 39.95 -20.87
CA ASP A 415 -2.62 39.12 -22.04
C ASP A 415 -2.28 37.67 -21.60
N ASP A 416 -1.54 37.51 -20.51
CA ASP A 416 -1.20 36.21 -19.93
C ASP A 416 -2.44 35.48 -19.39
N LEU A 417 -3.34 36.19 -18.73
CA LEU A 417 -4.60 35.63 -18.24
C LEU A 417 -5.56 35.27 -19.37
N GLU A 418 -5.55 35.99 -20.48
CA GLU A 418 -6.33 35.62 -21.67
C GLU A 418 -5.82 34.30 -22.25
N ARG A 419 -4.51 34.11 -22.37
CA ARG A 419 -3.89 32.85 -22.81
C ARG A 419 -4.22 31.66 -21.89
N LEU A 420 -4.43 31.92 -20.60
CA LEU A 420 -4.82 30.93 -19.59
C LEU A 420 -6.33 30.78 -19.39
N GLU A 421 -7.15 31.51 -20.17
CA GLU A 421 -8.62 31.55 -20.05
C GLU A 421 -9.11 31.94 -18.64
N ALA A 422 -8.43 32.88 -18.00
CA ALA A 422 -8.69 33.34 -16.63
C ALA A 422 -8.87 34.88 -16.54
N GLN A 423 -9.19 35.53 -17.65
CA GLN A 423 -9.35 36.98 -17.77
C GLN A 423 -10.70 37.51 -17.24
N THR A 424 -11.66 36.64 -16.96
CA THR A 424 -12.97 37.04 -16.40
C THR A 424 -13.00 36.83 -14.89
N PRO A 425 -13.71 37.66 -14.11
CA PRO A 425 -13.84 37.49 -12.66
C PRO A 425 -14.34 36.09 -12.27
N PHE A 426 -15.31 35.55 -13.01
CA PHE A 426 -15.83 34.20 -12.76
C PHE A 426 -14.78 33.12 -13.02
N ALA A 427 -14.06 33.17 -14.16
CA ALA A 427 -13.02 32.20 -14.47
C ALA A 427 -11.88 32.25 -13.45
N PHE A 428 -11.44 33.46 -13.06
CA PHE A 428 -10.43 33.64 -12.04
C PHE A 428 -10.90 33.12 -10.67
N GLN A 429 -12.12 33.42 -10.25
CA GLN A 429 -12.70 32.92 -9.01
C GLN A 429 -12.70 31.38 -8.98
N GLN A 430 -12.99 30.71 -10.10
CA GLN A 430 -12.87 29.25 -10.19
C GLN A 430 -11.41 28.77 -10.07
N ARG A 431 -10.43 29.45 -10.70
CA ARG A 431 -8.99 29.09 -10.56
C ARG A 431 -8.50 29.26 -9.13
N TRP A 432 -8.86 30.36 -8.50
CA TRP A 432 -8.54 30.60 -7.10
C TRP A 432 -9.13 29.50 -6.21
N LYS A 433 -10.40 29.12 -6.44
CA LYS A 433 -11.07 28.03 -5.72
C LYS A 433 -10.38 26.68 -5.93
N ASP A 434 -10.08 26.33 -7.18
CA ASP A 434 -9.40 25.08 -7.53
C ASP A 434 -8.05 24.96 -6.83
N LEU A 435 -7.24 26.03 -6.87
CA LEU A 435 -5.95 26.08 -6.20
C LEU A 435 -6.10 25.99 -4.68
N ALA A 436 -7.04 26.74 -4.08
CA ALA A 436 -7.27 26.70 -2.65
C ALA A 436 -7.69 25.31 -2.16
N LEU A 437 -8.54 24.59 -2.91
CA LEU A 437 -8.89 23.21 -2.61
C LEU A 437 -7.69 22.24 -2.78
N GLY A 438 -6.83 22.48 -3.77
CA GLY A 438 -5.58 21.74 -3.93
C GLY A 438 -4.60 21.93 -2.78
N VAL A 439 -4.44 23.17 -2.31
CA VAL A 439 -3.61 23.51 -1.14
C VAL A 439 -4.23 22.95 0.15
N LEU A 440 -5.55 23.00 0.32
CA LEU A 440 -6.25 22.36 1.44
C LEU A 440 -5.94 20.87 1.51
N ARG A 441 -6.01 20.18 0.35
CA ARG A 441 -5.70 18.76 0.24
C ARG A 441 -4.23 18.47 0.58
N TRP A 442 -3.30 19.24 0.03
CA TRP A 442 -1.87 19.12 0.36
C TRP A 442 -1.62 19.30 1.86
N ALA A 443 -2.21 20.33 2.47
CA ALA A 443 -2.06 20.58 3.90
C ALA A 443 -2.60 19.41 4.72
N ARG A 444 -3.72 18.83 4.32
CA ARG A 444 -4.31 17.65 4.97
C ARG A 444 -3.47 16.38 4.77
N GLU A 445 -2.96 16.12 3.56
CA GLU A 445 -2.07 14.99 3.25
C GLU A 445 -0.79 15.01 4.09
N ALA A 446 -0.21 16.20 4.29
CA ALA A 446 1.00 16.40 5.08
C ALA A 446 0.74 16.68 6.57
N VAL A 447 -0.53 16.68 7.02
CA VAL A 447 -0.95 16.97 8.41
C VAL A 447 -0.47 18.35 8.91
N ARG A 448 -0.53 19.35 8.02
CA ARG A 448 -0.16 20.75 8.27
C ARG A 448 -1.35 21.53 8.82
N HIS A 449 -1.57 21.40 10.13
CA HIS A 449 -2.74 21.95 10.82
C HIS A 449 -2.93 23.46 10.63
N ALA A 450 -1.87 24.25 10.78
CA ALA A 450 -1.97 25.71 10.69
C ALA A 450 -2.37 26.18 9.28
N GLU A 451 -1.73 25.61 8.25
CA GLU A 451 -2.02 25.89 6.85
C GLU A 451 -3.41 25.38 6.45
N PHE A 452 -3.82 24.22 6.95
CA PHE A 452 -5.15 23.66 6.73
C PHE A 452 -6.26 24.58 7.27
N LEU A 453 -6.12 25.05 8.51
CA LEU A 453 -7.06 26.00 9.12
C LEU A 453 -7.09 27.34 8.38
N THR A 454 -5.92 27.87 8.03
CA THR A 454 -5.81 29.15 7.30
C THR A 454 -6.57 29.12 5.96
N ILE A 455 -6.41 28.04 5.19
CA ILE A 455 -7.12 27.88 3.91
C ILE A 455 -8.60 27.58 4.11
N THR A 456 -8.95 26.78 5.13
CA THR A 456 -10.35 26.53 5.49
C THR A 456 -11.10 27.82 5.78
N ASP A 457 -10.54 28.68 6.64
CA ASP A 457 -11.12 29.98 6.97
C ASP A 457 -11.25 30.87 5.73
N SER A 458 -10.26 30.83 4.84
CA SER A 458 -10.29 31.58 3.58
C SER A 458 -11.40 31.09 2.65
N LEU A 459 -11.50 29.79 2.40
CA LEU A 459 -12.56 29.20 1.58
C LEU A 459 -13.95 29.49 2.16
N GLN A 460 -14.15 29.36 3.47
CA GLN A 460 -15.42 29.68 4.12
C GLN A 460 -15.78 31.16 3.99
N ARG A 461 -14.80 32.07 4.11
CA ARG A 461 -15.03 33.52 3.94
C ARG A 461 -15.43 33.89 2.51
N HIS A 462 -14.76 33.31 1.51
CA HIS A 462 -14.99 33.67 0.11
C HIS A 462 -16.16 32.90 -0.52
N PHE A 463 -16.44 31.66 -0.09
CA PHE A 463 -17.41 30.74 -0.68
C PHE A 463 -18.42 30.16 0.33
N SER A 464 -18.85 30.95 1.32
CA SER A 464 -19.79 30.52 2.38
C SER A 464 -21.13 29.95 1.91
N THR A 465 -21.55 30.22 0.67
CA THR A 465 -22.80 29.72 0.09
C THR A 465 -22.60 28.58 -0.91
N ASP A 466 -21.35 28.24 -1.25
CA ASP A 466 -21.05 27.14 -2.17
C ASP A 466 -21.09 25.81 -1.40
N LEU A 467 -22.21 25.10 -1.52
CA LEU A 467 -22.44 23.83 -0.82
C LEU A 467 -21.40 22.76 -1.17
N GLN A 468 -20.81 22.78 -2.38
CA GLN A 468 -19.76 21.83 -2.75
C GLN A 468 -18.47 22.10 -1.99
N VAL A 469 -18.12 23.37 -1.81
CA VAL A 469 -16.94 23.76 -1.02
C VAL A 469 -17.14 23.39 0.45
N ILE A 470 -18.32 23.64 1.00
CA ILE A 470 -18.63 23.28 2.39
C ILE A 470 -18.48 21.76 2.60
N ASP A 471 -19.10 20.95 1.76
CA ASP A 471 -19.02 19.49 1.87
C ASP A 471 -17.58 18.97 1.67
N GLN A 472 -16.81 19.58 0.76
CA GLN A 472 -15.39 19.21 0.55
C GLN A 472 -14.52 19.58 1.76
N ILE A 473 -14.73 20.75 2.38
CA ILE A 473 -14.02 21.15 3.61
C ILE A 473 -14.33 20.15 4.73
N THR A 474 -15.61 19.84 4.95
CA THR A 474 -16.02 18.88 5.99
C THR A 474 -15.42 17.50 5.74
N TYR A 475 -15.36 17.06 4.48
CA TYR A 475 -14.74 15.80 4.11
C TYR A 475 -13.23 15.77 4.41
N GLU A 476 -12.47 16.78 3.98
CA GLU A 476 -11.02 16.87 4.24
C GLU A 476 -10.73 16.99 5.75
N ASP A 477 -11.57 17.72 6.49
CA ASP A 477 -11.46 17.87 7.95
C ASP A 477 -11.70 16.54 8.69
N ILE A 478 -12.67 15.74 8.25
CA ILE A 478 -12.90 14.38 8.80
C ILE A 478 -11.69 13.48 8.50
N LEU A 479 -11.16 13.52 7.27
CA LEU A 479 -9.95 12.76 6.93
C LEU A 479 -8.76 13.19 7.79
N LEU A 480 -8.55 14.49 8.00
CA LEU A 480 -7.49 15.01 8.87
C LEU A 480 -7.58 14.38 10.26
N LYS A 481 -8.78 14.37 10.87
CA LYS A 481 -9.03 13.76 12.19
C LYS A 481 -8.73 12.25 12.22
N LEU A 482 -9.07 11.52 11.15
CA LEU A 482 -8.76 10.09 11.05
C LEU A 482 -7.24 9.85 10.93
N TYR A 483 -6.54 10.68 10.16
CA TYR A 483 -5.09 10.64 10.01
C TYR A 483 -4.34 11.07 11.28
N THR A 484 -4.90 11.95 12.11
CA THR A 484 -4.34 12.32 13.42
C THR A 484 -4.65 11.31 14.53
N GLY A 485 -5.52 10.33 14.27
CA GLY A 485 -5.94 9.32 15.25
C GLY A 485 -7.10 9.76 16.15
N GLU A 486 -7.72 10.91 15.88
CA GLU A 486 -8.85 11.46 16.65
C GLU A 486 -10.19 10.88 16.16
N ARG A 487 -10.30 9.56 16.21
CA ARG A 487 -11.43 8.80 15.65
C ARG A 487 -12.77 9.12 16.31
N ASP A 488 -12.77 9.42 17.60
CA ASP A 488 -13.97 9.80 18.34
C ASP A 488 -14.51 11.17 17.87
N ILE A 489 -13.62 12.13 17.62
CA ILE A 489 -13.98 13.43 17.05
C ILE A 489 -14.44 13.27 15.59
N ALA A 490 -13.79 12.42 14.81
CA ALA A 490 -14.21 12.09 13.44
C ALA A 490 -15.61 11.47 13.41
N GLN A 491 -15.92 10.56 14.35
CA GLN A 491 -17.26 9.98 14.49
C GLN A 491 -18.32 11.05 14.75
N GLN A 492 -18.07 11.98 15.67
CA GLN A 492 -18.99 13.08 15.95
C GLN A 492 -19.20 13.98 14.71
N ALA A 493 -18.12 14.30 13.99
CA ALA A 493 -18.19 15.09 12.76
C ALA A 493 -18.99 14.37 11.66
N LEU A 494 -18.80 13.06 11.47
CA LEU A 494 -19.55 12.25 10.51
C LEU A 494 -21.05 12.18 10.84
N LYS A 495 -21.40 12.07 12.14
CA LYS A 495 -22.79 12.08 12.60
C LYS A 495 -23.47 13.43 12.28
N ASN A 496 -22.75 14.53 12.46
CA ASN A 496 -23.26 15.89 12.22
C ASN A 496 -23.22 16.33 10.75
N TRP A 497 -22.49 15.63 9.88
CA TRP A 497 -22.32 16.04 8.49
C TRP A 497 -23.58 15.77 7.64
N ASP A 498 -24.37 16.81 7.38
CA ASP A 498 -25.53 16.76 6.49
C ASP A 498 -25.13 17.17 5.06
N ILE A 499 -25.08 16.21 4.13
CA ILE A 499 -24.63 16.43 2.75
C ILE A 499 -25.72 17.13 1.95
N ARG A 500 -25.44 18.37 1.55
CA ARG A 500 -26.39 19.24 0.82
C ARG A 500 -25.97 19.54 -0.60
N SER A 501 -24.71 19.30 -0.95
CA SER A 501 -24.23 19.51 -2.31
C SER A 501 -24.89 18.55 -3.33
N PRO A 502 -24.93 18.93 -4.62
CA PRO A 502 -25.41 18.05 -5.68
C PRO A 502 -24.45 16.90 -6.00
N ASP A 503 -23.23 16.89 -5.41
CA ASP A 503 -22.27 15.81 -5.62
C ASP A 503 -22.73 14.54 -4.88
N SER A 504 -23.30 13.62 -5.66
CA SER A 504 -23.83 12.37 -5.11
C SER A 504 -22.75 11.43 -4.61
N TYR A 505 -21.49 11.62 -5.02
CA TYR A 505 -20.37 10.80 -4.53
C TYR A 505 -20.01 11.13 -3.08
N MET A 506 -20.34 12.32 -2.57
CA MET A 506 -20.14 12.66 -1.15
C MET A 506 -20.88 11.73 -0.20
N LEU A 507 -22.06 11.23 -0.61
CA LEU A 507 -22.80 10.23 0.17
C LEU A 507 -22.04 8.90 0.23
N VAL A 508 -21.42 8.49 -0.87
CA VAL A 508 -20.56 7.28 -0.89
C VAL A 508 -19.38 7.49 0.05
N ARG A 509 -18.70 8.64 -0.02
CA ARG A 509 -17.58 8.98 0.89
C ARG A 509 -18.00 8.92 2.36
N LYS A 510 -19.11 9.58 2.74
CA LYS A 510 -19.64 9.54 4.11
C LYS A 510 -19.97 8.10 4.54
N GLY A 511 -20.60 7.32 3.67
CA GLY A 511 -20.94 5.93 3.96
C GLY A 511 -19.72 5.05 4.23
N MET A 512 -18.68 5.18 3.41
CA MET A 512 -17.41 4.45 3.60
C MET A 512 -16.70 4.85 4.89
N LEU A 513 -16.63 6.16 5.20
CA LEU A 513 -16.00 6.65 6.43
C LEU A 513 -16.76 6.24 7.69
N LEU A 514 -18.10 6.16 7.63
CA LEU A 514 -18.92 5.57 8.70
C LEU A 514 -18.60 4.08 8.92
N GLY A 515 -18.38 3.32 7.83
CA GLY A 515 -17.91 1.94 7.92
C GLY A 515 -16.52 1.82 8.59
N GLU A 516 -15.60 2.74 8.31
CA GLU A 516 -14.25 2.76 8.89
C GLU A 516 -14.25 2.97 10.41
N ILE A 517 -15.20 3.74 10.94
CA ILE A 517 -15.36 3.97 12.39
C ILE A 517 -16.21 2.92 13.09
N GLY A 518 -16.71 1.90 12.37
CA GLY A 518 -17.50 0.79 12.92
C GLY A 518 -19.02 0.90 12.77
N GLU A 519 -19.55 1.99 12.18
CA GLU A 519 -20.99 2.20 11.97
C GLU A 519 -21.44 1.61 10.61
N ILE A 520 -21.19 0.31 10.42
CA ILE A 520 -21.25 -0.38 9.10
C ILE A 520 -22.64 -0.27 8.46
N THR A 521 -23.70 -0.62 9.20
CA THR A 521 -25.09 -0.61 8.68
C THR A 521 -25.56 0.79 8.29
N ALA A 522 -25.26 1.79 9.11
CA ALA A 522 -25.57 3.18 8.81
C ALA A 522 -24.78 3.69 7.60
N GLY A 523 -23.49 3.32 7.53
CA GLY A 523 -22.60 3.64 6.41
C GLY A 523 -23.10 3.07 5.08
N LEU A 524 -23.46 1.78 5.06
CA LEU A 524 -23.96 1.11 3.86
C LEU A 524 -25.25 1.75 3.34
N LYS A 525 -26.20 2.06 4.23
CA LYS A 525 -27.46 2.75 3.85
C LYS A 525 -27.21 4.08 3.16
N ILE A 526 -26.27 4.87 3.67
CA ILE A 526 -25.92 6.19 3.09
C ILE A 526 -25.19 6.02 1.76
N ALA A 527 -24.27 5.06 1.66
CA ALA A 527 -23.54 4.79 0.41
C ALA A 527 -24.48 4.32 -0.72
N LEU A 528 -25.44 3.43 -0.42
CA LEU A 528 -26.45 2.98 -1.38
C LEU A 528 -27.37 4.13 -1.84
N LEU A 529 -27.73 5.06 -0.94
CA LEU A 529 -28.46 6.27 -1.31
C LEU A 529 -27.65 7.13 -2.30
N GLY A 530 -26.33 7.25 -2.07
CA GLY A 530 -25.41 7.91 -3.00
C GLY A 530 -25.39 7.25 -4.38
N LEU A 531 -25.27 5.93 -4.42
CA LEU A 531 -25.30 5.15 -5.66
C LEU A 531 -26.61 5.31 -6.43
N LYS A 532 -27.76 5.28 -5.73
CA LYS A 532 -29.10 5.51 -6.31
C LYS A 532 -29.20 6.90 -6.96
N ARG A 533 -28.65 7.94 -6.31
CA ARG A 533 -28.58 9.30 -6.87
C ARG A 533 -27.62 9.39 -8.07
N LEU A 534 -26.45 8.77 -8.01
CA LEU A 534 -25.50 8.70 -9.13
C LEU A 534 -26.15 8.07 -10.38
N ARG A 535 -26.82 6.93 -10.22
CA ARG A 535 -27.55 6.27 -11.31
C ARG A 535 -28.71 7.10 -11.84
N LYS A 536 -29.41 7.85 -10.98
CA LYS A 536 -30.44 8.80 -11.43
C LYS A 536 -29.86 9.91 -12.32
N ASN A 537 -28.69 10.46 -11.94
CA ASN A 537 -27.98 11.48 -12.74
C ASN A 537 -27.41 10.89 -14.04
N GLN A 538 -26.96 9.65 -14.01
CA GLN A 538 -26.54 8.93 -15.21
C GLN A 538 -27.69 8.74 -16.20
N ARG A 539 -28.92 8.43 -15.74
CA ARG A 539 -30.07 8.29 -16.65
C ARG A 539 -30.35 9.57 -17.45
N SER A 540 -30.09 10.75 -16.89
CA SER A 540 -30.24 12.01 -17.63
C SER A 540 -29.04 12.34 -18.52
N ARG A 541 -27.85 11.79 -18.23
CA ARG A 541 -26.61 11.95 -19.02
C ARG A 541 -25.90 10.61 -19.22
N SER A 542 -26.50 9.71 -20.00
CA SER A 542 -26.08 8.30 -20.10
C SER A 542 -24.68 8.07 -20.68
N LYS A 543 -24.13 9.05 -21.40
CA LYS A 543 -22.78 9.03 -21.98
C LYS A 543 -21.74 9.85 -21.20
N SER A 544 -22.06 10.31 -19.99
CA SER A 544 -21.13 11.09 -19.16
C SER A 544 -20.04 10.19 -18.56
N THR A 545 -18.80 10.35 -19.02
CA THR A 545 -17.62 9.65 -18.49
C THR A 545 -17.45 9.85 -16.99
N LEU A 546 -17.78 11.05 -16.47
CA LEU A 546 -17.72 11.35 -15.04
C LEU A 546 -18.63 10.43 -14.22
N TYR A 547 -19.91 10.33 -14.61
CA TYR A 547 -20.88 9.56 -13.82
C TYR A 547 -20.65 8.05 -13.94
N LEU A 548 -20.22 7.56 -15.11
CA LEU A 548 -19.82 6.17 -15.28
C LEU A 548 -18.59 5.83 -14.42
N SER A 549 -17.59 6.71 -14.41
CA SER A 549 -16.40 6.55 -13.58
C SER A 549 -16.74 6.61 -12.08
N GLN A 550 -17.58 7.55 -11.65
CA GLN A 550 -18.06 7.62 -10.26
C GLN A 550 -18.87 6.37 -9.86
N GLU A 551 -19.74 5.86 -10.74
CA GLU A 551 -20.51 4.65 -10.49
C GLU A 551 -19.60 3.43 -10.30
N ALA A 552 -18.56 3.28 -11.14
CA ALA A 552 -17.62 2.17 -11.05
C ALA A 552 -16.89 2.17 -9.70
N TRP A 553 -16.34 3.32 -9.28
CA TRP A 553 -15.68 3.45 -7.98
C TRP A 553 -16.63 3.26 -6.81
N ALA A 554 -17.86 3.79 -6.91
CA ALA A 554 -18.87 3.61 -5.87
C ALA A 554 -19.28 2.15 -5.72
N CYS A 555 -19.46 1.42 -6.82
CA CYS A 555 -19.78 -0.01 -6.79
C CYS A 555 -18.67 -0.82 -6.13
N LEU A 556 -17.40 -0.52 -6.45
CA LEU A 556 -16.27 -1.19 -5.84
C LEU A 556 -16.22 -0.94 -4.32
N ALA A 557 -16.33 0.33 -3.90
CA ALA A 557 -16.29 0.70 -2.49
C ALA A 557 -17.46 0.09 -1.69
N ILE A 558 -18.67 0.15 -2.24
CA ILE A 558 -19.88 -0.45 -1.62
C ILE A 558 -19.77 -1.97 -1.56
N GLY A 559 -19.22 -2.62 -2.59
CA GLY A 559 -18.98 -4.06 -2.58
C GLY A 559 -18.09 -4.48 -1.40
N TYR A 560 -17.05 -3.70 -1.09
CA TYR A 560 -16.24 -3.95 0.11
C TYR A 560 -17.04 -3.81 1.42
N LEU A 561 -17.93 -2.82 1.54
CA LEU A 561 -18.81 -2.72 2.71
C LEU A 561 -19.75 -3.92 2.83
N GLN A 562 -20.37 -4.35 1.72
CA GLN A 562 -21.34 -5.44 1.72
C GLN A 562 -20.72 -6.78 2.14
N ASN A 563 -19.53 -7.10 1.64
CA ASN A 563 -18.83 -8.34 1.99
C ASN A 563 -18.51 -8.46 3.49
N THR A 564 -18.57 -7.36 4.26
CA THR A 564 -18.37 -7.41 5.72
C THR A 564 -19.59 -7.86 6.50
N LEU A 565 -20.79 -7.79 5.91
CA LEU A 565 -22.08 -8.12 6.55
C LEU A 565 -22.57 -9.53 6.21
N ASP A 566 -21.89 -10.26 5.32
CA ASP A 566 -22.20 -11.66 4.99
C ASP A 566 -21.79 -12.66 6.10
N ASP A 567 -21.31 -12.17 7.26
CA ASP A 567 -21.08 -12.97 8.46
C ASP A 567 -22.43 -13.21 9.19
N PRO A 568 -22.88 -14.46 9.48
CA PRO A 568 -24.27 -14.77 9.86
C PRO A 568 -24.80 -14.18 11.18
N LEU A 569 -23.98 -13.46 11.95
CA LEU A 569 -24.29 -13.07 13.33
C LEU A 569 -25.02 -11.73 13.47
N ASP A 570 -25.02 -10.86 12.45
CA ASP A 570 -25.52 -9.47 12.57
C ASP A 570 -26.82 -9.16 11.79
N GLN A 571 -27.56 -10.17 11.35
CA GLN A 571 -28.81 -9.98 10.59
C GLN A 571 -30.01 -9.60 11.48
N GLN A 572 -30.05 -8.35 11.94
CA GLN A 572 -31.22 -7.75 12.60
C GLN A 572 -31.64 -6.42 11.97
N ALA A 573 -32.05 -6.40 10.69
CA ALA A 573 -32.91 -5.32 10.19
C ALA A 573 -33.65 -5.71 8.90
N PRO A 574 -34.96 -5.45 8.79
CA PRO A 574 -35.70 -5.57 7.53
C PRO A 574 -35.57 -4.27 6.73
N VAL A 575 -34.89 -4.32 5.58
CA VAL A 575 -34.86 -3.22 4.61
C VAL A 575 -35.19 -3.79 3.23
N ASP A 576 -36.24 -3.25 2.61
CA ASP A 576 -36.66 -3.56 1.24
C ASP A 576 -35.60 -3.17 0.19
N GLU A 577 -35.66 -3.83 -0.98
CA GLU A 577 -34.98 -3.55 -2.27
C GLU A 577 -33.83 -4.51 -2.65
N GLN A 578 -33.97 -5.11 -3.83
CA GLN A 578 -33.05 -6.02 -4.55
C GLN A 578 -31.60 -5.47 -4.77
N GLU A 579 -31.28 -4.28 -4.28
CA GLU A 579 -29.96 -3.64 -4.42
C GLU A 579 -28.99 -3.98 -3.27
N PHE A 580 -29.45 -4.69 -2.23
CA PHE A 580 -28.57 -5.16 -1.14
C PHE A 580 -27.68 -6.35 -1.56
N PHE A 581 -28.05 -7.08 -2.60
CA PHE A 581 -27.34 -8.29 -3.01
C PHE A 581 -25.96 -7.96 -3.61
N PRO A 582 -24.84 -8.46 -3.03
CA PRO A 582 -23.48 -8.24 -3.54
C PRO A 582 -23.35 -8.61 -5.03
N GLU A 583 -24.03 -9.67 -5.47
CA GLU A 583 -24.05 -10.13 -6.86
C GLU A 583 -24.48 -9.05 -7.86
N VAL A 584 -25.39 -8.15 -7.48
CA VAL A 584 -25.91 -7.10 -8.36
C VAL A 584 -24.85 -6.01 -8.57
N VAL A 585 -24.09 -5.67 -7.52
CA VAL A 585 -22.99 -4.70 -7.59
C VAL A 585 -21.82 -5.27 -8.39
N THR A 586 -21.45 -6.53 -8.16
CA THR A 586 -20.36 -7.22 -8.89
C THR A 586 -20.68 -7.38 -10.38
N ARG A 587 -21.90 -7.79 -10.74
CA ARG A 587 -22.33 -7.85 -12.15
C ARG A 587 -22.29 -6.48 -12.82
N ARG A 588 -22.65 -5.42 -12.09
CA ARG A 588 -22.57 -4.05 -12.59
C ARG A 588 -21.13 -3.59 -12.81
N LEU A 589 -20.21 -3.91 -11.89
CA LEU A 589 -18.78 -3.66 -12.07
C LEU A 589 -18.24 -4.33 -13.34
N SER A 590 -18.59 -5.60 -13.57
CA SER A 590 -18.19 -6.33 -14.78
C SER A 590 -18.71 -5.66 -16.07
N TYR A 591 -19.94 -5.15 -16.05
CA TYR A 591 -20.48 -4.36 -17.17
C TYR A 591 -19.74 -3.03 -17.35
N LEU A 592 -19.44 -2.29 -16.27
CA LEU A 592 -18.73 -1.01 -16.35
C LEU A 592 -17.29 -1.20 -16.87
N ALA A 593 -16.65 -2.31 -16.51
CA ALA A 593 -15.36 -2.70 -17.05
C ALA A 593 -15.42 -2.95 -18.57
N SER A 594 -16.46 -3.62 -19.07
CA SER A 594 -16.60 -3.90 -20.52
C SER A 594 -16.84 -2.66 -21.38
N VAL A 595 -17.27 -1.54 -20.76
CA VAL A 595 -17.42 -0.23 -21.42
C VAL A 595 -16.29 0.76 -21.09
N GLY A 596 -15.14 0.27 -20.61
CA GLY A 596 -13.91 1.07 -20.45
C GLY A 596 -13.68 1.69 -19.06
N HIS A 597 -14.43 1.27 -18.04
CA HIS A 597 -14.31 1.76 -16.66
C HIS A 597 -13.92 0.64 -15.68
N ASP A 598 -12.82 -0.05 -15.98
CA ASP A 598 -12.29 -1.17 -15.17
C ASP A 598 -11.46 -0.68 -13.98
N VAL A 599 -12.13 -0.50 -12.83
CA VAL A 599 -11.52 -0.02 -11.58
C VAL A 599 -10.75 -1.11 -10.82
N GLU A 600 -11.03 -2.39 -11.06
CA GLU A 600 -10.30 -3.49 -10.45
C GLU A 600 -8.91 -3.61 -11.09
N ARG A 601 -8.85 -3.52 -12.43
CA ARG A 601 -7.59 -3.46 -13.16
C ARG A 601 -6.75 -2.26 -12.77
N GLU A 602 -7.37 -1.10 -12.52
CA GLU A 602 -6.69 0.09 -12.01
C GLU A 602 -5.94 -0.19 -10.70
N ILE A 603 -6.61 -0.81 -9.72
CA ILE A 603 -6.01 -1.19 -8.44
C ILE A 603 -4.89 -2.20 -8.65
N LEU A 604 -5.13 -3.26 -9.44
CA LEU A 604 -4.14 -4.30 -9.71
C LEU A 604 -2.86 -3.73 -10.36
N GLN A 605 -3.00 -2.80 -11.30
CA GLN A 605 -1.85 -2.19 -11.96
C GLN A 605 -1.06 -1.26 -11.03
N LEU A 606 -1.76 -0.51 -10.17
CA LEU A 606 -1.13 0.38 -9.22
C LEU A 606 -0.42 -0.39 -8.08
N THR A 607 -1.04 -1.45 -7.56
CA THR A 607 -0.41 -2.33 -6.56
C THR A 607 0.77 -3.09 -7.16
N ALA A 608 0.71 -3.50 -8.43
CA ALA A 608 1.84 -4.11 -9.12
C ALA A 608 3.06 -3.16 -9.21
N ASP A 609 2.85 -1.88 -9.56
CA ASP A 609 3.92 -0.87 -9.55
C ASP A 609 4.49 -0.66 -8.13
N LEU A 610 3.63 -0.66 -7.11
CA LEU A 610 4.03 -0.51 -5.71
C LEU A 610 4.83 -1.73 -5.21
N ASN A 611 4.46 -2.93 -5.64
CA ASN A 611 5.09 -4.22 -5.30
C ASN A 611 6.41 -4.47 -6.04
N ALA A 612 6.70 -3.73 -7.10
CA ALA A 612 7.96 -3.85 -7.83
C ALA A 612 9.18 -3.70 -6.90
N GLU A 613 10.17 -4.60 -7.03
CA GLU A 613 11.36 -4.58 -6.19
C GLU A 613 12.19 -3.30 -6.41
N ALA A 614 12.57 -2.66 -5.31
CA ALA A 614 13.50 -1.54 -5.32
C ALA A 614 14.29 -1.54 -4.00
N PRO A 615 15.63 -1.36 -4.03
CA PRO A 615 16.41 -1.23 -2.80
C PRO A 615 16.13 0.12 -2.13
N ALA A 616 16.19 0.16 -0.80
CA ALA A 616 16.18 1.41 -0.05
C ALA A 616 17.51 2.18 -0.25
N PRO A 617 17.52 3.53 -0.18
CA PRO A 617 18.75 4.33 -0.35
C PRO A 617 19.88 3.92 0.61
N SER A 618 19.51 3.54 1.84
CA SER A 618 20.45 3.13 2.91
C SER A 618 20.99 1.71 2.79
N GLN A 619 20.51 0.89 1.84
CA GLN A 619 20.92 -0.51 1.64
C GLN A 619 21.48 -0.76 0.23
N PRO A 620 22.68 -0.25 -0.09
CA PRO A 620 23.30 -0.53 -1.38
C PRO A 620 23.90 -1.93 -1.46
N VAL A 621 23.90 -2.70 -0.36
CA VAL A 621 24.57 -4.01 -0.27
C VAL A 621 23.65 -5.06 0.35
N THR A 622 23.43 -6.17 -0.36
CA THR A 622 22.68 -7.35 0.11
C THR A 622 23.61 -8.52 0.36
N TYR A 623 23.38 -9.27 1.44
CA TYR A 623 24.12 -10.49 1.78
C TYR A 623 23.23 -11.71 1.51
N THR A 624 23.54 -12.49 0.48
CA THR A 624 22.76 -13.68 0.11
C THR A 624 23.51 -14.93 0.53
N PRO A 625 22.93 -15.84 1.34
CA PRO A 625 23.58 -17.09 1.68
C PRO A 625 23.88 -17.92 0.42
N LEU A 626 25.09 -18.45 0.33
CA LEU A 626 25.55 -19.35 -0.73
C LEU A 626 25.26 -20.80 -0.34
N PHE A 627 25.37 -21.71 -1.32
CA PHE A 627 25.20 -23.15 -1.12
C PHE A 627 26.16 -23.73 -0.07
N GLU A 628 27.38 -23.19 0.01
CA GLU A 628 28.35 -23.49 1.07
C GLU A 628 27.85 -22.91 2.40
N LEU A 629 27.64 -23.76 3.40
CA LEU A 629 27.26 -23.36 4.76
C LEU A 629 28.21 -22.26 5.29
N GLY A 630 27.62 -21.16 5.76
CA GLY A 630 28.37 -20.04 6.33
C GLY A 630 29.01 -19.08 5.32
N ARG A 631 28.82 -19.25 4.01
CA ARG A 631 29.29 -18.29 2.99
C ARG A 631 28.16 -17.43 2.46
N TYR A 632 28.45 -16.14 2.22
CA TYR A 632 27.48 -15.18 1.68
C TYR A 632 28.05 -14.45 0.46
N SER A 633 27.22 -14.24 -0.56
CA SER A 633 27.46 -13.33 -1.67
C SER A 633 27.10 -11.91 -1.25
N THR A 634 27.95 -10.94 -1.57
CA THR A 634 27.73 -9.51 -1.33
C THR A 634 27.37 -8.83 -2.66
N THR A 635 26.11 -8.43 -2.83
CA THR A 635 25.64 -7.77 -4.06
C THR A 635 25.52 -6.27 -3.85
N ARG A 636 26.23 -5.46 -4.65
CA ARG A 636 26.12 -3.99 -4.66
C ARG A 636 25.14 -3.51 -5.72
N HIS A 637 24.11 -2.74 -5.33
CA HIS A 637 23.08 -2.21 -6.22
C HIS A 637 23.53 -0.89 -6.85
N LEU A 638 23.90 -0.91 -8.15
CA LEU A 638 24.44 0.26 -8.88
C LEU A 638 23.37 1.12 -9.59
N ALA A 639 22.11 0.66 -9.69
CA ALA A 639 21.07 1.25 -10.55
C ALA A 639 19.77 1.68 -9.81
N GLY A 640 19.86 2.09 -8.54
CA GLY A 640 18.68 2.32 -7.69
C GLY A 640 17.76 3.49 -8.07
N GLY A 641 18.26 4.53 -8.76
CA GLY A 641 17.54 5.81 -8.89
C GLY A 641 16.21 5.77 -9.66
N HIS A 642 16.15 5.05 -10.79
CA HIS A 642 14.95 5.03 -11.64
C HIS A 642 13.81 4.15 -11.09
N SER A 643 14.14 2.97 -10.55
CA SER A 643 13.15 2.08 -9.91
C SER A 643 12.60 2.70 -8.62
N PHE A 644 13.47 3.34 -7.83
CA PHE A 644 13.09 4.06 -6.62
C PHE A 644 12.12 5.22 -6.89
N GLY A 645 12.41 6.07 -7.89
CA GLY A 645 11.52 7.18 -8.25
C GLY A 645 10.14 6.73 -8.77
N ASN A 646 10.07 5.59 -9.46
CA ASN A 646 8.78 4.99 -9.86
C ASN A 646 8.00 4.51 -8.63
N LYS A 647 8.67 3.91 -7.66
CA LYS A 647 8.06 3.38 -6.44
C LYS A 647 7.46 4.49 -5.56
N ILE A 648 8.17 5.60 -5.42
CA ILE A 648 7.67 6.79 -4.71
C ILE A 648 6.42 7.37 -5.40
N ARG A 649 6.43 7.49 -6.73
CA ARG A 649 5.25 7.96 -7.47
C ARG A 649 4.05 7.03 -7.31
N ALA A 650 4.27 5.72 -7.39
CA ALA A 650 3.22 4.72 -7.17
C ALA A 650 2.67 4.81 -5.74
N ALA A 651 3.51 5.07 -4.75
CA ALA A 651 3.11 5.24 -3.36
C ALA A 651 2.23 6.50 -3.16
N PHE A 652 2.60 7.66 -3.70
CA PHE A 652 1.73 8.84 -3.68
C PHE A 652 0.41 8.59 -4.42
N ALA A 653 0.47 7.95 -5.59
CA ALA A 653 -0.71 7.60 -6.37
C ALA A 653 -1.66 6.67 -5.62
N TRP A 654 -1.14 5.69 -4.87
CA TRP A 654 -1.95 4.82 -4.02
C TRP A 654 -2.69 5.61 -2.94
N LEU A 655 -1.97 6.41 -2.15
CA LEU A 655 -2.58 7.16 -1.04
C LEU A 655 -3.61 8.18 -1.54
N SER A 656 -3.27 8.95 -2.59
CA SER A 656 -4.19 9.92 -3.17
C SER A 656 -5.39 9.27 -3.86
N LEU A 657 -5.23 8.09 -4.47
CA LEU A 657 -6.35 7.31 -5.01
C LEU A 657 -7.32 6.93 -3.90
N THR A 658 -6.81 6.29 -2.86
CA THR A 658 -7.62 5.72 -1.77
C THR A 658 -8.44 6.79 -1.05
N ASP A 659 -7.86 7.97 -0.81
CA ASP A 659 -8.60 9.10 -0.29
C ASP A 659 -9.66 9.55 -1.31
N ARG A 660 -9.28 9.85 -2.56
CA ARG A 660 -10.20 10.39 -3.57
C ARG A 660 -11.46 9.55 -3.77
N VAL A 661 -11.31 8.22 -3.81
CA VAL A 661 -12.42 7.28 -4.02
C VAL A 661 -13.05 6.78 -2.71
N SER A 662 -12.48 7.14 -1.56
CA SER A 662 -12.86 6.66 -0.22
C SER A 662 -12.78 5.14 -0.05
N LEU A 663 -11.70 4.53 -0.57
CA LEU A 663 -11.32 3.17 -0.20
C LEU A 663 -10.65 3.23 1.18
N VAL A 664 -11.40 2.81 2.20
CA VAL A 664 -10.94 2.83 3.59
C VAL A 664 -10.14 1.56 3.89
N PRO A 665 -9.10 1.63 4.72
CA PRO A 665 -8.23 0.48 4.99
C PRO A 665 -8.91 -0.65 5.76
N ARG A 666 -9.98 -0.34 6.48
CA ARG A 666 -10.72 -1.27 7.34
C ARG A 666 -12.18 -0.89 7.42
N VAL A 667 -13.04 -1.89 7.52
CA VAL A 667 -14.47 -1.77 7.83
C VAL A 667 -14.79 -2.86 8.86
N GLY A 668 -15.05 -2.46 10.11
CA GLY A 668 -15.17 -3.42 11.22
C GLY A 668 -13.93 -4.32 11.36
N ASN A 669 -14.13 -5.64 11.27
CA ASN A 669 -13.04 -6.62 11.31
C ASN A 669 -12.41 -6.94 9.94
N ALA A 670 -13.05 -6.56 8.83
CA ALA A 670 -12.51 -6.77 7.51
C ALA A 670 -11.49 -5.68 7.13
N THR A 671 -10.46 -6.07 6.40
CA THR A 671 -9.39 -5.18 5.95
C THR A 671 -9.32 -5.12 4.44
N PHE A 672 -9.08 -3.92 3.91
CA PHE A 672 -8.83 -3.71 2.48
C PHE A 672 -7.36 -3.35 2.27
N ASP A 673 -6.61 -4.27 1.65
CA ASP A 673 -5.22 -4.13 1.22
C ASP A 673 -4.30 -3.29 2.15
N MET A 674 -4.35 -3.61 3.44
CA MET A 674 -3.54 -2.98 4.48
C MET A 674 -2.04 -3.00 4.17
N GLY A 675 -1.59 -4.04 3.45
CA GLY A 675 -0.22 -4.19 2.98
C GLY A 675 0.20 -3.04 2.06
N SER A 676 -0.59 -2.76 1.02
CA SER A 676 -0.32 -1.66 0.08
C SER A 676 -0.36 -0.28 0.75
N PHE A 677 -1.27 -0.03 1.70
CA PHE A 677 -1.25 1.23 2.47
C PHE A 677 0.05 1.39 3.26
N GLY A 678 0.44 0.36 4.01
CA GLY A 678 1.67 0.36 4.79
C GLY A 678 2.90 0.52 3.91
N GLN A 679 2.95 -0.20 2.78
CA GLN A 679 4.01 -0.10 1.80
C GLN A 679 4.11 1.29 1.19
N ALA A 680 2.99 1.88 0.76
CA ALA A 680 2.97 3.22 0.21
C ALA A 680 3.50 4.25 1.22
N ALA A 681 2.98 4.22 2.45
CA ALA A 681 3.47 5.09 3.52
C ALA A 681 4.97 4.89 3.81
N TRP A 682 5.45 3.64 3.81
CA TRP A 682 6.87 3.36 3.98
C TRP A 682 7.75 3.99 2.91
N TRP A 683 7.35 3.93 1.63
CA TRP A 683 8.16 4.50 0.54
C TRP A 683 8.07 6.03 0.46
N VAL A 684 6.94 6.62 0.85
CA VAL A 684 6.76 8.08 0.95
C VAL A 684 7.74 8.71 1.94
N GLN A 685 8.21 7.98 2.95
CA GLN A 685 9.16 8.50 3.96
C GLN A 685 10.48 9.04 3.38
N TYR A 686 10.82 8.68 2.15
CA TYR A 686 12.03 9.15 1.49
C TYR A 686 11.83 10.38 0.60
N ALA A 687 10.58 10.86 0.44
CA ALA A 687 10.24 12.03 -0.36
C ALA A 687 9.38 13.06 0.37
N ASP A 688 8.82 12.72 1.54
CA ASP A 688 7.91 13.57 2.30
C ASP A 688 8.22 13.50 3.81
N SER A 689 7.49 14.29 4.58
CA SER A 689 7.56 14.40 6.03
C SER A 689 7.20 13.11 6.78
N MET A 690 7.87 12.91 7.93
CA MET A 690 7.55 11.79 8.84
C MET A 690 6.11 11.91 9.38
N GLN A 691 5.59 13.13 9.53
CA GLN A 691 4.21 13.41 9.92
C GLN A 691 3.20 12.66 9.04
N ARG A 692 3.32 12.82 7.71
CA ARG A 692 2.48 12.12 6.74
C ARG A 692 2.58 10.61 6.85
N VAL A 693 3.80 10.10 6.94
CA VAL A 693 4.06 8.65 7.00
C VAL A 693 3.38 8.02 8.22
N LEU A 694 3.56 8.66 9.38
CA LEU A 694 3.01 8.16 10.63
C LEU A 694 1.49 8.34 10.70
N SER A 695 0.94 9.38 10.09
CA SER A 695 -0.51 9.58 10.05
C SER A 695 -1.22 8.44 9.31
N VAL A 696 -0.65 7.94 8.20
CA VAL A 696 -1.18 6.75 7.51
C VAL A 696 -1.11 5.54 8.45
N MET A 697 0.02 5.28 9.11
CA MET A 697 0.16 4.17 10.06
C MET A 697 -0.85 4.27 11.21
N ILE A 698 -1.09 5.47 11.74
CA ILE A 698 -2.09 5.73 12.79
C ILE A 698 -3.49 5.41 12.28
N ARG A 699 -3.85 5.83 11.06
CA ARG A 699 -5.14 5.52 10.46
C ARG A 699 -5.33 4.01 10.25
N LEU A 700 -4.26 3.28 9.90
CA LEU A 700 -4.30 1.83 9.67
C LEU A 700 -4.56 1.01 10.95
N LEU A 701 -4.07 1.45 12.11
CA LEU A 701 -4.19 0.72 13.39
C LEU A 701 -3.62 -0.71 13.32
N SER A 702 -2.53 -0.90 12.58
CA SER A 702 -1.88 -2.22 12.43
C SER A 702 -0.75 -2.39 13.44
N SER A 703 -0.99 -3.17 14.50
CA SER A 703 0.05 -3.53 15.48
C SER A 703 1.19 -4.34 14.86
N LYS A 704 0.91 -5.14 13.82
CA LYS A 704 1.93 -5.90 13.07
C LYS A 704 3.06 -5.03 12.53
N MET A 705 2.76 -3.79 12.14
CA MET A 705 3.78 -2.87 11.63
C MET A 705 4.77 -2.47 12.74
N LEU A 706 4.32 -2.44 14.00
CA LEU A 706 5.13 -2.10 15.17
C LEU A 706 5.91 -3.29 15.75
N GLU A 707 5.66 -4.52 15.27
CA GLU A 707 6.37 -5.72 15.70
C GLU A 707 7.84 -5.70 15.25
N PRO A 708 8.75 -6.39 15.97
CA PRO A 708 10.11 -6.57 15.52
C PRO A 708 10.17 -7.24 14.15
N ARG A 709 10.97 -6.69 13.23
CA ARG A 709 11.12 -7.23 11.87
C ARG A 709 11.96 -8.50 11.87
N ASN A 710 11.45 -9.56 11.24
CA ASN A 710 12.23 -10.76 10.93
C ASN A 710 13.10 -10.51 9.67
N PRO A 711 14.36 -10.97 9.61
CA PRO A 711 15.21 -10.88 8.41
C PRO A 711 14.58 -11.36 7.09
N THR A 712 13.59 -12.25 7.14
CA THR A 712 12.91 -12.80 5.95
C THR A 712 11.70 -11.99 5.48
N GLN A 713 11.25 -11.00 6.25
CA GLN A 713 10.08 -10.17 5.94
C GLN A 713 10.46 -8.94 5.10
N PHE A 714 9.51 -8.42 4.34
CA PHE A 714 9.70 -7.17 3.60
C PHE A 714 9.94 -6.00 4.56
N ILE A 715 10.76 -5.04 4.13
CA ILE A 715 11.19 -3.92 4.99
C ILE A 715 10.04 -3.05 5.51
N HIS A 716 8.90 -3.03 4.82
CA HIS A 716 7.74 -2.19 5.13
C HIS A 716 6.66 -2.92 5.95
N SER A 717 6.73 -4.24 6.12
CA SER A 717 5.67 -5.02 6.78
C SER A 717 5.74 -4.98 8.32
N ALA A 718 6.93 -4.76 8.89
CA ALA A 718 7.21 -4.74 10.32
C ALA A 718 8.44 -3.86 10.63
N GLY A 719 8.68 -3.55 11.90
CA GLY A 719 9.82 -2.75 12.35
C GLY A 719 9.62 -1.23 12.31
N TRP A 720 8.38 -0.75 12.22
CA TRP A 720 8.07 0.67 12.28
C TRP A 720 8.29 1.24 13.67
N LEU A 721 8.67 2.52 13.71
CA LEU A 721 9.09 3.23 14.93
C LEU A 721 10.16 2.45 15.68
N SER A 722 11.12 1.88 14.94
CA SER A 722 12.34 1.36 15.54
C SER A 722 13.07 2.48 16.29
N ARG A 723 13.94 2.13 17.25
CA ARG A 723 14.72 3.13 17.99
C ARG A 723 15.45 4.12 17.06
N TYR A 724 15.87 3.65 15.87
CA TYR A 724 16.47 4.52 14.84
C TYR A 724 15.48 5.55 14.29
N GLN A 725 14.29 5.10 13.84
CA GLN A 725 13.26 6.02 13.31
C GLN A 725 12.78 7.01 14.37
N VAL A 726 12.65 6.55 15.62
CA VAL A 726 12.29 7.39 16.76
C VAL A 726 13.38 8.44 17.04
N ALA A 727 14.66 8.05 17.03
CA ALA A 727 15.78 8.97 17.21
C ALA A 727 15.87 10.04 16.10
N ARG A 728 15.57 9.66 14.85
CA ARG A 728 15.54 10.56 13.68
C ARG A 728 14.40 11.60 13.75
N MET A 729 13.32 11.27 14.47
CA MET A 729 12.17 12.14 14.58
C MET A 729 12.51 13.44 15.35
N PRO A 730 11.98 14.61 14.94
CA PRO A 730 11.98 15.79 15.78
C PRO A 730 11.23 15.55 17.10
N TRP A 731 11.82 15.90 18.25
CA TRP A 731 11.17 15.68 19.55
C TRP A 731 9.84 16.42 19.74
N PRO A 732 9.59 17.63 19.17
CA PRO A 732 8.28 18.27 19.31
C PRO A 732 7.17 17.45 18.65
N LEU A 733 7.47 16.82 17.51
CA LEU A 733 6.55 15.92 16.83
C LEU A 733 6.28 14.67 17.66
N ALA A 734 7.32 14.07 18.25
CA ALA A 734 7.16 12.90 19.10
C ALA A 734 6.27 13.21 20.33
N GLN A 735 6.44 14.40 20.92
CA GLN A 735 5.60 14.87 22.01
C GLN A 735 4.15 15.10 21.58
N GLU A 736 3.92 15.80 20.46
CA GLU A 736 2.57 16.05 19.92
C GLU A 736 1.81 14.74 19.66
N LEU A 737 2.45 13.77 19.01
CA LEU A 737 1.84 12.46 18.72
C LEU A 737 1.60 11.62 19.98
N PHE A 738 2.51 11.71 20.96
CA PHE A 738 2.36 11.06 22.26
C PHE A 738 1.16 11.63 23.01
N GLU A 739 1.07 12.96 23.14
CA GLU A 739 0.01 13.65 23.87
C GLU A 739 -1.36 13.33 23.25
N ARG A 740 -1.49 13.44 21.92
CA ARG A 740 -2.73 13.04 21.23
C ARG A 740 -3.13 11.59 21.50
N SER A 741 -2.17 10.67 21.50
CA SER A 741 -2.44 9.25 21.74
C SER A 741 -2.90 9.00 23.17
N ILE A 742 -2.24 9.57 24.18
CA ILE A 742 -2.64 9.40 25.57
C ILE A 742 -3.94 10.16 25.88
N ASP A 743 -4.17 11.32 25.30
CA ASP A 743 -5.42 12.07 25.46
C ASP A 743 -6.61 11.34 24.80
N PHE A 744 -6.38 10.60 23.72
CA PHE A 744 -7.37 9.65 23.19
C PHE A 744 -7.65 8.52 24.19
N VAL A 745 -6.60 7.87 24.72
CA VAL A 745 -6.75 6.80 25.73
C VAL A 745 -7.54 7.30 26.95
N ASP A 746 -7.19 8.46 27.50
CA ASP A 746 -7.87 9.02 28.69
C ASP A 746 -9.34 9.37 28.44
N ARG A 747 -9.71 9.79 27.23
CA ARG A 747 -11.12 10.06 26.86
C ARG A 747 -11.95 8.79 26.70
N MET A 748 -11.33 7.74 26.14
CA MET A 748 -12.05 6.52 25.76
C MET A 748 -12.03 5.45 26.84
N PHE A 749 -10.97 5.35 27.65
CA PHE A 749 -10.80 4.32 28.66
C PHE A 749 -11.87 4.28 29.76
N PRO A 750 -12.47 5.41 30.19
CA PRO A 750 -13.56 5.39 31.18
C PRO A 750 -14.91 4.85 30.65
N GLN A 751 -15.09 4.75 29.32
CA GLN A 751 -16.36 4.36 28.70
C GLN A 751 -16.50 2.82 28.68
N GLU A 752 -17.73 2.30 28.82
CA GLU A 752 -17.96 0.85 28.68
C GLU A 752 -17.74 0.41 27.22
N PHE A 753 -16.79 -0.50 27.02
CA PHE A 753 -16.48 -1.03 25.70
C PHE A 753 -17.51 -2.08 25.30
N GLN A 754 -18.29 -1.80 24.26
CA GLN A 754 -19.21 -2.78 23.68
C GLN A 754 -18.61 -3.53 22.47
N SER A 755 -17.40 -3.14 22.00
CA SER A 755 -16.80 -3.70 20.77
C SER A 755 -15.29 -3.91 20.87
N ASP A 756 -14.81 -5.04 20.35
CA ASP A 756 -13.38 -5.42 20.22
C ASP A 756 -12.55 -4.39 19.45
N LEU A 757 -13.19 -3.56 18.62
CA LEU A 757 -12.53 -2.50 17.85
C LEU A 757 -11.91 -1.45 18.78
N MET A 758 -12.60 -1.06 19.86
CA MET A 758 -12.11 0.01 20.74
C MET A 758 -10.90 -0.44 21.56
N GLU A 759 -10.91 -1.68 22.07
CA GLU A 759 -9.78 -2.27 22.78
C GLU A 759 -8.53 -2.31 21.88
N ARG A 760 -8.69 -2.74 20.62
CA ARG A 760 -7.62 -2.72 19.62
C ARG A 760 -7.07 -1.31 19.35
N VAL A 761 -7.95 -0.31 19.26
CA VAL A 761 -7.56 1.10 19.01
C VAL A 761 -6.77 1.64 20.21
N ILE A 762 -7.25 1.42 21.44
CA ILE A 762 -6.55 1.83 22.67
C ILE A 762 -5.19 1.15 22.78
N GLY A 763 -5.15 -0.17 22.58
CA GLY A 763 -3.90 -0.93 22.57
C GLY A 763 -2.89 -0.36 21.59
N PHE A 764 -3.32 -0.06 20.35
CA PHE A 764 -2.45 0.59 19.35
C PHE A 764 -1.91 1.95 19.82
N HIS A 765 -2.75 2.83 20.38
CA HIS A 765 -2.30 4.13 20.89
C HIS A 765 -1.34 4.01 22.07
N MET A 766 -1.52 3.03 22.96
CA MET A 766 -0.58 2.73 24.05
C MET A 766 0.76 2.23 23.51
N GLN A 767 0.75 1.33 22.51
CA GLN A 767 1.96 0.86 21.83
C GLN A 767 2.71 2.00 21.13
N LEU A 768 1.99 2.89 20.46
CA LEU A 768 2.55 4.08 19.81
C LEU A 768 3.20 5.01 20.84
N ALA A 769 2.47 5.38 21.89
CA ALA A 769 2.95 6.24 22.97
C ALA A 769 4.20 5.65 23.65
N SER A 770 4.25 4.33 23.87
CA SER A 770 5.40 3.67 24.48
C SER A 770 6.69 3.84 23.68
N ARG A 771 6.59 3.93 22.34
CA ARG A 771 7.75 4.12 21.46
C ARG A 771 8.14 5.57 21.30
N LEU A 772 7.18 6.50 21.40
CA LEU A 772 7.46 7.93 21.23
C LEU A 772 8.07 8.57 22.48
N VAL A 773 7.69 8.11 23.68
CA VAL A 773 8.14 8.71 24.95
C VAL A 773 9.67 8.76 25.06
N ILE A 774 10.38 7.75 24.54
CA ILE A 774 11.85 7.68 24.61
C ILE A 774 12.54 8.84 23.89
N ARG A 775 11.89 9.45 22.89
CA ARG A 775 12.45 10.56 22.13
C ARG A 775 12.38 11.89 22.87
N ILE A 776 11.47 12.03 23.82
CA ILE A 776 11.10 13.30 24.44
C ILE A 776 12.13 13.63 25.53
N PRO A 777 12.90 14.72 25.39
CA PRO A 777 13.95 15.04 26.35
C PRO A 777 13.48 15.99 27.46
N VAL A 778 12.20 16.36 27.49
CA VAL A 778 11.63 17.36 28.39
C VAL A 778 11.63 16.84 29.84
N PRO A 779 12.36 17.47 30.78
CA PRO A 779 12.35 17.08 32.19
C PRO A 779 10.93 17.15 32.79
N GLY A 780 10.58 16.22 33.67
CA GLY A 780 9.26 16.13 34.31
C GLY A 780 8.15 15.53 33.43
N PHE A 781 8.27 15.61 32.10
CA PHE A 781 7.23 15.11 31.19
C PHE A 781 6.94 13.63 31.42
N ALA A 782 7.94 12.77 31.29
CA ALA A 782 7.75 11.33 31.45
C ALA A 782 7.25 10.92 32.85
N ALA A 783 7.60 11.69 33.90
CA ALA A 783 7.11 11.44 35.26
C ALA A 783 5.60 11.69 35.37
N ILE A 784 5.10 12.79 34.79
CA ILE A 784 3.67 13.10 34.74
C ILE A 784 2.90 12.01 33.97
N GLN A 785 3.44 11.58 32.83
CA GLN A 785 2.80 10.56 32.00
C GLN A 785 2.82 9.18 32.68
N LEU A 786 3.90 8.83 33.38
CA LEU A 786 3.96 7.60 34.18
C LEU A 786 2.83 7.57 35.22
N GLU A 787 2.60 8.66 35.95
CA GLU A 787 1.51 8.74 36.94
C GLU A 787 0.13 8.60 36.29
N ARG A 788 -0.09 9.10 35.06
CA ARG A 788 -1.34 8.84 34.31
C ARG A 788 -1.52 7.34 34.04
N VAL A 789 -0.49 6.65 33.58
CA VAL A 789 -0.54 5.20 33.31
C VAL A 789 -0.78 4.40 34.59
N ILE A 790 -0.15 4.79 35.71
CA ILE A 790 -0.39 4.16 37.03
C ILE A 790 -1.86 4.28 37.45
N ARG A 791 -2.54 5.40 37.14
CA ARG A 791 -3.98 5.54 37.40
C ARG A 791 -4.82 4.57 36.57
N LEU A 792 -4.41 4.24 35.33
CA LEU A 792 -5.09 3.25 34.51
C LEU A 792 -5.06 1.87 35.17
N TYR A 793 -3.91 1.43 35.71
CA TYR A 793 -3.80 0.17 36.46
C TYR A 793 -4.69 0.09 37.69
N LYS A 794 -5.01 1.24 38.31
CA LYS A 794 -5.90 1.32 39.48
C LYS A 794 -7.39 1.39 39.10
N SER A 795 -7.70 1.47 37.80
CA SER A 795 -9.08 1.54 37.32
C SER A 795 -9.71 0.14 37.24
N LYS A 796 -11.02 0.07 37.44
CA LYS A 796 -11.79 -1.18 37.24
C LYS A 796 -11.80 -1.64 35.78
N GLN A 797 -11.68 -0.71 34.83
CA GLN A 797 -11.70 -1.02 33.39
C GLN A 797 -10.46 -1.81 32.96
N MET A 798 -9.29 -1.53 33.55
CA MET A 798 -8.06 -2.29 33.22
C MET A 798 -8.21 -3.79 33.55
N VAL A 799 -8.98 -4.12 34.59
CA VAL A 799 -9.24 -5.52 34.97
C VAL A 799 -10.10 -6.25 33.95
N LEU A 800 -11.01 -5.53 33.28
CA LEU A 800 -11.95 -6.11 32.31
C LEU A 800 -11.32 -6.36 30.94
N HIS A 801 -10.15 -5.78 30.64
CA HIS A 801 -9.50 -5.81 29.32
C HIS A 801 -8.05 -6.31 29.40
N PRO A 802 -7.83 -7.65 29.51
CA PRO A 802 -6.50 -8.25 29.58
C PRO A 802 -5.60 -8.00 28.36
N ASP A 803 -6.18 -7.79 27.17
CA ASP A 803 -5.39 -7.55 25.96
C ASP A 803 -4.67 -6.19 25.96
N LEU A 804 -4.96 -5.32 26.94
CA LEU A 804 -4.27 -4.04 27.14
C LEU A 804 -3.11 -4.10 28.13
N TRP A 805 -2.96 -5.21 28.87
CA TRP A 805 -2.01 -5.30 29.97
C TRP A 805 -0.55 -5.20 29.49
N LYS A 806 -0.22 -5.91 28.43
CA LYS A 806 1.13 -5.91 27.84
C LYS A 806 1.51 -4.51 27.32
N GLU A 807 0.56 -3.80 26.77
CA GLU A 807 0.66 -2.48 26.17
C GLU A 807 0.90 -1.43 27.25
N ALA A 808 0.14 -1.50 28.34
CA ALA A 808 0.35 -0.71 29.54
C ALA A 808 1.73 -1.01 30.16
N THR A 809 2.14 -2.28 30.23
CA THR A 809 3.43 -2.70 30.79
C THR A 809 4.60 -2.11 30.01
N ASN A 810 4.55 -2.21 28.68
CA ASN A 810 5.55 -1.63 27.79
C ASN A 810 5.61 -0.10 27.91
N LEU A 811 4.46 0.57 27.97
CA LEU A 811 4.41 2.02 28.16
C LEU A 811 5.01 2.43 29.51
N THR A 812 4.67 1.74 30.60
CA THR A 812 5.27 1.97 31.93
C THR A 812 6.79 1.80 31.91
N ALA A 813 7.30 0.73 31.32
CA ALA A 813 8.73 0.47 31.23
C ALA A 813 9.48 1.56 30.45
N ARG A 814 8.90 2.03 29.33
CA ARG A 814 9.49 3.08 28.50
C ARG A 814 9.42 4.47 29.15
N CYS A 815 8.33 4.79 29.85
CA CYS A 815 8.29 6.00 30.68
C CYS A 815 9.39 5.96 31.75
N PHE A 816 9.55 4.84 32.45
CA PHE A 816 10.59 4.66 33.47
C PHE A 816 12.01 4.76 32.91
N GLU A 817 12.23 4.31 31.67
CA GLU A 817 13.50 4.46 30.95
C GLU A 817 13.86 5.95 30.69
N VAL A 818 12.90 6.84 30.53
CA VAL A 818 13.19 8.26 30.21
C VAL A 818 13.50 9.09 31.44
N LEU A 819 13.06 8.64 32.62
CA LEU A 819 13.22 9.37 33.87
C LEU A 819 14.69 9.58 34.25
N SER A 820 14.97 10.77 34.76
CA SER A 820 16.24 11.09 35.43
C SER A 820 16.42 10.31 36.73
N PRO A 821 17.65 10.16 37.26
CA PRO A 821 17.90 9.43 38.52
C PRO A 821 17.04 9.88 39.70
N SER A 822 16.75 11.19 39.81
CA SER A 822 15.88 11.75 40.85
C SER A 822 14.41 11.42 40.62
N GLU A 823 13.92 11.50 39.39
CA GLU A 823 12.52 11.19 39.07
C GLU A 823 12.22 9.71 39.28
N ARG A 824 13.15 8.82 38.90
CA ARG A 824 13.04 7.38 39.13
C ARG A 824 12.85 7.06 40.60
N LEU A 825 13.66 7.67 41.48
CA LEU A 825 13.57 7.50 42.93
C LEU A 825 12.20 7.97 43.47
N ASN A 826 11.69 9.09 42.96
CA ASN A 826 10.40 9.65 43.38
C ASN A 826 9.20 8.79 42.94
N SER A 827 9.28 8.11 41.80
CA SER A 827 8.18 7.27 41.28
C SER A 827 8.08 5.87 41.92
N LEU A 828 9.05 5.45 42.75
CA LEU A 828 9.10 4.09 43.28
C LEU A 828 7.90 3.70 44.13
N VAL A 829 7.41 4.61 44.99
CA VAL A 829 6.24 4.35 45.86
C VAL A 829 4.98 4.14 45.01
N SER A 830 4.73 5.02 44.04
CA SER A 830 3.59 4.91 43.12
C SER A 830 3.62 3.60 42.35
N LEU A 831 4.77 3.20 41.81
CA LEU A 831 4.94 1.94 41.08
C LEU A 831 4.74 0.70 41.98
N ALA A 832 5.32 0.72 43.18
CA ALA A 832 5.16 -0.36 44.15
C ALA A 832 3.70 -0.52 44.62
N SER A 833 2.90 0.55 44.56
CA SER A 833 1.49 0.55 44.95
C SER A 833 0.53 -0.03 43.92
N ILE A 834 1.02 -0.43 42.73
CA ILE A 834 0.18 -1.06 41.71
C ILE A 834 -0.25 -2.46 42.22
N PRO A 835 -1.57 -2.75 42.24
CA PRO A 835 -2.06 -4.02 42.75
C PRO A 835 -1.61 -5.21 41.88
N ASP A 836 -1.58 -6.39 42.50
CA ASP A 836 -1.26 -7.63 41.77
C ASP A 836 -2.47 -8.14 41.04
N PHE A 837 -2.31 -8.79 39.90
CA PHE A 837 -3.45 -9.40 39.23
C PHE A 837 -4.10 -10.49 40.12
N LEU A 838 -3.29 -11.16 40.95
CA LEU A 838 -3.75 -12.11 41.98
C LEU A 838 -4.52 -11.41 43.11
N GLU A 839 -4.16 -10.18 43.48
CA GLU A 839 -4.91 -9.37 44.46
C GLU A 839 -6.28 -8.97 43.93
N LEU A 840 -6.44 -8.93 42.61
CA LEU A 840 -7.68 -8.58 41.92
C LEU A 840 -8.59 -9.80 41.71
N GLY A 841 -8.18 -11.00 42.16
CA GLY A 841 -8.98 -12.24 42.06
C GLY A 841 -9.13 -12.79 40.65
N ILE A 842 -8.19 -12.47 39.75
CA ILE A 842 -8.25 -12.82 38.33
C ILE A 842 -7.55 -14.16 38.09
N HIS A 843 -8.27 -15.13 37.53
CA HIS A 843 -7.73 -16.43 37.13
C HIS A 843 -7.73 -16.57 35.60
N ASN A 844 -6.86 -15.82 34.91
CA ASN A 844 -6.72 -15.88 33.45
C ASN A 844 -5.31 -16.34 33.05
N ARG A 845 -5.14 -17.67 32.91
CA ARG A 845 -3.84 -18.31 32.62
C ARG A 845 -3.16 -17.83 31.32
N PHE A 846 -3.92 -17.29 30.37
CA PHE A 846 -3.37 -16.87 29.07
C PHE A 846 -2.60 -15.55 29.13
N HIS A 847 -2.91 -14.68 30.10
CA HIS A 847 -2.34 -13.33 30.21
C HIS A 847 -1.57 -13.09 31.51
N GLU A 848 -1.28 -14.13 32.29
CA GLU A 848 -0.57 -14.00 33.58
C GLU A 848 0.78 -13.27 33.44
N THR A 849 1.45 -13.39 32.29
CA THR A 849 2.74 -12.73 32.01
C THR A 849 2.63 -11.31 31.47
N ASP A 850 1.42 -10.83 31.13
CA ASP A 850 1.22 -9.53 30.47
C ASP A 850 1.03 -8.37 31.46
N TRP A 851 0.62 -8.66 32.70
CA TRP A 851 0.52 -7.66 33.77
C TRP A 851 1.90 -7.12 34.18
N LEU A 852 1.95 -5.87 34.65
CA LEU A 852 3.21 -5.20 34.98
C LEU A 852 4.01 -5.98 36.02
N SER A 853 5.17 -6.48 35.58
CA SER A 853 6.14 -7.07 36.46
C SER A 853 7.26 -6.09 36.77
N LEU A 854 7.36 -5.66 38.03
CA LEU A 854 8.33 -4.64 38.45
C LEU A 854 9.79 -5.01 38.18
N HIS A 855 10.11 -6.31 38.05
CA HIS A 855 11.46 -6.75 37.71
C HIS A 855 11.94 -6.24 36.34
N LEU A 856 11.03 -5.88 35.42
CA LEU A 856 11.36 -5.27 34.13
C LEU A 856 11.90 -3.83 34.29
N LEU A 857 11.67 -3.19 35.44
CA LEU A 857 12.08 -1.83 35.76
C LEU A 857 13.46 -1.82 36.45
N HIS A 858 14.51 -2.20 35.71
CA HIS A 858 15.87 -2.35 36.23
C HIS A 858 16.54 -1.02 36.64
N ARG A 859 17.33 -1.08 37.71
CA ARG A 859 18.19 0.02 38.18
C ARG A 859 19.44 0.17 37.30
N ARG A 860 19.80 1.40 36.94
CA ARG A 860 21.08 1.78 36.29
C ARG A 860 22.19 1.95 37.33
N GLU A 861 23.44 1.90 36.90
CA GLU A 861 24.59 2.20 37.77
C GLU A 861 24.55 3.62 38.35
N SER A 862 24.04 4.58 37.58
CA SER A 862 23.94 6.00 37.95
C SER A 862 22.70 6.35 38.77
N ASP A 863 21.78 5.40 39.02
CA ASP A 863 20.55 5.70 39.75
C ASP A 863 20.81 5.90 41.25
N LEU A 864 19.97 6.74 41.86
CA LEU A 864 19.96 6.96 43.30
C LEU A 864 19.26 5.79 44.01
N VAL A 865 19.69 5.51 45.25
CA VAL A 865 19.12 4.48 46.12
C VAL A 865 18.51 5.15 47.35
N ILE A 866 17.39 4.62 47.84
CA ILE A 866 16.73 5.12 49.05
C ILE A 866 17.69 4.96 50.24
N GLY A 867 18.06 6.08 50.87
CA GLY A 867 18.87 6.07 52.09
C GLY A 867 18.08 5.69 53.33
N LYS A 868 16.88 6.28 53.50
CA LYS A 868 15.91 5.95 54.54
C LYS A 868 14.51 5.83 53.91
N PRO A 869 13.80 4.69 54.08
CA PRO A 869 12.44 4.53 53.59
C PRO A 869 11.50 5.62 54.12
N SER A 870 10.57 6.09 53.27
CA SER A 870 9.48 6.96 53.71
C SER A 870 8.45 6.15 54.50
N GLY A 871 7.62 6.82 55.33
CA GLY A 871 6.56 6.13 56.08
C GLY A 871 5.57 5.38 55.17
N GLU A 872 5.30 5.92 53.96
CA GLU A 872 4.47 5.25 52.95
C GLU A 872 5.13 3.97 52.40
N MET A 873 6.44 4.00 52.13
CA MET A 873 7.18 2.83 51.67
C MET A 873 7.25 1.76 52.78
N GLU A 874 7.48 2.17 54.03
CA GLU A 874 7.50 1.24 55.17
C GLU A 874 6.15 0.54 55.33
N ALA A 875 5.05 1.30 55.32
CA ALA A 875 3.70 0.75 55.41
C ALA A 875 3.35 -0.21 54.27
N LEU A 876 3.80 0.09 53.04
CA LEU A 876 3.60 -0.78 51.88
C LEU A 876 4.37 -2.11 52.03
N VAL A 877 5.62 -2.06 52.47
CA VAL A 877 6.44 -3.26 52.70
C VAL A 877 5.87 -4.10 53.84
N ASP A 878 5.42 -3.46 54.93
CA ASP A 878 4.77 -4.17 56.04
C ASP A 878 3.50 -4.90 55.57
N ALA A 879 2.65 -4.23 54.77
CA ALA A 879 1.45 -4.86 54.18
C ALA A 879 1.76 -6.04 53.23
N LEU A 880 2.92 -6.03 52.55
CA LEU A 880 3.37 -7.18 51.75
C LEU A 880 3.85 -8.33 52.64
N ILE A 881 4.59 -8.03 53.70
CA ILE A 881 5.11 -9.03 54.66
C ILE A 881 3.94 -9.69 55.43
N ASP A 882 2.96 -8.91 55.87
CA ASP A 882 1.79 -9.42 56.59
C ASP A 882 0.99 -10.41 55.74
N ARG A 883 0.87 -10.16 54.43
CA ARG A 883 0.20 -11.08 53.51
C ARG A 883 0.97 -12.38 53.29
N LEU A 884 2.30 -12.35 53.29
CA LEU A 884 3.11 -13.57 53.30
C LEU A 884 2.87 -14.40 54.57
N LEU A 885 2.73 -13.74 55.73
CA LEU A 885 2.44 -14.39 57.00
C LEU A 885 1.04 -15.03 57.03
N VAL A 886 0.03 -14.34 56.49
CA VAL A 886 -1.34 -14.89 56.39
C VAL A 886 -1.36 -16.13 55.49
N ASN A 887 -0.77 -16.06 54.29
CA ASN A 887 -0.72 -17.20 53.38
C ASN A 887 0.08 -18.39 53.95
N ALA A 888 1.13 -18.13 54.74
CA ALA A 888 1.89 -19.18 55.43
C ALA A 888 1.08 -19.90 56.52
N SER A 889 0.07 -19.25 57.12
CA SER A 889 -0.77 -19.85 58.17
C SER A 889 -1.95 -20.68 57.63
N VAL A 890 -2.42 -20.40 56.40
CA VAL A 890 -3.52 -21.14 55.72
C VAL A 890 -3.08 -22.51 55.20
N ILE A 891 -1.79 -22.68 54.87
CA ILE A 891 -1.21 -23.96 54.38
C ILE A 891 -1.30 -25.08 55.45
N GLY A 892 -1.50 -24.73 56.72
CA GLY A 892 -1.66 -25.69 57.83
C GLY A 892 -3.01 -26.43 57.89
N THR A 893 -3.99 -26.10 57.04
CA THR A 893 -5.33 -26.71 57.07
C THR A 893 -5.73 -27.34 55.73
N ASN A 894 -5.74 -28.67 55.71
CA ASN A 894 -6.27 -29.59 54.67
C ASN A 894 -7.06 -28.97 53.51
N SER A 895 -6.41 -28.77 52.35
CA SER A 895 -6.99 -29.08 51.02
C SER A 895 -5.89 -29.10 49.96
N ALA A 896 -5.91 -30.11 49.10
CA ALA A 896 -4.94 -30.33 48.02
C ALA A 896 -5.25 -29.50 46.75
N GLU A 897 -5.91 -28.35 46.88
CA GLU A 897 -6.27 -27.48 45.75
C GLU A 897 -5.60 -26.10 45.89
N SER A 898 -4.61 -25.87 45.02
CA SER A 898 -3.78 -24.67 44.80
C SER A 898 -2.97 -24.16 46.00
N GLU A 899 -1.64 -24.29 45.92
CA GLU A 899 -0.74 -23.47 46.74
C GLU A 899 -1.07 -21.98 46.50
N PRO A 900 -1.17 -21.15 47.55
CA PRO A 900 -1.39 -19.71 47.37
C PRO A 900 -0.17 -19.12 46.63
N ASN A 901 -0.38 -18.65 45.40
CA ASN A 901 0.68 -18.09 44.57
C ASN A 901 1.17 -16.76 45.17
N THR A 902 2.34 -16.78 45.83
CA THR A 902 2.98 -15.60 46.45
C THR A 902 4.07 -14.97 45.58
N GLU A 903 4.22 -15.43 44.33
CA GLU A 903 5.27 -15.02 43.40
C GLU A 903 5.30 -13.51 43.13
N GLY A 904 4.13 -12.88 42.96
CA GLY A 904 4.02 -11.44 42.73
C GLY A 904 4.45 -10.61 43.93
N ILE A 905 4.08 -11.03 45.15
CA ILE A 905 4.51 -10.39 46.41
C ILE A 905 6.04 -10.44 46.54
N TRP A 906 6.63 -11.60 46.30
CA TRP A 906 8.09 -11.76 46.32
C TRP A 906 8.77 -10.88 45.28
N SER A 907 8.26 -10.87 44.05
CA SER A 907 8.83 -10.04 42.98
C SER A 907 8.86 -8.56 43.33
N ARG A 908 7.83 -8.02 43.99
CA ARG A 908 7.84 -6.64 44.49
C ARG A 908 8.84 -6.42 45.61
N LEU A 909 8.88 -7.30 46.61
CA LEU A 909 9.81 -7.18 47.73
C LEU A 909 11.26 -7.18 47.27
N PHE A 910 11.62 -8.04 46.30
CA PHE A 910 12.95 -8.05 45.69
C PHE A 910 13.26 -6.73 44.99
N TRP A 911 12.32 -6.22 44.19
CA TRP A 911 12.49 -4.95 43.49
C TRP A 911 12.66 -3.78 44.47
N ILE A 912 11.77 -3.61 45.46
CA ILE A 912 11.86 -2.54 46.47
C ILE A 912 13.21 -2.61 47.22
N ARG A 913 13.69 -3.83 47.52
CA ARG A 913 14.98 -4.05 48.17
C ARG A 913 16.15 -3.57 47.30
N GLU A 914 16.14 -3.83 46.00
CA GLU A 914 17.21 -3.36 45.08
C GLU A 914 17.33 -1.82 45.06
N TRP A 915 16.24 -1.13 45.33
CA TRP A 915 16.17 0.32 45.47
C TRP A 915 16.38 0.85 46.89
N GLY A 916 16.67 -0.03 47.87
CA GLY A 916 16.93 0.37 49.26
C GLY A 916 15.68 0.70 50.09
N GLY A 917 14.48 0.37 49.60
CA GLY A 917 13.21 0.72 50.25
C GLY A 917 12.82 -0.17 51.44
N VAL A 918 13.58 -1.23 51.73
CA VAL A 918 13.30 -2.17 52.84
C VAL A 918 14.17 -1.83 54.04
N SER A 919 13.55 -1.63 55.20
CA SER A 919 14.27 -1.32 56.45
C SER A 919 15.00 -2.56 57.02
N LYS A 920 15.95 -2.34 57.95
CA LYS A 920 16.68 -3.44 58.60
C LYS A 920 15.77 -4.34 59.45
N SER A 921 14.73 -3.79 60.06
CA SER A 921 13.74 -4.55 60.84
C SER A 921 12.89 -5.43 59.92
N GLN A 922 12.44 -4.91 58.78
CA GLN A 922 11.69 -5.66 57.76
C GLN A 922 12.53 -6.78 57.14
N MET A 923 13.80 -6.51 56.80
CA MET A 923 14.75 -7.55 56.36
C MET A 923 14.84 -8.71 57.37
N SER A 924 14.89 -8.39 58.67
CA SER A 924 14.94 -9.38 59.75
C SER A 924 13.62 -10.15 59.94
N ALA A 925 12.48 -9.55 59.56
CA ALA A 925 11.19 -10.24 59.55
C ALA A 925 11.10 -11.27 58.41
N VAL A 926 11.48 -10.87 57.19
CA VAL A 926 11.51 -11.76 56.01
C VAL A 926 12.52 -12.89 56.19
N GLU A 927 13.70 -12.60 56.75
CA GLU A 927 14.71 -13.63 57.07
C GLU A 927 14.17 -14.70 58.03
N ARG A 928 13.41 -14.30 59.05
CA ARG A 928 12.78 -15.23 60.01
C ARG A 928 11.71 -16.09 59.33
N LEU A 929 10.94 -15.52 58.41
CA LEU A 929 9.92 -16.23 57.65
C LEU A 929 10.53 -17.32 56.76
N LEU A 930 11.60 -17.00 56.01
CA LEU A 930 12.25 -17.94 55.09
C LEU A 930 13.01 -19.08 55.80
N LEU A 931 13.60 -18.82 56.97
CA LEU A 931 14.44 -19.80 57.67
C LEU A 931 13.71 -20.54 58.81
N SER A 932 12.38 -20.49 58.85
CA SER A 932 11.53 -21.04 59.92
C SER A 932 11.49 -22.57 59.94
N GLU A 933 11.47 -23.22 58.78
CA GLU A 933 11.45 -24.70 58.63
C GLU A 933 12.87 -25.32 58.65
N GLU A 934 12.97 -26.65 58.75
CA GLU A 934 14.27 -27.36 58.73
C GLU A 934 14.90 -27.44 57.31
N GLY A 935 14.08 -27.51 56.24
CA GLY A 935 14.53 -27.64 54.84
C GLY A 935 15.03 -26.34 54.20
N TRP A 936 15.58 -26.38 52.97
CA TRP A 936 15.95 -25.14 52.25
C TRP A 936 14.72 -24.50 51.59
N PRO A 937 14.39 -23.23 51.90
CA PRO A 937 13.15 -22.61 51.44
C PRO A 937 13.08 -22.45 49.92
N ALA A 938 11.85 -22.40 49.41
CA ALA A 938 11.54 -22.03 48.04
C ALA A 938 11.00 -20.60 48.03
N ILE A 939 11.46 -19.78 47.08
CA ILE A 939 10.78 -18.52 46.77
C ILE A 939 10.13 -18.74 45.40
N PRO A 940 8.78 -18.69 45.30
CA PRO A 940 8.08 -18.83 44.02
C PRO A 940 8.64 -17.87 42.96
N GLY A 941 8.78 -18.34 41.72
CA GLY A 941 9.34 -17.57 40.60
C GLY A 941 10.84 -17.28 40.66
N ARG A 942 11.58 -17.77 41.67
CA ARG A 942 13.01 -17.46 41.86
C ARG A 942 13.86 -18.71 42.03
N HIS A 943 15.11 -18.61 41.59
CA HIS A 943 16.10 -19.64 41.87
C HIS A 943 16.37 -19.76 43.37
N ARG A 944 16.73 -20.97 43.82
CA ARG A 944 16.86 -21.32 45.24
C ARG A 944 17.99 -20.57 45.94
N TRP A 945 18.98 -20.06 45.19
CA TRP A 945 20.03 -19.19 45.73
C TRP A 945 19.55 -17.78 46.08
N ALA A 946 18.41 -17.32 45.56
CA ALA A 946 17.90 -15.96 45.81
C ALA A 946 17.60 -15.70 47.29
N VAL A 947 17.36 -16.75 48.10
CA VAL A 947 17.20 -16.67 49.56
C VAL A 947 18.36 -15.93 50.22
N PHE A 948 19.59 -16.10 49.72
CA PHE A 948 20.77 -15.45 50.28
C PHE A 948 20.72 -13.91 50.23
N SER A 949 19.87 -13.32 49.39
CA SER A 949 19.68 -11.87 49.37
C SER A 949 18.98 -11.35 50.64
N TRP A 950 18.19 -12.19 51.32
CA TRP A 950 17.42 -11.83 52.51
C TRP A 950 18.12 -12.22 53.83
N VAL A 951 19.21 -12.99 53.78
CA VAL A 951 19.92 -13.47 54.98
C VAL A 951 20.91 -12.42 55.49
N THR A 952 20.78 -12.06 56.76
CA THR A 952 21.68 -11.12 57.46
C THR A 952 23.00 -11.80 57.82
N SER A 953 24.07 -11.01 57.91
CA SER A 953 25.45 -11.49 58.11
C SER A 953 25.62 -12.46 59.28
N GLN A 954 24.79 -12.31 60.32
CA GLN A 954 24.85 -13.07 61.56
C GLN A 954 24.39 -14.53 61.42
N ARG A 955 23.49 -14.83 60.46
CA ARG A 955 22.95 -16.18 60.21
C ARG A 955 23.44 -16.83 58.91
N LYS A 956 24.21 -16.10 58.08
CA LYS A 956 24.75 -16.61 56.81
C LYS A 956 25.49 -17.94 56.93
N LYS A 957 26.26 -18.17 58.01
CA LYS A 957 27.04 -19.42 58.18
C LYS A 957 26.14 -20.66 58.25
N ASN A 958 25.03 -20.60 59.00
CA ASN A 958 24.08 -21.72 59.12
C ASN A 958 23.25 -21.90 57.84
N ALA A 959 22.83 -20.80 57.21
CA ALA A 959 22.13 -20.85 55.93
C ALA A 959 22.96 -21.51 54.83
N ARG A 960 24.26 -21.16 54.71
CA ARG A 960 25.18 -21.79 53.75
C ARG A 960 25.27 -23.30 53.93
N LYS A 961 25.36 -23.78 55.17
CA LYS A 961 25.41 -25.23 55.47
C LYS A 961 24.11 -25.93 55.05
N ARG A 962 22.95 -25.34 55.34
CA ARG A 962 21.63 -25.86 54.93
C ARG A 962 21.47 -25.92 53.41
N TYR A 963 21.89 -24.87 52.70
CA TYR A 963 21.83 -24.83 51.24
C TYR A 963 22.67 -25.91 50.57
N LYS A 964 23.93 -26.06 51.01
CA LYS A 964 24.84 -27.09 50.45
C LYS A 964 24.28 -28.49 50.68
N HIS A 965 23.74 -28.76 51.87
CA HIS A 965 23.10 -30.04 52.17
C HIS A 965 21.91 -30.32 51.24
N TRP A 966 21.05 -29.32 51.00
CA TRP A 966 19.93 -29.42 50.06
C TRP A 966 20.38 -29.64 48.61
N MET A 967 21.39 -28.87 48.14
CA MET A 967 21.93 -29.00 46.77
C MET A 967 22.48 -30.39 46.48
N LEU A 968 23.19 -31.00 47.44
CA LEU A 968 23.78 -32.33 47.29
C LEU A 968 22.75 -33.47 47.29
N GLN A 969 21.49 -33.19 47.64
CA GLN A 969 20.38 -34.15 47.56
C GLN A 969 19.60 -34.07 46.23
N GLN A 970 19.92 -33.11 45.37
CA GLN A 970 19.24 -32.95 44.08
C GLN A 970 19.80 -33.88 43.00
N SER A 971 19.06 -34.03 41.90
CA SER A 971 19.50 -34.71 40.67
C SER A 971 19.46 -33.75 39.48
N LEU A 972 20.21 -34.06 38.42
CA LEU A 972 20.16 -33.32 37.16
C LEU A 972 19.08 -33.95 36.26
N GLU A 973 18.21 -33.13 35.64
CA GLU A 973 17.13 -33.62 34.79
C GLU A 973 17.65 -34.21 33.47
N ASP A 974 17.11 -35.37 33.07
CA ASP A 974 17.42 -36.04 31.81
C ASP A 974 16.80 -35.30 30.59
N PHE A 975 17.47 -35.35 29.44
CA PHE A 975 16.92 -34.90 28.15
C PHE A 975 15.93 -35.90 27.57
N SER A 976 16.13 -37.19 27.82
CA SER A 976 15.28 -38.23 27.25
C SER A 976 14.02 -38.42 28.09
N SER A 977 12.88 -38.46 27.39
CA SER A 977 11.63 -38.94 27.98
C SER A 977 11.17 -40.18 27.22
N VAL A 978 10.91 -41.26 27.95
CA VAL A 978 10.45 -42.52 27.36
C VAL A 978 8.94 -42.59 27.55
N SER A 979 8.19 -42.32 26.48
CA SER A 979 6.74 -42.57 26.48
C SER A 979 6.48 -44.07 26.28
N PRO A 980 5.79 -44.76 27.21
CA PRO A 980 5.34 -46.12 26.95
C PRO A 980 4.29 -46.08 25.83
N ARG A 981 4.60 -46.67 24.67
CA ARG A 981 3.59 -46.95 23.64
C ARG A 981 2.75 -48.16 24.04
N SER A 982 1.48 -48.20 23.61
CA SER A 982 0.63 -49.37 23.77
C SER A 982 1.20 -50.56 22.98
N ALA A 983 0.94 -51.78 23.46
CA ALA A 983 1.62 -53.01 23.07
C ALA A 983 1.49 -53.46 21.59
N SER A 984 0.92 -52.64 20.70
CA SER A 984 0.66 -53.00 19.29
C SER A 984 1.58 -52.33 18.26
N GLU A 985 2.47 -51.40 18.63
CA GLU A 985 3.34 -50.71 17.66
C GLU A 985 4.79 -50.51 18.15
N GLY A 986 5.68 -51.43 17.78
CA GLY A 986 7.13 -51.21 17.64
C GLY A 986 7.92 -50.88 18.92
N GLN A 987 9.25 -50.75 18.76
CA GLN A 987 10.17 -50.41 19.85
C GLN A 987 9.88 -49.03 20.47
N PRO A 988 10.16 -48.82 21.78
CA PRO A 988 9.99 -47.53 22.43
C PRO A 988 10.84 -46.45 21.76
N VAL A 989 10.21 -45.36 21.34
CA VAL A 989 10.88 -44.20 20.74
C VAL A 989 11.27 -43.24 21.88
N ARG A 990 12.57 -42.97 22.06
CA ARG A 990 13.02 -41.87 22.92
C ARG A 990 12.68 -40.54 22.27
N SER A 991 11.99 -39.68 23.00
CA SER A 991 11.88 -38.27 22.66
C SER A 991 12.88 -37.46 23.48
N TRP A 992 13.36 -36.36 22.91
CA TRP A 992 14.31 -35.45 23.54
C TRP A 992 13.59 -34.13 23.87
N GLY A 993 13.72 -33.64 25.11
CA GLY A 993 13.12 -32.39 25.54
C GLY A 993 13.49 -32.03 26.98
N LEU A 994 13.56 -30.73 27.30
CA LEU A 994 13.74 -30.23 28.67
C LEU A 994 12.37 -29.79 29.22
N ARG A 995 11.92 -30.34 30.36
CA ARG A 995 10.66 -29.93 30.98
C ARG A 995 10.80 -28.66 31.81
N ASN A 996 11.95 -28.47 32.48
CA ASN A 996 12.32 -27.25 33.20
C ASN A 996 13.69 -26.73 32.72
N ALA A 997 14.00 -25.45 32.92
CA ALA A 997 15.37 -24.96 32.76
C ALA A 997 16.34 -25.74 33.66
N ASP A 998 17.63 -25.85 33.29
CA ASP A 998 18.70 -26.55 34.04
C ASP A 998 18.93 -25.97 35.46
N GLY A 999 17.97 -26.23 36.35
CA GLY A 999 17.86 -25.61 37.66
C GLY A 999 19.01 -26.02 38.55
N PHE A 1000 19.44 -27.27 38.50
CA PHE A 1000 20.60 -27.75 39.26
C PHE A 1000 21.88 -27.02 38.85
N LEU A 1001 22.21 -26.99 37.55
CA LEU A 1001 23.45 -26.36 37.06
C LEU A 1001 23.46 -24.86 37.37
N THR A 1002 22.33 -24.17 37.14
CA THR A 1002 22.20 -22.74 37.42
C THR A 1002 22.36 -22.45 38.91
N ASN A 1003 21.72 -23.23 39.77
CA ASN A 1003 21.85 -23.07 41.23
C ASN A 1003 23.27 -23.38 41.71
N LEU A 1004 23.92 -24.42 41.15
CA LEU A 1004 25.27 -24.79 41.52
C LEU A 1004 26.25 -23.68 41.13
N TYR A 1005 26.22 -23.21 39.89
CA TYR A 1005 27.12 -22.16 39.39
C TYR A 1005 27.05 -20.89 40.26
N HIS A 1006 25.85 -20.34 40.50
CA HIS A 1006 25.70 -19.14 41.33
C HIS A 1006 26.06 -19.37 42.80
N SER A 1007 26.01 -20.60 43.29
CA SER A 1007 26.34 -20.90 44.68
C SER A 1007 27.83 -20.93 44.99
N VAL A 1008 28.69 -21.05 43.97
CA VAL A 1008 30.14 -21.19 44.15
C VAL A 1008 30.69 -20.02 44.98
N ASP A 1009 30.30 -18.79 44.65
CA ASP A 1009 30.70 -17.57 45.38
C ASP A 1009 29.89 -17.32 46.66
N LEU A 1010 28.64 -17.79 46.72
CA LEU A 1010 27.72 -17.47 47.82
C LEU A 1010 27.87 -18.38 49.05
N ALA A 1011 28.18 -19.67 48.83
CA ALA A 1011 28.07 -20.72 49.83
C ALA A 1011 29.41 -21.20 50.43
N ALA A 1012 30.55 -20.85 49.82
CA ALA A 1012 31.89 -21.32 50.21
C ALA A 1012 31.95 -22.85 50.34
N TRP A 1013 32.02 -23.51 49.19
CA TRP A 1013 32.11 -24.97 49.07
C TRP A 1013 33.49 -25.48 49.52
N SER A 1014 33.55 -26.67 50.11
CA SER A 1014 34.80 -27.42 50.25
C SER A 1014 35.10 -28.21 48.97
N GLU A 1015 36.36 -28.64 48.80
CA GLU A 1015 36.78 -29.47 47.67
C GLU A 1015 35.91 -30.75 47.55
N ASP A 1016 35.67 -31.43 48.68
CA ASP A 1016 34.86 -32.66 48.73
C ASP A 1016 33.39 -32.43 48.38
N GLU A 1017 32.81 -31.35 48.89
CA GLU A 1017 31.41 -31.00 48.62
C GLU A 1017 31.22 -30.69 47.13
N MET A 1018 32.10 -29.87 46.54
CA MET A 1018 31.99 -29.48 45.14
C MET A 1018 32.26 -30.66 44.19
N ALA A 1019 33.21 -31.52 44.52
CA ALA A 1019 33.43 -32.75 43.76
C ALA A 1019 32.22 -33.71 43.83
N THR A 1020 31.52 -33.76 44.97
CA THR A 1020 30.27 -34.51 45.09
C THR A 1020 29.19 -33.94 44.17
N ALA A 1021 29.10 -32.61 44.04
CA ALA A 1021 28.20 -31.96 43.09
C ALA A 1021 28.56 -32.27 41.62
N LEU A 1022 29.85 -32.30 41.27
CA LEU A 1022 30.31 -32.72 39.93
C LEU A 1022 29.95 -34.18 39.62
N LEU A 1023 29.98 -35.07 40.62
CA LEU A 1023 29.55 -36.47 40.45
C LEU A 1023 28.05 -36.60 40.13
N ILE A 1024 27.21 -35.64 40.55
CA ILE A 1024 25.79 -35.61 40.14
C ILE A 1024 25.68 -35.35 38.63
N ILE A 1025 26.49 -34.42 38.10
CA ILE A 1025 26.55 -34.12 36.66
C ILE A 1025 27.11 -35.33 35.88
N LYS A 1026 28.18 -35.96 36.38
CA LYS A 1026 28.74 -37.17 35.77
C LYS A 1026 27.72 -38.32 35.70
N ARG A 1027 26.92 -38.54 36.76
CA ARG A 1027 25.88 -39.58 36.74
C ARG A 1027 24.88 -39.39 35.60
N TRP A 1028 24.50 -38.14 35.32
CA TRP A 1028 23.67 -37.82 34.17
C TRP A 1028 24.38 -38.09 32.85
N TRP A 1029 25.64 -37.65 32.72
CA TRP A 1029 26.47 -37.94 31.54
C TRP A 1029 26.54 -39.44 31.25
N ASP A 1030 26.90 -40.25 32.25
CA ASP A 1030 27.00 -41.71 32.14
C ASP A 1030 25.67 -42.35 31.71
N ALA A 1031 24.53 -41.79 32.15
CA ALA A 1031 23.20 -42.32 31.85
C ALA A 1031 22.70 -41.98 30.44
N GLU A 1032 23.02 -40.80 29.91
CA GLU A 1032 22.44 -40.31 28.66
C GLU A 1032 23.42 -40.22 27.48
N TRP A 1033 24.72 -40.05 27.72
CA TRP A 1033 25.71 -39.77 26.67
C TRP A 1033 25.73 -40.83 25.57
N LEU A 1034 25.67 -42.11 25.94
CA LEU A 1034 25.60 -43.27 25.02
C LEU A 1034 24.44 -43.18 24.02
N PHE A 1035 23.35 -42.49 24.39
CA PHE A 1035 22.17 -42.31 23.56
C PHE A 1035 22.16 -40.97 22.81
N ILE A 1036 22.79 -39.93 23.38
CA ILE A 1036 22.91 -38.61 22.77
C ILE A 1036 23.92 -38.64 21.61
N GLN A 1037 25.10 -39.24 21.84
CA GLN A 1037 26.23 -39.23 20.91
C GLN A 1037 25.86 -39.59 19.46
N PRO A 1038 25.15 -40.72 19.16
CA PRO A 1038 24.81 -41.07 17.78
C PRO A 1038 23.79 -40.11 17.13
N GLU A 1039 22.93 -39.45 17.92
CA GLU A 1039 21.83 -38.61 17.41
C GLU A 1039 22.25 -37.15 17.15
N LEU A 1040 23.39 -36.70 17.70
CA LEU A 1040 23.88 -35.31 17.56
C LEU A 1040 24.15 -34.89 16.10
N SER A 1041 24.47 -35.85 15.22
CA SER A 1041 24.67 -35.60 13.80
C SER A 1041 23.36 -35.52 13.00
N ARG A 1042 22.26 -36.01 13.58
CA ARG A 1042 20.95 -36.17 12.91
C ARG A 1042 19.91 -35.15 13.37
N LEU A 1043 19.98 -34.70 14.62
CA LEU A 1043 18.97 -33.85 15.25
C LEU A 1043 19.57 -32.51 15.73
N ASP A 1044 19.37 -31.45 14.94
CA ASP A 1044 19.90 -30.10 15.25
C ASP A 1044 19.40 -29.53 16.58
N GLU A 1045 18.13 -29.74 16.94
CA GLU A 1045 17.57 -29.24 18.21
C GLU A 1045 18.22 -29.93 19.43
N LEU A 1046 18.46 -31.25 19.36
CA LEU A 1046 19.19 -31.97 20.40
C LEU A 1046 20.64 -31.46 20.50
N LYS A 1047 21.30 -31.22 19.36
CA LYS A 1047 22.64 -30.66 19.31
C LYS A 1047 22.70 -29.29 20.00
N LYS A 1048 21.75 -28.39 19.72
CA LYS A 1048 21.66 -27.09 20.39
C LYS A 1048 21.45 -27.20 21.91
N MET A 1049 20.52 -28.06 22.34
CA MET A 1049 20.26 -28.30 23.77
C MET A 1049 21.48 -28.85 24.50
N PHE A 1050 22.12 -29.88 23.93
CA PHE A 1050 23.33 -30.50 24.46
C PHE A 1050 24.46 -29.49 24.57
N VAL A 1051 24.77 -28.77 23.48
CA VAL A 1051 25.82 -27.73 23.48
C VAL A 1051 25.53 -26.64 24.53
N THR A 1052 24.28 -26.26 24.74
CA THR A 1052 23.88 -25.27 25.76
C THR A 1052 24.15 -25.78 27.18
N ARG A 1053 23.77 -27.01 27.51
CA ARG A 1053 24.05 -27.64 28.81
C ARG A 1053 25.55 -27.79 29.05
N MET A 1054 26.30 -28.20 28.02
CA MET A 1054 27.75 -28.37 28.11
C MET A 1054 28.49 -27.06 28.39
N LYS A 1055 28.00 -25.91 27.91
CA LYS A 1055 28.54 -24.60 28.28
C LYS A 1055 28.31 -24.25 29.75
N ALA A 1056 27.17 -24.62 30.32
CA ALA A 1056 26.92 -24.43 31.75
C ALA A 1056 27.86 -25.31 32.60
N ILE A 1057 28.10 -26.54 32.16
CA ILE A 1057 29.07 -27.46 32.77
C ILE A 1057 30.49 -26.91 32.66
N ASP A 1058 30.88 -26.39 31.49
CA ASP A 1058 32.20 -25.75 31.26
C ASP A 1058 32.47 -24.63 32.29
N SER A 1059 31.50 -23.73 32.50
CA SER A 1059 31.64 -22.66 33.51
C SER A 1059 31.77 -23.18 34.94
N ILE A 1060 31.10 -24.29 35.28
CA ILE A 1060 31.18 -24.92 36.62
C ILE A 1060 32.54 -25.60 36.81
N LEU A 1061 33.04 -26.31 35.80
CA LEU A 1061 34.35 -26.97 35.81
C LEU A 1061 35.47 -25.94 35.90
N ALA A 1062 35.41 -24.85 35.12
CA ALA A 1062 36.33 -23.74 35.22
C ALA A 1062 36.35 -23.14 36.65
N ALA A 1063 35.18 -22.87 37.22
CA ALA A 1063 35.07 -22.36 38.60
C ALA A 1063 35.63 -23.34 39.65
N PHE A 1064 35.50 -24.65 39.45
CA PHE A 1064 36.12 -25.67 40.32
C PHE A 1064 37.65 -25.58 40.26
N VAL A 1065 38.23 -25.54 39.06
CA VAL A 1065 39.68 -25.45 38.86
C VAL A 1065 40.23 -24.17 39.47
N ASP A 1066 39.54 -23.04 39.29
CA ASP A 1066 39.95 -21.75 39.85
C ASP A 1066 39.94 -21.73 41.38
N ALA A 1067 38.98 -22.42 42.00
CA ALA A 1067 38.83 -22.46 43.44
C ALA A 1067 39.77 -23.47 44.14
N TYR A 1068 40.02 -24.64 43.52
CA TYR A 1068 40.70 -25.77 44.18
C TYR A 1068 41.97 -26.27 43.47
N SER A 1069 42.35 -25.71 42.33
CA SER A 1069 43.43 -26.12 41.42
C SER A 1069 43.15 -27.36 40.57
N LEU A 1070 43.90 -27.47 39.46
CA LEU A 1070 43.91 -28.64 38.59
C LEU A 1070 44.35 -29.91 39.35
N SER A 1071 45.23 -29.75 40.34
CA SER A 1071 45.71 -30.86 41.17
C SER A 1071 44.59 -31.50 42.03
N ALA A 1072 43.57 -30.73 42.41
CA ALA A 1072 42.41 -31.26 43.14
C ALA A 1072 41.52 -32.11 42.25
N LEU A 1073 41.38 -31.72 40.97
CA LEU A 1073 40.69 -32.52 39.96
C LEU A 1073 41.47 -33.82 39.71
N SER A 1074 42.81 -33.73 39.56
CA SER A 1074 43.67 -34.89 39.28
C SER A 1074 43.76 -35.92 40.41
N LYS A 1075 43.53 -35.54 41.67
CA LYS A 1075 43.42 -36.47 42.80
C LYS A 1075 42.24 -37.43 42.66
N ARG A 1076 41.25 -37.12 41.82
CA ARG A 1076 40.01 -37.88 41.65
C ARG A 1076 39.95 -38.45 40.23
N ALA A 1077 40.56 -39.61 40.02
CA ALA A 1077 40.66 -40.27 38.70
C ALA A 1077 39.32 -40.31 37.93
N ALA A 1078 38.23 -40.70 38.59
CA ALA A 1078 36.90 -40.77 37.97
C ALA A 1078 36.37 -39.44 37.40
N LEU A 1079 36.76 -38.29 37.96
CA LEU A 1079 36.38 -36.98 37.42
C LEU A 1079 37.32 -36.52 36.30
N MET A 1080 38.61 -36.85 36.38
CA MET A 1080 39.54 -36.56 35.28
C MET A 1080 39.23 -37.38 34.04
N ASP A 1081 38.97 -38.68 34.19
CA ASP A 1081 38.62 -39.56 33.08
C ASP A 1081 37.35 -39.06 32.39
N TRP A 1082 36.35 -38.65 33.17
CA TRP A 1082 35.13 -38.01 32.68
C TRP A 1082 35.40 -36.72 31.91
N CYS A 1083 36.27 -35.84 32.42
CA CYS A 1083 36.63 -34.60 31.71
C CYS A 1083 37.30 -34.88 30.36
N ASN A 1084 38.15 -35.91 30.28
CA ASN A 1084 38.78 -36.31 29.02
C ASN A 1084 37.75 -36.89 28.05
N GLU A 1085 36.85 -37.77 28.50
CA GLU A 1085 35.75 -38.33 27.70
C GLU A 1085 34.82 -37.23 27.15
N MET A 1086 34.52 -36.21 27.97
CA MET A 1086 33.74 -35.05 27.54
C MET A 1086 34.45 -34.23 26.45
N ARG A 1087 35.78 -34.02 26.56
CA ARG A 1087 36.53 -33.30 25.53
C ARG A 1087 36.45 -34.02 24.19
N ASP A 1088 36.69 -35.33 24.18
CA ASP A 1088 36.62 -36.15 22.98
C ASP A 1088 35.20 -36.13 22.37
N GLY A 1089 34.17 -36.24 23.22
CA GLY A 1089 32.77 -36.19 22.79
C GLY A 1089 32.33 -34.83 22.23
N LEU A 1090 32.89 -33.74 22.76
CA LEU A 1090 32.59 -32.38 22.29
C LEU A 1090 33.23 -32.05 20.95
N GLU A 1091 34.42 -32.60 20.64
CA GLU A 1091 35.02 -32.45 19.32
C GLU A 1091 34.10 -33.02 18.23
N THR A 1092 33.49 -34.19 18.45
CA THR A 1092 32.48 -34.75 17.53
C THR A 1092 31.22 -33.89 17.39
N ALA A 1093 30.86 -33.11 18.41
CA ALA A 1093 29.73 -32.19 18.37
C ALA A 1093 30.07 -30.81 17.78
N GLY A 1094 31.35 -30.54 17.45
CA GLY A 1094 31.84 -29.24 16.99
C GLY A 1094 31.91 -28.18 18.10
N SER A 1095 32.03 -28.59 19.36
CA SER A 1095 32.10 -27.72 20.54
C SER A 1095 33.38 -27.98 21.35
N SER A 1096 33.63 -27.24 22.42
CA SER A 1096 34.81 -27.40 23.29
C SER A 1096 34.62 -26.75 24.66
N LEU A 1097 35.42 -27.16 25.66
CA LEU A 1097 35.39 -26.65 27.03
C LEU A 1097 36.38 -25.48 27.21
N LEU A 1098 36.18 -24.39 26.45
CA LEU A 1098 37.18 -23.31 26.36
C LEU A 1098 37.42 -22.61 27.70
N CYS A 1099 36.40 -22.42 28.55
CA CYS A 1099 36.59 -21.80 29.86
C CYS A 1099 37.38 -22.71 30.79
N SER A 1100 37.08 -24.02 30.80
CA SER A 1100 37.82 -25.00 31.59
C SER A 1100 39.26 -25.15 31.12
N ASP A 1101 39.48 -25.15 29.81
CA ASP A 1101 40.82 -25.24 29.23
C ASP A 1101 41.65 -23.99 29.60
N LEU A 1102 41.05 -22.80 29.59
CA LEU A 1102 41.68 -21.56 30.09
C LEU A 1102 42.01 -21.65 31.59
N ALA A 1103 41.06 -22.10 32.42
CA ALA A 1103 41.26 -22.29 33.86
C ALA A 1103 42.44 -23.23 34.14
N CYS A 1104 42.50 -24.35 33.41
CA CYS A 1104 43.57 -25.35 33.52
C CYS A 1104 44.93 -24.74 33.12
N ALA A 1105 44.99 -24.02 31.99
CA ALA A 1105 46.22 -23.41 31.50
C ALA A 1105 46.77 -22.33 32.45
N PHE A 1106 45.88 -21.51 33.04
CA PHE A 1106 46.28 -20.56 34.07
C PHE A 1106 46.80 -21.22 35.34
N ASN A 1107 46.22 -22.36 35.73
CA ASN A 1107 46.62 -23.10 36.93
C ASN A 1107 47.94 -23.85 36.74
N SER A 1108 48.20 -24.39 35.54
CA SER A 1108 49.43 -25.09 35.20
C SER A 1108 50.59 -24.18 34.79
N ALA A 1109 50.35 -22.87 34.67
CA ALA A 1109 51.30 -21.88 34.16
C ALA A 1109 51.82 -22.18 32.74
N ASP A 1110 50.95 -22.75 31.89
CA ASP A 1110 51.30 -23.15 30.52
C ASP A 1110 51.01 -22.05 29.49
N GLN A 1111 52.04 -21.24 29.21
CA GLN A 1111 51.96 -20.18 28.19
C GLN A 1111 51.73 -20.71 26.76
N ALA A 1112 52.23 -21.90 26.41
CA ALA A 1112 52.06 -22.45 25.07
C ALA A 1112 50.60 -22.82 24.81
N THR A 1113 49.94 -23.40 25.81
CA THR A 1113 48.51 -23.72 25.75
C THR A 1113 47.65 -22.45 25.71
N LEU A 1114 47.99 -21.40 26.48
CA LEU A 1114 47.29 -20.10 26.40
C LEU A 1114 47.37 -19.48 24.99
N ALA A 1115 48.53 -19.54 24.32
CA ALA A 1115 48.68 -19.06 22.94
C ALA A 1115 47.87 -19.91 21.92
N GLN A 1116 47.79 -21.23 22.11
CA GLN A 1116 46.93 -22.09 21.28
C GLN A 1116 45.44 -21.78 21.47
N LEU A 1117 45.01 -21.54 22.72
CA LEU A 1117 43.64 -21.14 23.04
C LEU A 1117 43.28 -19.78 22.44
N GLU A 1118 44.22 -18.83 22.43
CA GLU A 1118 44.07 -17.55 21.72
C GLU A 1118 43.75 -17.77 20.23
N GLY A 1119 44.53 -18.65 19.56
CA GLY A 1119 44.28 -19.01 18.16
C GLY A 1119 42.91 -19.66 17.91
N LYS A 1120 42.47 -20.55 18.81
CA LYS A 1120 41.14 -21.20 18.72
C LYS A 1120 40.00 -20.19 18.89
N VAL A 1121 40.14 -19.25 19.84
CA VAL A 1121 39.18 -18.16 20.08
C VAL A 1121 39.12 -17.23 18.86
N LEU A 1122 40.27 -16.86 18.30
CA LEU A 1122 40.37 -16.02 17.09
C LEU A 1122 39.75 -16.69 15.85
N PHE A 1123 40.00 -17.98 15.64
CA PHE A 1123 39.43 -18.71 14.51
C PHE A 1123 37.90 -18.71 14.57
N ARG A 1124 37.32 -19.02 15.75
CA ARG A 1124 35.87 -19.02 15.96
C ARG A 1124 35.25 -17.63 15.92
N LEU A 1125 36.02 -16.58 16.20
CA LEU A 1125 35.56 -15.20 16.05
C LEU A 1125 35.28 -14.82 14.58
N PHE A 1126 36.09 -15.30 13.65
CA PHE A 1126 35.90 -15.04 12.23
C PHE A 1126 34.95 -16.05 11.56
N ASP A 1127 34.51 -17.06 12.30
CA ASP A 1127 33.48 -18.00 11.87
C ASP A 1127 32.11 -17.29 11.94
N SER A 1128 31.39 -17.22 10.82
CA SER A 1128 30.37 -16.19 10.56
C SER A 1128 29.00 -16.45 11.23
N ASP A 1129 28.96 -17.22 12.31
CA ASP A 1129 27.74 -17.55 13.07
C ASP A 1129 27.56 -16.59 14.27
N ILE A 1130 26.45 -15.86 14.28
CA ILE A 1130 26.07 -14.94 15.38
C ILE A 1130 25.95 -15.70 16.72
N VAL A 1131 25.51 -16.96 16.69
CA VAL A 1131 25.37 -17.79 17.91
C VAL A 1131 26.76 -18.15 18.44
N GLY A 1132 27.67 -18.60 17.57
CA GLY A 1132 29.07 -18.84 17.91
C GLY A 1132 29.80 -17.60 18.47
N ALA A 1133 29.54 -16.42 17.91
CA ALA A 1133 30.14 -15.17 18.40
C ALA A 1133 29.71 -14.84 19.85
N ASN A 1134 28.45 -15.05 20.21
CA ASN A 1134 27.97 -14.85 21.58
C ASN A 1134 28.61 -15.81 22.59
N ASP A 1135 28.89 -17.04 22.18
CA ASP A 1135 29.56 -18.01 23.03
C ASP A 1135 31.03 -17.63 23.27
N ILE A 1136 31.72 -17.23 22.20
CA ILE A 1136 33.09 -16.73 22.29
C ILE A 1136 33.15 -15.46 23.15
N ALA A 1137 32.10 -14.63 23.15
CA ALA A 1137 31.98 -13.48 24.07
C ALA A 1137 32.17 -13.89 25.54
N LYS A 1138 31.50 -14.97 25.96
CA LYS A 1138 31.57 -15.46 27.35
C LYS A 1138 32.97 -15.97 27.68
N VAL A 1139 33.64 -16.61 26.72
CA VAL A 1139 35.02 -17.10 26.89
C VAL A 1139 35.99 -15.93 27.04
N ILE A 1140 35.89 -14.90 26.20
CA ILE A 1140 36.72 -13.69 26.30
C ILE A 1140 36.44 -12.94 27.61
N SER A 1141 35.16 -12.81 27.97
CA SER A 1141 34.74 -12.25 29.25
C SER A 1141 35.41 -13.01 30.39
N TYR A 1142 35.21 -14.33 30.49
CA TYR A 1142 35.84 -15.20 31.48
C TYR A 1142 37.36 -15.03 31.54
N TRP A 1143 38.04 -15.04 30.39
CA TRP A 1143 39.47 -14.77 30.29
C TRP A 1143 39.82 -13.43 30.93
N ALA A 1144 39.14 -12.34 30.57
CA ALA A 1144 39.35 -11.02 31.17
C ALA A 1144 39.02 -10.96 32.68
N GLN A 1145 38.13 -11.82 33.19
CA GLN A 1145 37.78 -11.83 34.62
C GLN A 1145 38.73 -12.66 35.49
N HIS A 1146 39.48 -13.59 34.88
CA HIS A 1146 40.23 -14.62 35.61
C HIS A 1146 41.36 -14.02 36.47
N ARG A 1147 41.57 -14.53 37.70
CA ARG A 1147 42.56 -13.97 38.65
C ARG A 1147 44.00 -14.12 38.18
N GLY A 1148 44.29 -15.19 37.42
CA GLY A 1148 45.61 -15.49 36.87
C GLY A 1148 46.07 -14.50 35.81
N THR A 1149 45.18 -13.72 35.19
CA THR A 1149 45.51 -12.80 34.10
C THR A 1149 46.63 -11.81 34.39
N LYS A 1150 46.77 -11.35 35.64
CA LYS A 1150 47.83 -10.40 36.04
C LYS A 1150 49.25 -10.99 36.03
N GLN A 1151 49.36 -12.31 35.95
CA GLN A 1151 50.64 -13.03 36.06
C GLN A 1151 51.22 -13.46 34.71
N TYR A 1152 50.51 -13.22 33.60
CA TYR A 1152 50.89 -13.66 32.25
C TYR A 1152 50.82 -12.52 31.24
N GLU A 1153 51.40 -12.74 30.06
CA GLU A 1153 51.32 -11.80 28.95
C GLU A 1153 49.88 -11.67 28.43
N PRO A 1154 49.47 -10.46 27.99
CA PRO A 1154 48.14 -10.25 27.44
C PRO A 1154 47.97 -11.01 26.12
N PRO A 1155 46.74 -11.45 25.78
CA PRO A 1155 46.42 -12.07 24.49
C PRO A 1155 46.42 -10.99 23.37
N SER A 1156 47.62 -10.56 22.99
CA SER A 1156 47.84 -9.38 22.16
C SER A 1156 47.29 -9.53 20.74
N GLY A 1157 47.31 -10.74 20.17
CA GLY A 1157 46.75 -11.04 18.85
C GLY A 1157 45.22 -10.95 18.86
N LEU A 1158 44.57 -11.43 19.92
CA LEU A 1158 43.14 -11.29 20.14
C LEU A 1158 42.74 -9.82 20.27
N VAL A 1159 43.35 -9.08 21.19
CA VAL A 1159 43.02 -7.67 21.43
C VAL A 1159 43.24 -6.83 20.16
N TYR A 1160 44.34 -7.05 19.44
CA TYR A 1160 44.62 -6.34 18.19
C TYR A 1160 43.62 -6.68 17.09
N SER A 1161 43.22 -7.96 16.95
CA SER A 1161 42.21 -8.39 15.97
C SER A 1161 40.84 -7.78 16.26
N LEU A 1162 40.44 -7.68 17.53
CA LEU A 1162 39.21 -7.00 17.94
C LEU A 1162 39.22 -5.52 17.58
N ALA A 1163 40.35 -4.85 17.85
CA ALA A 1163 40.54 -3.46 17.46
C ALA A 1163 40.47 -3.29 15.93
N GLY A 1164 41.03 -4.24 15.16
CA GLY A 1164 40.93 -4.29 13.71
C GLY A 1164 39.49 -4.47 13.19
N VAL A 1165 38.69 -5.33 13.83
CA VAL A 1165 37.25 -5.52 13.51
C VAL A 1165 36.47 -4.22 13.69
N ILE A 1166 36.71 -3.50 14.79
CA ILE A 1166 36.09 -2.21 15.09
C ILE A 1166 36.55 -1.15 14.08
N SER A 1167 37.86 -1.07 13.82
CA SER A 1167 38.44 -0.13 12.85
C SER A 1167 37.87 -0.32 11.45
N ALA A 1168 37.71 -1.56 11.01
CA ALA A 1168 37.15 -1.93 9.72
C ALA A 1168 35.60 -1.96 9.68
N ARG A 1169 34.91 -1.76 10.83
CA ARG A 1169 33.44 -1.77 10.97
C ARG A 1169 32.78 -3.06 10.41
N ARG A 1170 33.38 -4.22 10.66
CA ARG A 1170 32.93 -5.48 10.06
C ARG A 1170 31.61 -5.98 10.66
N MET A 1171 30.54 -5.94 9.88
CA MET A 1171 29.25 -6.59 10.20
C MET A 1171 29.28 -8.08 9.81
N PRO A 1172 28.58 -8.97 10.55
CA PRO A 1172 27.72 -8.70 11.71
C PRO A 1172 28.44 -8.67 13.07
N VAL A 1173 29.76 -8.88 13.12
CA VAL A 1173 30.55 -9.08 14.36
C VAL A 1173 30.80 -7.78 15.18
N LEU A 1174 30.66 -6.62 14.56
CA LEU A 1174 30.97 -5.31 15.16
C LEU A 1174 30.34 -5.03 16.55
N PRO A 1175 29.03 -5.24 16.80
CA PRO A 1175 28.42 -4.97 18.10
C PRO A 1175 29.07 -5.77 19.23
N TRP A 1176 29.44 -7.02 18.92
CA TRP A 1176 30.12 -7.91 19.85
C TRP A 1176 31.54 -7.43 20.15
N ALA A 1177 32.29 -7.03 19.11
CA ALA A 1177 33.67 -6.59 19.27
C ALA A 1177 33.73 -5.33 20.15
N LEU A 1178 32.78 -4.40 19.97
CA LEU A 1178 32.61 -3.24 20.85
C LEU A 1178 32.42 -3.65 22.32
N SER A 1179 31.56 -4.63 22.59
CA SER A 1179 31.31 -5.11 23.96
C SER A 1179 32.53 -5.79 24.58
N ALA A 1180 33.22 -6.66 23.84
CA ALA A 1180 34.39 -7.39 24.32
C ALA A 1180 35.55 -6.45 24.66
N VAL A 1181 35.85 -5.48 23.77
CA VAL A 1181 36.92 -4.50 24.01
C VAL A 1181 36.54 -3.53 25.14
N THR A 1182 35.25 -3.21 25.32
CA THR A 1182 34.78 -2.43 26.47
C THR A 1182 35.14 -3.14 27.78
N GLU A 1183 34.77 -4.42 27.92
CA GLU A 1183 35.05 -5.18 29.14
C GLU A 1183 36.56 -5.34 29.40
N ILE A 1184 37.35 -5.59 28.35
CA ILE A 1184 38.82 -5.65 28.45
C ILE A 1184 39.37 -4.31 28.94
N SER A 1185 38.89 -3.19 28.39
CA SER A 1185 39.37 -1.84 28.75
C SER A 1185 39.02 -1.44 30.18
N GLU A 1186 37.86 -1.88 30.70
CA GLU A 1186 37.43 -1.63 32.09
C GLU A 1186 38.28 -2.40 33.12
N ARG A 1187 38.70 -3.63 32.78
CA ARG A 1187 39.40 -4.53 33.71
C ARG A 1187 40.92 -4.50 33.59
N HIS A 1188 41.42 -4.45 32.35
CA HIS A 1188 42.84 -4.52 31.99
C HIS A 1188 43.19 -3.40 31.01
N PRO A 1189 43.15 -2.12 31.43
CA PRO A 1189 43.49 -0.99 30.56
C PRO A 1189 44.93 -1.05 30.02
N ASP A 1190 45.81 -1.80 30.68
CA ASP A 1190 47.19 -2.09 30.28
C ASP A 1190 47.31 -3.02 29.07
N TRP A 1191 46.28 -3.83 28.77
CA TRP A 1191 46.25 -4.68 27.57
C TRP A 1191 46.04 -3.87 26.28
N ILE A 1192 45.52 -2.65 26.39
CA ILE A 1192 45.30 -1.75 25.25
C ILE A 1192 46.62 -1.04 24.92
N THR A 1193 47.34 -1.56 23.92
CA THR A 1193 48.57 -0.93 23.42
C THR A 1193 48.30 0.34 22.62
N SER A 1194 49.33 1.15 22.36
CA SER A 1194 49.21 2.37 21.54
C SER A 1194 48.70 2.09 20.11
N SER A 1195 49.08 0.96 19.51
CA SER A 1195 48.59 0.55 18.19
C SER A 1195 47.11 0.15 18.23
N CYS A 1196 46.69 -0.63 19.25
CA CYS A 1196 45.29 -0.95 19.47
C CYS A 1196 44.44 0.31 19.66
N TYR A 1197 44.90 1.24 20.52
CA TYR A 1197 44.21 2.51 20.74
C TYR A 1197 44.07 3.32 19.45
N SER A 1198 45.11 3.37 18.62
CA SER A 1198 45.07 4.06 17.34
C SER A 1198 44.03 3.46 16.37
N LEU A 1199 43.95 2.13 16.27
CA LEU A 1199 42.94 1.44 15.45
C LEU A 1199 41.51 1.71 15.94
N LEU A 1200 41.31 1.62 17.26
CA LEU A 1200 40.03 1.91 17.91
C LEU A 1200 39.62 3.37 17.66
N ASN A 1201 40.54 4.32 17.82
CA ASN A 1201 40.29 5.72 17.57
C ASN A 1201 39.86 5.96 16.12
N VAL A 1202 40.56 5.39 15.13
CA VAL A 1202 40.18 5.46 13.71
C VAL A 1202 38.77 4.92 13.48
N GLY A 1203 38.44 3.74 14.01
CA GLY A 1203 37.10 3.15 13.86
C GLY A 1203 36.01 4.02 14.47
N LEU A 1204 36.23 4.49 15.71
CA LEU A 1204 35.32 5.38 16.42
C LEU A 1204 35.15 6.73 15.71
N THR A 1205 36.21 7.28 15.11
CA THR A 1205 36.14 8.52 14.32
C THR A 1205 35.20 8.35 13.13
N ILE A 1206 35.34 7.27 12.36
CA ILE A 1206 34.49 7.10 11.17
C ILE A 1206 33.04 6.82 11.58
N MET A 1207 32.83 6.03 12.64
CA MET A 1207 31.50 5.75 13.17
C MET A 1207 30.78 6.99 13.71
N LEU A 1208 31.48 8.08 14.10
CA LEU A 1208 30.81 9.34 14.44
C LEU A 1208 29.99 9.90 13.27
N SER A 1209 30.47 9.73 12.03
CA SER A 1209 29.74 10.14 10.82
C SER A 1209 28.76 9.10 10.30
N GLU A 1210 29.11 7.81 10.37
CA GLU A 1210 28.28 6.76 9.78
C GLU A 1210 27.12 6.31 10.67
N LEU A 1211 27.15 6.64 11.96
CA LEU A 1211 26.10 6.32 12.93
C LEU A 1211 25.27 7.56 13.30
N THR A 1212 25.20 8.58 12.43
CA THR A 1212 24.26 9.70 12.63
C THR A 1212 22.82 9.27 12.33
N TYR A 1213 21.85 9.85 13.04
CA TYR A 1213 20.42 9.59 12.80
C TYR A 1213 19.84 10.41 11.65
N VAL A 1214 20.46 11.55 11.32
CA VAL A 1214 20.02 12.53 10.31
C VAL A 1214 21.18 12.77 9.34
N GLU A 1215 20.87 12.93 8.04
CA GLU A 1215 21.84 13.19 6.97
C GLU A 1215 23.00 12.16 6.93
N ARG A 1216 22.65 10.91 7.20
CA ARG A 1216 23.58 9.80 7.18
C ARG A 1216 24.11 9.58 5.75
N PRO A 1217 25.42 9.37 5.55
CA PRO A 1217 25.97 9.07 4.23
C PRO A 1217 25.35 7.80 3.63
N ASP A 1218 25.11 7.80 2.32
CA ASP A 1218 24.75 6.57 1.59
C ASP A 1218 25.97 5.63 1.53
N GLY A 1219 25.75 4.32 1.43
CA GLY A 1219 26.87 3.38 1.20
C GLY A 1219 27.59 2.83 2.41
N THR A 1220 27.20 3.18 3.64
CA THR A 1220 27.93 2.78 4.88
C THR A 1220 28.03 1.27 5.12
N GLY A 1221 27.11 0.47 4.55
CA GLY A 1221 27.06 -0.97 4.79
C GLY A 1221 26.55 -1.38 6.17
N ILE A 1222 26.12 -0.43 7.00
CA ILE A 1222 25.53 -0.65 8.33
C ILE A 1222 24.01 -0.46 8.23
N PRO A 1223 23.18 -1.46 8.58
CA PRO A 1223 21.73 -1.31 8.59
C PRO A 1223 21.23 -0.23 9.57
N ASP A 1224 20.20 0.51 9.17
CA ASP A 1224 19.62 1.59 9.97
C ASP A 1224 19.21 1.13 11.38
N ASP A 1225 18.57 -0.04 11.52
CA ASP A 1225 18.14 -0.57 12.82
C ASP A 1225 19.31 -0.97 13.74
N SER A 1226 20.52 -1.16 13.19
CA SER A 1226 21.72 -1.45 14.00
C SER A 1226 22.36 -0.20 14.59
N VAL A 1227 22.03 0.99 14.08
CA VAL A 1227 22.68 2.25 14.48
C VAL A 1227 22.57 2.54 15.99
N PRO A 1228 21.38 2.49 16.64
CA PRO A 1228 21.28 2.76 18.07
C PRO A 1228 22.17 1.86 18.94
N VAL A 1229 22.18 0.55 18.64
CA VAL A 1229 22.97 -0.45 19.39
C VAL A 1229 24.47 -0.19 19.19
N LEU A 1230 24.89 0.13 17.97
CA LEU A 1230 26.29 0.44 17.68
C LEU A 1230 26.74 1.74 18.36
N ARG A 1231 25.91 2.79 18.37
CA ARG A 1231 26.21 4.04 19.10
C ARG A 1231 26.35 3.76 20.60
N PHE A 1232 25.43 2.99 21.18
CA PHE A 1232 25.52 2.57 22.58
C PHE A 1232 26.84 1.84 22.87
N GLY A 1233 27.22 0.88 22.01
CA GLY A 1233 28.50 0.18 22.09
C GLY A 1233 29.72 1.12 21.98
N CYS A 1234 29.68 2.09 21.07
CA CYS A 1234 30.76 3.08 20.90
C CYS A 1234 30.92 3.96 22.14
N VAL A 1235 29.83 4.41 22.75
CA VAL A 1235 29.86 5.26 23.95
C VAL A 1235 30.36 4.47 25.16
N ARG A 1236 29.92 3.21 25.34
CA ARG A 1236 30.45 2.33 26.39
C ARG A 1236 31.95 2.13 26.26
N LEU A 1237 32.40 1.81 25.05
CA LEU A 1237 33.82 1.65 24.78
C LEU A 1237 34.60 2.96 25.03
N ALA A 1238 34.08 4.11 24.60
CA ALA A 1238 34.69 5.40 24.87
C ALA A 1238 34.79 5.71 26.37
N ARG A 1239 33.79 5.34 27.17
CA ARG A 1239 33.80 5.48 28.64
C ARG A 1239 34.88 4.59 29.26
N ALA A 1240 34.97 3.34 28.84
CA ALA A 1240 35.97 2.39 29.32
C ALA A 1240 37.40 2.82 28.98
N LEU A 1241 37.62 3.31 27.74
CA LEU A 1241 38.94 3.77 27.28
C LEU A 1241 39.48 4.99 28.05
N ARG A 1242 38.67 5.70 28.85
CA ARG A 1242 39.16 6.77 29.75
C ARG A 1242 40.15 6.25 30.80
N MET A 1243 40.11 4.96 31.11
CA MET A 1243 41.02 4.33 32.05
C MET A 1243 42.39 3.99 31.43
N CYS A 1244 42.52 4.08 30.11
CA CYS A 1244 43.77 3.77 29.39
C CYS A 1244 44.73 4.97 29.41
N SER A 1245 46.03 4.69 29.49
CA SER A 1245 47.09 5.72 29.53
C SER A 1245 47.21 6.56 28.26
N PHE A 1246 46.69 6.06 27.14
CA PHE A 1246 46.72 6.71 25.82
C PHE A 1246 45.52 7.64 25.57
N TYR A 1247 44.57 7.74 26.50
CA TYR A 1247 43.35 8.54 26.33
C TYR A 1247 43.63 10.03 26.12
N ARG A 1248 42.96 10.63 25.14
CA ARG A 1248 42.93 12.08 24.93
C ARG A 1248 41.49 12.57 24.82
N ALA A 1249 41.18 13.69 25.48
CA ALA A 1249 39.84 14.28 25.44
C ALA A 1249 39.46 14.90 24.08
N GLU A 1250 40.45 15.12 23.21
CA GLU A 1250 40.30 15.67 21.85
C GLU A 1250 40.05 14.59 20.79
N ASP A 1251 40.32 13.32 21.12
CA ASP A 1251 40.15 12.17 20.23
C ASP A 1251 38.68 11.74 20.11
N ALA A 1252 38.39 10.73 19.28
CA ALA A 1252 37.03 10.24 19.04
C ALA A 1252 36.30 9.83 20.32
N CYS A 1253 37.01 9.27 21.31
CA CYS A 1253 36.44 8.92 22.61
C CYS A 1253 35.82 10.14 23.31
N GLY A 1254 36.53 11.26 23.35
CA GLY A 1254 36.03 12.49 23.95
C GLY A 1254 34.82 13.06 23.21
N LEU A 1255 34.79 12.94 21.89
CA LEU A 1255 33.66 13.36 21.05
C LEU A 1255 32.41 12.50 21.30
N TRP A 1256 32.55 11.17 21.37
CA TRP A 1256 31.45 10.25 21.67
C TRP A 1256 30.82 10.54 23.03
N LEU A 1257 31.62 10.74 24.07
CA LEU A 1257 31.13 11.07 25.41
C LEU A 1257 30.41 12.42 25.46
N LYS A 1258 30.87 13.42 24.70
CA LYS A 1258 30.19 14.71 24.57
C LYS A 1258 28.85 14.58 23.84
N GLN A 1259 28.78 13.77 22.79
CA GLN A 1259 27.52 13.53 22.05
C GLN A 1259 26.48 12.77 22.89
N ALA A 1260 26.92 11.80 23.69
CA ALA A 1260 26.04 10.94 24.48
C ALA A 1260 25.08 11.71 25.39
N ILE A 1261 25.55 12.77 26.05
CA ILE A 1261 24.78 13.61 26.99
C ILE A 1261 23.51 14.18 26.33
N ASN A 1262 23.58 14.49 25.04
CA ASN A 1262 22.49 15.08 24.27
C ASN A 1262 21.93 14.12 23.22
N ASP A 1263 22.22 12.82 23.31
CA ASP A 1263 21.72 11.84 22.35
C ASP A 1263 20.18 11.79 22.41
N PRO A 1264 19.48 11.64 21.27
CA PRO A 1264 18.02 11.57 21.27
C PRO A 1264 17.45 10.39 22.08
N LEU A 1265 18.23 9.33 22.35
CA LEU A 1265 17.79 8.14 23.06
C LEU A 1265 18.26 8.11 24.54
N PRO A 1266 17.40 7.71 25.49
CA PRO A 1266 17.70 7.77 26.93
C PRO A 1266 18.82 6.83 27.36
N GLU A 1267 18.98 5.68 26.72
CA GLU A 1267 20.04 4.72 27.03
C GLU A 1267 21.45 5.25 26.76
N LEU A 1268 21.61 6.22 25.86
CA LEU A 1268 22.88 6.93 25.63
C LEU A 1268 23.02 8.16 26.54
N ARG A 1269 21.92 8.87 26.82
CA ARG A 1269 21.92 10.07 27.69
C ARG A 1269 22.30 9.77 29.13
N PHE A 1270 21.84 8.63 29.65
CA PHE A 1270 21.99 8.24 31.06
C PHE A 1270 23.05 7.15 31.27
N ILE A 1271 23.99 7.02 30.35
CA ILE A 1271 25.06 6.01 30.39
C ILE A 1271 26.23 6.37 31.29
#